data_AF-Q54HV3-F1
#
_entry.id   AF-Q54HV3-F1
#
_cell.length_a   1.000
_cell.length_b   1.000
_cell.length_c   1.000
_cell.angle_alpha   90.00
_cell.angle_beta   90.00
_cell.angle_gamma   90.00
#
_symmetry.space_group_name_H-M   'P 1'
#
loop_
_entity.id
_entity.type
_entity.pdbx_description
1 polymer ?
#
loop_
_entity_poly.entity_id
_entity_poly.type
_entity_poly.pdbx_seq_one_letter_code
_entity_poly.pdbx_strand_id
1 'polypeptide(L)'
;MSSHKTSSKSSSSNSSMSMILGFSKSLEKGSFGVLYAMIKGNTFPRILTILSLLIEFCQLSSFGFKHQYPWGGDAGYYLKKIMSPISHPSDVIGYTGFTIFFWIVIGLMLLGFLNIWYVAYQFYRGKIANIWIIRTLRWFVSTTVAVLFIPIISLLLIGLDCEYTSKGAFLRKFGGENIYCYKGANLPIAIISIIFIIFFSQVGFTSSATYYEYDPNVKSRFAKPHARLDVIILLVKLILALLNSLVDFSPWTTSIVFFILSLALVLGSILVLPYNNQRLNQIKSGFYATVFWVSFMTLVNMGINDETSPATCYVTIVGVFFAFPVGYFSNRLFYKFLCSKINQLRIPSTLSTMDLHENKDKENDKYETHTSRVTWGRQPVTLGSKRQIILPFFGSKFAFPFFVEIMARKLLRGSNEGVSSSPIESIERANNLYQCGLQYFPNSDILWMAYCNFLFTVRKDRHIGYAALEKLRRMNPSFDVRFFIYQRDKEREQIMDSDLRGPEHTGKIQDFVSYMEFKKLYYGAKRHHVKCLTYIKKFWGLLLHETVDLHRLSDLSGRIATTENKANESYERLLALNPNSVRVLRDYSQFLEEVVRDKESSYKLQKKAEAIEDIMSKSQTTDFKTIDIKNLEDSDTEVDQVLKQEPNAIQLAKIDADIEKSGSKSGSSKSKDDSSESSSSSKGRSNKYKEFQQSNAINKLSWLMIGTTACCVIYLIIVLVVFRGLAVKHTNAYQGILSITDCATEAVSIAINLNTMQAYALGAGLSFPIEAAVEQINILKAQNDRSLIIMKNIHDAIYWGEGNPAAYVGDNLSKLKDRNGIDVFDIGSTIFTFDQFNRSNTVLENKRMIQIYSEPSVNMSILVAPKGTNTTTHYSQTYNAWKAGNAFIESAIIANKLSVYDFINGSTNPDLKFVILNAPSNIPDIYLKIQQAYIDSLVDNIMNTLNTILYVWLAIFGFLVVIGAVLFRPIVRKISREKIRTLVLFSLAPRDVVIKLSTKKIKMVSLDSGSERDNLFDTTDDDDGRDDHEHLHHDSDNTPTGERKKNDDIVSINVTDPTGATLSLSPSNPRKHSQSSDNEAENRSSNKSNNQFGDRRPLMDSTGVLASTTLNNRKSNEEKPKSEEESRDEYNKKYGWDGKTKRNLNKKSLRSVLRRLHWSYVLAIFLLFGFITMGIWVSFTVVFNNSQSGYTLGKSSTRALNSRIINFYVAELYTFDNDANEQKAMDAVTHLQENHQSLPYLEEVRPLMEGSYGCWMLNKSDCLTRDSIYYSDVSVGLDWLIDQYAKHCVSLFNTDSATLGTSPELAWLQAIGSNVMFQGLDTATFTYFEYYLSLQDWATKVLTSVLAVSCVLLVIIYLVLFRPFMNHLRIQHIHTLALLRLAPDDIRFMEVSDKVIDED
;
A
#
# COMPACT_ATOMS: atom_id res chain seq x y z
N MET A 1 -17.00 30.19 -43.62
CA MET A 1 -17.10 30.23 -45.10
C MET A 1 -17.43 28.82 -45.57
N SER A 2 -18.45 28.67 -46.40
CA SER A 2 -18.75 27.40 -47.09
C SER A 2 -18.00 27.35 -48.42
N SER A 3 -17.60 26.15 -48.84
CA SER A 3 -17.23 25.84 -50.23
C SER A 3 -17.16 24.32 -50.40
N HIS A 4 -17.89 23.78 -51.38
CA HIS A 4 -17.73 22.39 -51.80
C HIS A 4 -16.59 22.28 -52.83
N LYS A 5 -15.85 21.16 -52.80
CA LYS A 5 -15.35 20.46 -54.00
C LYS A 5 -14.89 19.05 -53.59
N THR A 6 -15.70 18.05 -53.92
CA THR A 6 -15.53 17.10 -55.06
C THR A 6 -14.40 16.10 -54.86
N SER A 7 -14.76 14.81 -54.94
CA SER A 7 -13.86 13.67 -54.78
C SER A 7 -13.12 13.31 -56.06
N SER A 8 -11.94 12.69 -55.89
CA SER A 8 -11.29 11.86 -56.91
C SER A 8 -10.59 10.69 -56.20
N LYS A 9 -10.77 9.46 -56.69
CA LYS A 9 -10.20 8.24 -56.08
C LYS A 9 -8.78 7.99 -56.60
N SER A 10 -7.80 7.80 -55.70
CA SER A 10 -6.50 7.19 -56.06
C SER A 10 -5.83 6.50 -54.86
N SER A 11 -5.29 5.30 -55.13
CA SER A 11 -4.23 4.59 -54.37
C SER A 11 -4.28 4.63 -52.83
N SER A 12 -5.19 3.82 -52.25
CA SER A 12 -4.95 2.72 -51.27
C SER A 12 -3.88 2.74 -50.15
N SER A 13 -2.95 3.71 -50.03
CA SER A 13 -1.93 3.74 -48.95
C SER A 13 -2.19 4.77 -47.86
N ASN A 14 -2.93 5.85 -48.15
CA ASN A 14 -3.05 7.02 -47.26
C ASN A 14 -4.01 6.85 -46.07
N SER A 15 -4.77 5.75 -45.97
CA SER A 15 -5.74 5.53 -44.89
C SER A 15 -5.06 5.43 -43.52
N SER A 16 -3.93 4.73 -43.43
CA SER A 16 -3.12 4.60 -42.22
C SER A 16 -2.61 5.95 -41.73
N MET A 17 -2.01 6.76 -42.62
CA MET A 17 -1.48 8.08 -42.27
C MET A 17 -2.59 9.07 -41.89
N SER A 18 -3.77 9.00 -42.53
CA SER A 18 -4.93 9.80 -42.11
C SER A 18 -5.49 9.39 -40.75
N MET A 19 -5.50 8.08 -40.42
CA MET A 19 -5.83 7.60 -39.07
C MET A 19 -4.78 8.04 -38.05
N ILE A 20 -3.48 7.98 -38.37
CA ILE A 20 -2.40 8.44 -37.48
C ILE A 20 -2.51 9.95 -37.22
N LEU A 21 -2.83 10.78 -38.22
CA LEU A 21 -3.03 12.22 -38.05
C LEU A 21 -4.33 12.56 -37.29
N GLY A 22 -5.41 11.79 -37.51
CA GLY A 22 -6.63 11.89 -36.72
C GLY A 22 -6.41 11.51 -35.26
N PHE A 23 -5.69 10.40 -35.02
CA PHE A 23 -5.27 9.93 -33.71
C PHE A 23 -4.32 10.93 -33.03
N SER A 24 -3.40 11.55 -33.76
CA SER A 24 -2.54 12.62 -33.24
C SER A 24 -3.35 13.83 -32.75
N LYS A 25 -4.35 14.30 -33.51
CA LYS A 25 -5.25 15.40 -33.06
C LYS A 25 -6.17 14.97 -31.91
N SER A 26 -6.53 13.68 -31.84
CA SER A 26 -7.29 13.10 -30.74
C SER A 26 -6.48 13.05 -29.44
N LEU A 27 -5.23 12.56 -29.52
CA LEU A 27 -4.26 12.57 -28.43
C LEU A 27 -3.91 13.99 -28.00
N GLU A 28 -3.79 14.95 -28.92
CA GLU A 28 -3.59 16.37 -28.60
C GLU A 28 -4.75 16.91 -27.76
N LYS A 29 -6.01 16.67 -28.16
CA LYS A 29 -7.19 17.01 -27.33
C LYS A 29 -7.21 16.33 -25.97
N GLY A 30 -6.96 15.02 -25.92
CA GLY A 30 -6.95 14.25 -24.68
C GLY A 30 -5.87 14.73 -23.70
N SER A 31 -4.63 14.84 -24.16
CA SER A 31 -3.50 15.32 -23.37
C SER A 31 -3.65 16.78 -22.94
N PHE A 32 -4.09 17.68 -23.81
CA PHE A 32 -4.41 19.06 -23.41
C PHE A 32 -5.54 19.12 -22.38
N GLY A 33 -6.53 18.21 -22.43
CA GLY A 33 -7.53 18.02 -21.39
C GLY A 33 -6.91 17.68 -20.02
N VAL A 34 -6.00 16.69 -19.98
CA VAL A 34 -5.27 16.33 -18.75
C VAL A 34 -4.43 17.50 -18.22
N LEU A 35 -3.62 18.12 -19.08
CA LEU A 35 -2.70 19.18 -18.69
C LEU A 35 -3.45 20.44 -18.19
N TYR A 36 -4.58 20.78 -18.80
CA TYR A 36 -5.48 21.85 -18.32
C TYR A 36 -6.07 21.53 -16.94
N ALA A 37 -6.51 20.28 -16.72
CA ALA A 37 -7.03 19.82 -15.44
C ALA A 37 -5.95 19.76 -14.33
N MET A 38 -4.67 19.67 -14.70
CA MET A 38 -3.55 19.70 -13.74
C MET A 38 -3.22 21.12 -13.25
N ILE A 39 -3.29 22.14 -14.11
CA ILE A 39 -2.84 23.51 -13.79
C ILE A 39 -3.79 24.22 -12.82
N LYS A 40 -5.09 24.32 -13.15
CA LYS A 40 -6.02 25.17 -12.39
C LYS A 40 -6.30 24.64 -10.98
N GLY A 41 -6.10 25.50 -9.97
CA GLY A 41 -6.43 25.21 -8.58
C GLY A 41 -5.33 24.52 -7.77
N ASN A 42 -4.04 24.79 -8.03
CA ASN A 42 -2.93 24.22 -7.24
C ASN A 42 -2.09 25.27 -6.50
N THR A 43 -2.67 25.87 -5.47
CA THR A 43 -1.97 26.72 -4.50
C THR A 43 -1.10 25.87 -3.58
N PHE A 44 0.14 25.58 -4.00
CA PHE A 44 1.12 24.91 -3.13
C PHE A 44 1.26 25.65 -1.79
N PRO A 45 1.16 24.94 -0.65
CA PRO A 45 1.35 25.56 0.65
C PRO A 45 2.76 26.14 0.74
N ARG A 46 2.88 27.32 1.34
CA ARG A 46 4.12 28.13 1.34
C ARG A 46 5.35 27.34 1.78
N ILE A 47 5.20 26.37 2.68
CA ILE A 47 6.29 25.53 3.19
C ILE A 47 6.83 24.55 2.13
N LEU A 48 5.97 23.87 1.36
CA LEU A 48 6.40 23.00 0.25
C LEU A 48 7.09 23.80 -0.86
N THR A 49 6.67 25.06 -1.11
CA THR A 49 7.36 25.93 -2.07
C THR A 49 8.79 26.28 -1.66
N ILE A 50 9.08 26.32 -0.35
CA ILE A 50 10.43 26.58 0.18
C ILE A 50 11.24 25.28 0.19
N LEU A 51 10.63 24.19 0.65
CA LEU A 51 11.26 22.86 0.69
C LEU A 51 11.70 22.38 -0.70
N SER A 52 10.87 22.54 -1.73
CA SER A 52 11.21 22.18 -3.11
C SER A 52 12.37 23.01 -3.67
N LEU A 53 12.49 24.29 -3.31
CA LEU A 53 13.63 25.15 -3.71
C LEU A 53 14.93 24.71 -3.01
N LEU A 54 14.86 24.35 -1.73
CA LEU A 54 16.02 23.86 -0.98
C LEU A 54 16.48 22.48 -1.48
N ILE A 55 15.55 21.56 -1.75
CA ILE A 55 15.88 20.24 -2.31
C ILE A 55 16.47 20.39 -3.73
N GLU A 56 15.93 21.27 -4.58
CA GLU A 56 16.50 21.56 -5.89
C GLU A 56 17.95 22.10 -5.79
N PHE A 57 18.22 22.97 -4.81
CA PHE A 57 19.57 23.45 -4.54
C PHE A 57 20.51 22.32 -4.07
N CYS A 58 20.10 21.49 -3.11
CA CYS A 58 20.93 20.40 -2.59
C CYS A 58 21.21 19.33 -3.66
N GLN A 59 20.21 18.94 -4.46
CA GLN A 59 20.35 17.96 -5.54
C GLN A 59 21.20 18.44 -6.72
N LEU A 60 21.26 19.76 -6.96
CA LEU A 60 22.19 20.32 -7.95
C LEU A 60 23.61 20.48 -7.40
N SER A 61 23.74 20.72 -6.10
CA SER A 61 25.04 20.83 -5.42
C SER A 61 25.70 19.47 -5.19
N SER A 62 24.92 18.42 -4.94
CA SER A 62 25.41 17.07 -4.65
C SER A 62 26.17 16.43 -5.82
N PHE A 63 25.88 16.83 -7.07
CA PHE A 63 26.70 16.44 -8.23
C PHE A 63 28.18 16.79 -8.03
N GLY A 64 28.50 17.89 -7.34
CA GLY A 64 29.88 18.27 -7.06
C GLY A 64 30.58 17.43 -5.99
N PHE A 65 29.85 16.64 -5.21
CA PHE A 65 30.38 15.84 -4.08
C PHE A 65 30.30 14.33 -4.33
N LYS A 66 30.18 13.91 -5.59
CA LYS A 66 30.31 12.52 -6.02
C LYS A 66 31.70 11.96 -5.76
N HIS A 67 31.77 10.63 -5.64
CA HIS A 67 33.00 9.87 -5.39
C HIS A 67 34.14 10.18 -6.37
N GLN A 68 33.82 10.46 -7.64
CA GLN A 68 34.80 10.76 -8.71
C GLN A 68 35.64 12.04 -8.49
N TYR A 69 35.32 12.86 -7.49
CA TYR A 69 36.06 14.09 -7.18
C TYR A 69 36.90 13.92 -5.91
N PRO A 70 38.23 14.18 -5.95
CA PRO A 70 39.15 13.91 -4.84
C PRO A 70 39.07 14.99 -3.74
N TRP A 71 37.90 15.17 -3.12
CA TRP A 71 37.76 16.02 -1.92
C TRP A 71 38.49 15.42 -0.74
N GLY A 72 39.49 16.14 -0.23
CA GLY A 72 40.42 15.69 0.81
C GLY A 72 40.03 15.98 2.26
N GLY A 73 40.72 15.27 3.16
CA GLY A 73 40.55 15.33 4.62
C GLY A 73 39.17 14.91 5.14
N ASP A 74 39.03 14.87 6.48
CA ASP A 74 37.77 14.48 7.16
C ASP A 74 36.56 15.29 6.65
N ALA A 75 36.75 16.59 6.45
CA ALA A 75 35.72 17.49 5.93
C ALA A 75 35.25 17.05 4.53
N GLY A 76 36.17 16.62 3.64
CA GLY A 76 35.82 16.07 2.33
C GLY A 76 35.07 14.74 2.42
N TYR A 77 35.50 13.83 3.30
CA TYR A 77 34.84 12.55 3.54
C TYR A 77 33.41 12.71 4.07
N TYR A 78 33.20 13.52 5.13
CA TYR A 78 31.86 13.78 5.65
C TYR A 78 30.97 14.53 4.64
N LEU A 79 31.51 15.47 3.86
CA LEU A 79 30.73 16.21 2.87
C LEU A 79 30.27 15.32 1.69
N LYS A 80 31.15 14.44 1.18
CA LYS A 80 30.78 13.35 0.25
C LYS A 80 29.64 12.50 0.82
N LYS A 81 29.80 12.01 2.06
CA LYS A 81 28.87 11.09 2.75
C LYS A 81 27.50 11.72 3.06
N ILE A 82 27.44 13.00 3.38
CA ILE A 82 26.19 13.73 3.65
C ILE A 82 25.47 14.12 2.35
N MET A 83 26.20 14.54 1.32
CA MET A 83 25.59 15.19 0.15
C MET A 83 25.21 14.20 -0.97
N SER A 84 25.99 13.13 -1.21
CA SER A 84 25.71 12.17 -2.29
C SER A 84 24.32 11.49 -2.17
N PRO A 85 23.88 11.02 -0.98
CA PRO A 85 22.57 10.36 -0.81
C PRO A 85 21.35 11.22 -1.18
N ILE A 86 21.49 12.56 -1.22
CA ILE A 86 20.41 13.49 -1.59
C ILE A 86 20.06 13.35 -3.08
N SER A 87 21.03 12.97 -3.92
CA SER A 87 20.87 12.64 -5.34
C SER A 87 20.80 11.15 -5.63
N HIS A 88 21.47 10.32 -4.82
CA HIS A 88 21.63 8.88 -5.02
C HIS A 88 21.30 8.13 -3.70
N PRO A 89 20.00 8.01 -3.33
CA PRO A 89 19.62 7.44 -2.02
C PRO A 89 20.04 5.98 -1.83
N SER A 90 20.33 5.25 -2.90
CA SER A 90 20.88 3.90 -2.87
C SER A 90 22.39 3.85 -2.60
N ASP A 91 23.09 4.97 -2.38
CA ASP A 91 24.52 4.98 -1.96
C ASP A 91 24.73 4.38 -0.56
N VAL A 92 23.65 4.21 0.20
CA VAL A 92 23.65 3.66 1.57
C VAL A 92 23.17 2.19 1.60
N ILE A 93 22.92 1.56 0.44
CA ILE A 93 22.15 0.32 0.35
C ILE A 93 22.83 -0.68 -0.61
N GLY A 94 23.09 -1.92 -0.12
CA GLY A 94 23.58 -3.04 -0.93
C GLY A 94 22.58 -3.51 -2.00
N TYR A 95 23.02 -4.37 -2.92
CA TYR A 95 22.25 -4.69 -4.13
C TYR A 95 20.81 -5.17 -3.87
N THR A 96 20.62 -6.05 -2.87
CA THR A 96 19.29 -6.56 -2.49
C THR A 96 18.31 -5.43 -2.16
N GLY A 97 18.70 -4.49 -1.30
CA GLY A 97 17.88 -3.32 -0.96
C GLY A 97 17.71 -2.33 -2.11
N PHE A 98 18.70 -2.19 -3.00
CA PHE A 98 18.55 -1.45 -4.25
C PHE A 98 17.44 -2.07 -5.13
N THR A 99 17.41 -3.39 -5.33
CA THR A 99 16.37 -4.03 -6.16
C THR A 99 14.97 -3.86 -5.56
N ILE A 100 14.82 -3.96 -4.23
CA ILE A 100 13.54 -3.71 -3.54
C ILE A 100 13.07 -2.27 -3.77
N PHE A 101 13.96 -1.29 -3.58
CA PHE A 101 13.63 0.13 -3.79
C PHE A 101 13.31 0.45 -5.26
N PHE A 102 14.03 -0.16 -6.21
CA PHE A 102 13.75 -0.08 -7.64
C PHE A 102 12.33 -0.53 -7.97
N TRP A 103 11.91 -1.73 -7.53
CA TRP A 103 10.56 -2.24 -7.81
C TRP A 103 9.45 -1.41 -7.16
N ILE A 104 9.69 -0.84 -5.96
CA ILE A 104 8.74 0.09 -5.32
C ILE A 104 8.57 1.37 -6.18
N VAL A 105 9.66 1.97 -6.65
CA VAL A 105 9.61 3.18 -7.48
C VAL A 105 8.93 2.90 -8.83
N ILE A 106 9.27 1.79 -9.49
CA ILE A 106 8.61 1.36 -10.74
C ILE A 106 7.10 1.13 -10.53
N GLY A 107 6.68 0.50 -9.43
CA GLY A 107 5.27 0.31 -9.08
C GLY A 107 4.51 1.64 -8.91
N LEU A 108 5.12 2.61 -8.22
CA LEU A 108 4.54 3.96 -8.07
C LEU A 108 4.47 4.71 -9.41
N MET A 109 5.48 4.57 -10.27
CA MET A 109 5.48 5.17 -11.61
C MET A 109 4.42 4.55 -12.52
N LEU A 110 4.23 3.22 -12.48
CA LEU A 110 3.17 2.53 -13.20
C LEU A 110 1.77 3.01 -12.77
N LEU A 111 1.51 3.11 -11.46
CA LEU A 111 0.26 3.67 -10.95
C LEU A 111 0.05 5.12 -11.40
N GLY A 112 1.12 5.92 -11.46
CA GLY A 112 1.09 7.27 -12.02
C GLY A 112 0.75 7.32 -13.51
N PHE A 113 1.38 6.48 -14.33
CA PHE A 113 1.10 6.40 -15.78
C PHE A 113 -0.31 5.86 -16.07
N LEU A 114 -0.79 4.87 -15.30
CA LEU A 114 -2.18 4.40 -15.39
C LEU A 114 -3.18 5.51 -15.02
N ASN A 115 -2.86 6.36 -14.05
CA ASN A 115 -3.69 7.51 -13.68
C ASN A 115 -3.71 8.57 -14.81
N ILE A 116 -2.54 8.90 -15.40
CA ILE A 116 -2.45 9.77 -16.59
C ILE A 116 -3.33 9.23 -17.72
N TRP A 117 -3.22 7.93 -18.03
CA TRP A 117 -3.97 7.29 -19.11
C TRP A 117 -5.48 7.25 -18.84
N TYR A 118 -5.89 6.92 -17.63
CA TYR A 118 -7.30 6.94 -17.22
C TYR A 118 -7.92 8.33 -17.33
N VAL A 119 -7.22 9.37 -16.85
CA VAL A 119 -7.71 10.76 -16.93
C VAL A 119 -7.75 11.23 -18.40
N ALA A 120 -6.75 10.89 -19.22
CA ALA A 120 -6.76 11.15 -20.66
C ALA A 120 -7.94 10.46 -21.36
N TYR A 121 -8.23 9.22 -21.02
CA TYR A 121 -9.34 8.44 -21.59
C TYR A 121 -10.72 8.99 -21.21
N GLN A 122 -10.91 9.44 -19.96
CA GLN A 122 -12.15 10.10 -19.53
C GLN A 122 -12.36 11.43 -20.26
N PHE A 123 -11.32 12.27 -20.36
CA PHE A 123 -11.38 13.51 -21.15
C PHE A 123 -11.61 13.25 -22.65
N TYR A 124 -11.02 12.19 -23.21
CA TYR A 124 -11.29 11.75 -24.59
C TYR A 124 -12.77 11.37 -24.81
N ARG A 125 -13.39 10.65 -23.85
CA ARG A 125 -14.82 10.33 -23.86
C ARG A 125 -15.73 11.51 -23.45
N GLY A 126 -15.19 12.70 -23.20
CA GLY A 126 -15.95 13.86 -22.69
C GLY A 126 -16.53 13.68 -21.27
N LYS A 127 -16.24 12.56 -20.59
CA LYS A 127 -16.79 12.24 -19.27
C LYS A 127 -15.94 12.88 -18.18
N ILE A 128 -16.60 13.51 -17.20
CA ILE A 128 -15.92 14.19 -16.09
C ILE A 128 -15.22 13.15 -15.21
N ALA A 129 -13.89 13.10 -15.27
CA ALA A 129 -13.08 12.23 -14.42
C ALA A 129 -13.33 12.55 -12.93
N ASN A 130 -13.28 11.54 -12.06
CA ASN A 130 -13.50 11.71 -10.63
C ASN A 130 -12.48 12.71 -10.04
N ILE A 131 -12.96 13.71 -9.31
CA ILE A 131 -12.18 14.81 -8.69
C ILE A 131 -11.00 14.25 -7.87
N TRP A 132 -11.22 13.14 -7.15
CA TRP A 132 -10.17 12.47 -6.37
C TRP A 132 -9.02 11.94 -7.24
N ILE A 133 -9.32 11.44 -8.43
CA ILE A 133 -8.33 10.89 -9.38
C ILE A 133 -7.51 12.04 -10.01
N ILE A 134 -8.15 13.15 -10.37
CA ILE A 134 -7.44 14.37 -10.83
C ILE A 134 -6.51 14.91 -9.72
N ARG A 135 -6.95 14.87 -8.45
CA ARG A 135 -6.15 15.32 -7.30
C ARG A 135 -4.93 14.42 -7.04
N THR A 136 -5.07 13.10 -7.14
CA THR A 136 -3.92 12.17 -6.99
C THR A 136 -2.94 12.27 -8.15
N LEU A 137 -3.43 12.42 -9.39
CA LEU A 137 -2.59 12.68 -10.57
C LEU A 137 -1.72 13.93 -10.39
N ARG A 138 -2.33 15.03 -9.93
CA ARG A 138 -1.66 16.31 -9.73
C ARG A 138 -0.58 16.22 -8.64
N TRP A 139 -0.85 15.50 -7.55
CA TRP A 139 0.14 15.26 -6.48
C TRP A 139 1.30 14.38 -6.96
N PHE A 140 1.01 13.33 -7.75
CA PHE A 140 2.02 12.50 -8.39
C PHE A 140 2.95 13.35 -9.25
N VAL A 141 2.47 13.96 -10.34
CA VAL A 141 3.35 14.66 -11.29
C VAL A 141 4.11 15.80 -10.61
N SER A 142 3.49 16.53 -9.68
CA SER A 142 4.21 17.55 -8.92
C SER A 142 5.38 16.99 -8.12
N THR A 143 5.18 15.89 -7.39
CA THR A 143 6.22 15.32 -6.52
C THR A 143 7.33 14.69 -7.36
N THR A 144 6.94 13.93 -8.37
CA THR A 144 7.86 13.20 -9.25
C THR A 144 8.72 14.15 -10.10
N VAL A 145 8.16 15.25 -10.63
CA VAL A 145 8.90 16.18 -11.52
C VAL A 145 9.63 17.30 -10.74
N ALA A 146 9.05 17.85 -9.66
CA ALA A 146 9.66 18.98 -8.95
C ALA A 146 10.64 18.59 -7.84
N VAL A 147 10.58 17.36 -7.32
CA VAL A 147 11.37 16.93 -6.15
C VAL A 147 12.13 15.62 -6.41
N LEU A 148 11.50 14.61 -7.03
CA LEU A 148 12.12 13.28 -7.18
C LEU A 148 12.78 13.02 -8.54
N PHE A 149 12.82 14.01 -9.45
CA PHE A 149 13.31 13.80 -10.83
C PHE A 149 14.75 13.31 -10.88
N ILE A 150 15.67 13.93 -10.12
CA ILE A 150 17.07 13.48 -10.04
C ILE A 150 17.14 12.09 -9.37
N PRO A 151 16.64 11.87 -8.14
CA PRO A 151 16.66 10.54 -7.51
C PRO A 151 16.09 9.40 -8.36
N ILE A 152 15.03 9.64 -9.14
CA ILE A 152 14.42 8.62 -10.01
C ILE A 152 15.31 8.33 -11.22
N ILE A 153 15.77 9.35 -11.96
CA ILE A 153 16.68 9.14 -13.10
C ILE A 153 17.98 8.45 -12.61
N SER A 154 18.55 8.92 -11.49
CA SER A 154 19.69 8.30 -10.82
C SER A 154 19.47 6.83 -10.47
N LEU A 155 18.30 6.46 -9.96
CA LEU A 155 17.98 5.08 -9.59
C LEU A 155 17.90 4.16 -10.82
N LEU A 156 17.31 4.65 -11.91
CA LEU A 156 17.21 3.90 -13.16
C LEU A 156 18.60 3.73 -13.83
N LEU A 157 19.48 4.73 -13.73
CA LEU A 157 20.83 4.69 -14.31
C LEU A 157 21.78 3.72 -13.59
N ILE A 158 21.59 3.44 -12.30
CA ILE A 158 22.43 2.47 -11.57
C ILE A 158 22.33 1.05 -12.17
N GLY A 159 21.18 0.66 -12.72
CA GLY A 159 21.03 -0.61 -13.45
C GLY A 159 21.74 -0.65 -14.82
N LEU A 160 22.37 0.45 -15.24
CA LEU A 160 23.01 0.66 -16.55
C LEU A 160 24.49 1.09 -16.46
N ASP A 161 25.01 1.38 -15.26
CA ASP A 161 26.41 1.77 -15.02
C ASP A 161 27.31 0.53 -14.92
N CYS A 162 28.20 0.36 -15.91
CA CYS A 162 28.91 -0.88 -16.17
C CYS A 162 30.41 -0.67 -16.35
N GLU A 163 31.19 -1.36 -15.54
CA GLU A 163 32.65 -1.43 -15.64
C GLU A 163 33.09 -2.64 -16.46
N TYR A 164 33.84 -2.39 -17.53
CA TYR A 164 34.30 -3.40 -18.47
C TYR A 164 35.66 -3.95 -18.07
N THR A 165 35.66 -5.05 -17.33
CA THR A 165 36.85 -5.82 -16.96
C THR A 165 37.08 -6.93 -18.00
N SER A 166 38.30 -7.46 -18.10
CA SER A 166 38.64 -8.61 -18.97
C SER A 166 37.79 -9.87 -18.72
N LYS A 167 37.13 -9.98 -17.56
CA LYS A 167 36.20 -11.06 -17.18
C LYS A 167 34.74 -10.78 -17.55
N GLY A 168 34.38 -9.57 -17.97
CA GLY A 168 33.01 -9.16 -18.32
C GLY A 168 32.63 -7.75 -17.88
N ALA A 169 31.41 -7.34 -18.21
CA ALA A 169 30.82 -6.08 -17.78
C ALA A 169 30.05 -6.26 -16.46
N PHE A 170 30.54 -5.63 -15.39
CA PHE A 170 29.97 -5.71 -14.04
C PHE A 170 29.33 -4.38 -13.62
N LEU A 171 28.31 -4.42 -12.77
CA LEU A 171 27.71 -3.23 -12.18
C LEU A 171 28.75 -2.50 -11.34
N ARG A 172 29.19 -1.32 -11.78
CA ARG A 172 30.36 -0.63 -11.22
C ARG A 172 30.25 -0.39 -9.72
N LYS A 173 29.10 0.12 -9.28
CA LYS A 173 28.75 0.35 -7.87
C LYS A 173 28.78 -0.91 -6.99
N PHE A 174 28.54 -2.08 -7.57
CA PHE A 174 28.47 -3.37 -6.88
C PHE A 174 29.62 -4.30 -7.33
N GLY A 175 30.78 -3.73 -7.71
CA GLY A 175 31.94 -4.48 -8.17
C GLY A 175 32.43 -5.55 -7.17
N GLY A 176 32.34 -5.28 -5.86
CA GLY A 176 32.63 -6.27 -4.81
C GLY A 176 31.68 -7.48 -4.79
N GLU A 177 30.44 -7.31 -5.23
CA GLU A 177 29.43 -8.38 -5.36
C GLU A 177 29.51 -9.10 -6.73
N ASN A 178 30.41 -8.70 -7.64
CA ASN A 178 30.65 -9.31 -8.96
C ASN A 178 29.39 -9.49 -9.83
N ILE A 179 28.43 -8.56 -9.75
CA ILE A 179 27.14 -8.69 -10.45
C ILE A 179 27.27 -8.24 -11.91
N TYR A 180 26.97 -9.14 -12.86
CA TYR A 180 27.00 -8.85 -14.29
C TYR A 180 25.89 -7.85 -14.71
N CYS A 181 26.22 -6.87 -15.55
CA CYS A 181 25.26 -5.87 -16.02
C CYS A 181 24.13 -6.47 -16.89
N TYR A 182 24.49 -7.20 -17.95
CA TYR A 182 23.55 -7.67 -18.97
C TYR A 182 23.25 -9.18 -18.88
N LYS A 183 23.40 -9.77 -17.69
CA LYS A 183 23.12 -11.17 -17.39
C LYS A 183 22.49 -11.30 -16.00
N GLY A 184 21.81 -12.41 -15.73
CA GLY A 184 21.22 -12.69 -14.42
C GLY A 184 20.19 -11.63 -13.99
N ALA A 185 20.17 -11.32 -12.69
CA ALA A 185 19.11 -10.51 -12.07
C ALA A 185 19.03 -9.05 -12.56
N ASN A 186 20.12 -8.47 -13.09
CA ASN A 186 20.10 -7.07 -13.55
C ASN A 186 19.56 -6.89 -14.98
N LEU A 187 19.48 -7.96 -15.80
CA LEU A 187 18.95 -7.88 -17.16
C LEU A 187 17.54 -7.26 -17.25
N PRO A 188 16.53 -7.68 -16.46
CA PRO A 188 15.22 -7.02 -16.46
C PRO A 188 15.27 -5.58 -15.92
N ILE A 189 16.14 -5.30 -14.95
CA ILE A 189 16.31 -3.96 -14.37
C ILE A 189 16.82 -3.00 -15.46
N ALA A 190 17.85 -3.38 -16.21
CA ALA A 190 18.39 -2.60 -17.33
C ALA A 190 17.34 -2.30 -18.41
N ILE A 191 16.58 -3.32 -18.85
CA ILE A 191 15.53 -3.15 -19.88
C ILE A 191 14.43 -2.20 -19.40
N ILE A 192 13.94 -2.38 -18.17
CA ILE A 192 12.92 -1.51 -17.57
C ILE A 192 13.45 -0.08 -17.38
N SER A 193 14.71 0.09 -16.94
CA SER A 193 15.35 1.40 -16.80
C SER A 193 15.36 2.20 -18.10
N ILE A 194 15.75 1.60 -19.23
CA ILE A 194 15.77 2.29 -20.53
C ILE A 194 14.36 2.76 -20.91
N ILE A 195 13.36 1.89 -20.78
CA ILE A 195 11.95 2.21 -21.08
C ILE A 195 11.45 3.35 -20.18
N PHE A 196 11.69 3.27 -18.88
CA PHE A 196 11.19 4.25 -17.92
C PHE A 196 11.93 5.59 -18.00
N ILE A 197 13.23 5.62 -18.30
CA ILE A 197 13.97 6.87 -18.55
C ILE A 197 13.32 7.65 -19.71
N ILE A 198 12.96 6.97 -20.80
CA ILE A 198 12.33 7.59 -21.97
C ILE A 198 10.93 8.15 -21.61
N PHE A 199 10.02 7.30 -21.11
CA PHE A 199 8.65 7.73 -20.80
C PHE A 199 8.59 8.76 -19.66
N PHE A 200 9.41 8.62 -18.62
CA PHE A 200 9.45 9.57 -17.52
C PHE A 200 10.02 10.93 -17.95
N SER A 201 11.08 10.94 -18.75
CA SER A 201 11.60 12.19 -19.33
C SER A 201 10.55 12.88 -20.19
N GLN A 202 9.82 12.13 -21.03
CA GLN A 202 8.74 12.69 -21.86
C GLN A 202 7.61 13.31 -21.01
N VAL A 203 7.17 12.65 -19.95
CA VAL A 203 6.16 13.18 -19.02
C VAL A 203 6.70 14.38 -18.22
N GLY A 204 7.98 14.34 -17.82
CA GLY A 204 8.66 15.45 -17.16
C GLY A 204 8.74 16.70 -18.03
N PHE A 205 9.22 16.57 -19.28
CA PHE A 205 9.33 17.68 -20.22
C PHE A 205 7.97 18.24 -20.64
N THR A 206 6.98 17.39 -20.96
CA THR A 206 5.64 17.87 -21.33
C THR A 206 4.95 18.59 -20.17
N SER A 207 5.03 18.03 -18.95
CA SER A 207 4.54 18.70 -17.74
C SER A 207 5.26 20.02 -17.48
N SER A 208 6.61 20.04 -17.52
CA SER A 208 7.38 21.27 -17.30
C SER A 208 7.16 22.33 -18.38
N ALA A 209 6.75 21.96 -19.60
CA ALA A 209 6.45 22.91 -20.67
C ALA A 209 5.09 23.60 -20.49
N THR A 210 4.09 22.94 -19.88
CA THR A 210 2.74 23.49 -19.72
C THR A 210 2.39 23.93 -18.29
N TYR A 211 3.07 23.41 -17.27
CA TYR A 211 2.70 23.63 -15.86
C TYR A 211 3.22 24.97 -15.31
N TYR A 212 2.65 26.07 -15.81
CA TYR A 212 2.91 27.43 -15.34
C TYR A 212 1.64 28.30 -15.29
N GLU A 213 1.60 29.21 -14.32
CA GLU A 213 0.50 30.17 -14.15
C GLU A 213 0.89 31.50 -14.81
N TYR A 214 0.23 31.87 -15.91
CA TYR A 214 0.60 33.04 -16.71
C TYR A 214 0.02 34.38 -16.21
N ASP A 215 -1.05 34.39 -15.41
CA ASP A 215 -1.77 35.63 -15.08
C ASP A 215 -0.95 36.48 -14.08
N PRO A 216 -0.45 37.66 -14.48
CA PRO A 216 0.43 38.48 -13.63
C PRO A 216 -0.29 39.04 -12.39
N ASN A 217 -1.62 38.99 -12.34
CA ASN A 217 -2.41 39.41 -11.19
C ASN A 217 -2.47 38.34 -10.08
N VAL A 218 -2.14 37.07 -10.38
CA VAL A 218 -2.23 35.97 -9.42
C VAL A 218 -1.10 36.08 -8.41
N LYS A 219 -1.45 36.20 -7.12
CA LYS A 219 -0.51 36.35 -5.99
C LYS A 219 0.34 35.10 -5.69
N SER A 220 0.39 34.12 -6.60
CA SER A 220 1.20 32.91 -6.45
C SER A 220 2.68 33.25 -6.69
N ARG A 221 3.58 32.73 -5.85
CA ARG A 221 5.01 33.04 -5.94
C ARG A 221 5.64 32.52 -7.24
N PHE A 222 5.03 31.49 -7.83
CA PHE A 222 5.52 30.77 -9.00
C PHE A 222 4.84 31.16 -10.32
N ALA A 223 4.08 32.27 -10.38
CA ALA A 223 3.59 32.82 -11.64
C ALA A 223 4.75 33.24 -12.57
N LYS A 224 4.65 32.89 -13.86
CA LYS A 224 5.68 33.06 -14.91
C LYS A 224 4.99 33.36 -16.25
N PRO A 225 5.54 34.20 -17.14
CA PRO A 225 4.97 34.38 -18.48
C PRO A 225 5.21 33.17 -19.41
N HIS A 226 6.24 32.37 -19.15
CA HIS A 226 6.57 31.15 -19.91
C HIS A 226 7.43 30.18 -19.07
N ALA A 227 7.36 28.87 -19.34
CA ALA A 227 8.15 27.85 -18.64
C ALA A 227 9.44 27.41 -19.35
N ARG A 228 9.87 28.10 -20.43
CA ARG A 228 11.03 27.67 -21.25
C ARG A 228 12.33 27.52 -20.45
N LEU A 229 12.56 28.31 -19.40
CA LEU A 229 13.73 28.13 -18.53
C LEU A 229 13.61 26.87 -17.64
N ASP A 230 12.42 26.49 -17.19
CA ASP A 230 12.22 25.27 -16.39
C ASP A 230 12.48 24.01 -17.22
N VAL A 231 12.09 24.04 -18.50
CA VAL A 231 12.42 22.99 -19.48
C VAL A 231 13.94 22.88 -19.68
N ILE A 232 14.65 24.01 -19.76
CA ILE A 232 16.13 24.03 -19.80
C ILE A 232 16.73 23.50 -18.49
N ILE A 233 16.18 23.89 -17.32
CA ILE A 233 16.61 23.37 -16.01
C ILE A 233 16.42 21.85 -15.95
N LEU A 234 15.29 21.32 -16.43
CA LEU A 234 15.03 19.88 -16.45
C LEU A 234 15.97 19.14 -17.42
N LEU A 235 16.28 19.74 -18.57
CA LEU A 235 17.25 19.23 -19.53
C LEU A 235 18.68 19.21 -18.94
N VAL A 236 19.08 20.26 -18.23
CA VAL A 236 20.36 20.30 -17.50
C VAL A 236 20.39 19.23 -16.40
N LYS A 237 19.32 19.04 -15.63
CA LYS A 237 19.23 17.97 -14.62
C LYS A 237 19.37 16.58 -15.25
N LEU A 238 18.72 16.34 -16.40
CA LEU A 238 18.83 15.07 -17.13
C LEU A 238 20.26 14.85 -17.66
N ILE A 239 20.90 15.87 -18.25
CA ILE A 239 22.28 15.77 -18.74
C ILE A 239 23.27 15.56 -17.59
N LEU A 240 23.12 16.27 -16.47
CA LEU A 240 23.99 16.09 -15.29
C LEU A 240 23.83 14.70 -14.67
N ALA A 241 22.60 14.16 -14.61
CA ALA A 241 22.35 12.80 -14.13
C ALA A 241 22.94 11.74 -15.07
N LEU A 242 22.78 11.90 -16.39
CA LEU A 242 23.35 10.99 -17.40
C LEU A 242 24.88 11.02 -17.40
N LEU A 243 25.51 12.20 -17.45
CA LEU A 243 26.96 12.31 -17.54
C LEU A 243 27.66 11.85 -16.26
N ASN A 244 27.14 12.21 -15.08
CA ASN A 244 27.66 11.73 -13.79
C ASN A 244 27.03 10.38 -13.36
N SER A 245 26.63 9.52 -14.30
CA SER A 245 26.42 8.08 -14.05
C SER A 245 26.80 7.18 -15.24
N LEU A 246 27.25 7.75 -16.36
CA LEU A 246 27.70 7.02 -17.56
C LEU A 246 29.11 7.45 -18.02
N VAL A 247 29.66 8.54 -17.46
CA VAL A 247 30.95 9.15 -17.88
C VAL A 247 31.89 9.38 -16.69
N ASP A 248 31.61 8.70 -15.56
CA ASP A 248 32.36 8.77 -14.30
C ASP A 248 33.83 8.28 -14.46
N PHE A 249 34.19 7.65 -15.58
CA PHE A 249 35.57 7.35 -15.97
C PHE A 249 36.39 8.58 -16.40
N SER A 250 35.76 9.74 -16.63
CA SER A 250 36.41 10.96 -17.09
C SER A 250 36.01 12.16 -16.22
N PRO A 251 36.51 12.25 -14.97
CA PRO A 251 36.13 13.29 -14.01
C PRO A 251 36.45 14.72 -14.47
N TRP A 252 37.41 14.88 -15.39
CA TRP A 252 37.68 16.15 -16.06
C TRP A 252 36.52 16.59 -16.97
N THR A 253 35.95 15.70 -17.79
CA THR A 253 34.85 16.07 -18.70
C THR A 253 33.55 16.31 -17.94
N THR A 254 33.26 15.52 -16.90
CA THR A 254 32.09 15.75 -16.04
C THR A 254 32.21 17.05 -15.25
N SER A 255 33.40 17.40 -14.74
CA SER A 255 33.65 18.70 -14.09
C SER A 255 33.47 19.87 -15.05
N ILE A 256 34.10 19.82 -16.24
CA ILE A 256 34.00 20.88 -17.25
C ILE A 256 32.55 21.08 -17.71
N VAL A 257 31.79 20.00 -17.95
CA VAL A 257 30.39 20.12 -18.34
C VAL A 257 29.51 20.59 -17.17
N PHE A 258 29.79 20.16 -15.93
CA PHE A 258 29.09 20.68 -14.75
C PHE A 258 29.31 22.19 -14.57
N PHE A 259 30.54 22.69 -14.80
CA PHE A 259 30.85 24.11 -14.81
C PHE A 259 30.10 24.86 -15.93
N ILE A 260 30.15 24.38 -17.17
CA ILE A 260 29.48 25.02 -18.33
C ILE A 260 27.96 25.06 -18.14
N LEU A 261 27.33 23.97 -17.69
CA LEU A 261 25.90 23.91 -17.47
C LEU A 261 25.46 24.74 -16.25
N SER A 262 26.25 24.77 -15.18
CA SER A 262 25.98 25.64 -14.02
C SER A 262 26.11 27.12 -14.37
N LEU A 263 27.11 27.49 -15.17
CA LEU A 263 27.24 28.84 -15.74
C LEU A 263 26.02 29.20 -16.61
N ALA A 264 25.56 28.29 -17.45
CA ALA A 264 24.35 28.47 -18.26
C ALA A 264 23.08 28.63 -17.39
N LEU A 265 22.95 27.91 -16.28
CA LEU A 265 21.86 28.10 -15.31
C LEU A 265 21.94 29.45 -14.58
N VAL A 266 23.13 29.88 -14.15
CA VAL A 266 23.33 31.21 -13.55
C VAL A 266 22.95 32.30 -14.53
N LEU A 267 23.55 32.32 -15.72
CA LEU A 267 23.27 33.31 -16.76
C LEU A 267 21.79 33.29 -17.18
N GLY A 268 21.19 32.11 -17.36
CA GLY A 268 19.76 31.96 -17.65
C GLY A 268 18.88 32.55 -16.53
N SER A 269 19.19 32.29 -15.26
CA SER A 269 18.42 32.82 -14.12
C SER A 269 18.56 34.34 -13.94
N ILE A 270 19.71 34.91 -14.33
CA ILE A 270 19.96 36.36 -14.28
C ILE A 270 19.30 37.07 -15.46
N LEU A 271 19.43 36.54 -16.68
CA LEU A 271 18.96 37.17 -17.91
C LEU A 271 17.44 37.02 -18.12
N VAL A 272 16.89 35.82 -17.93
CA VAL A 272 15.50 35.49 -18.30
C VAL A 272 14.48 35.95 -17.25
N LEU A 273 14.90 36.13 -15.99
CA LEU A 273 14.07 36.63 -14.88
C LEU A 273 12.67 35.93 -14.85
N PRO A 274 12.63 34.58 -14.78
CA PRO A 274 11.45 33.81 -15.19
C PRO A 274 10.19 34.03 -14.35
N TYR A 275 10.31 34.42 -13.08
CA TYR A 275 9.15 34.60 -12.19
C TYR A 275 8.66 36.05 -12.19
N ASN A 276 7.34 36.24 -12.09
CA ASN A 276 6.73 37.56 -11.89
C ASN A 276 7.14 38.20 -10.56
N ASN A 277 7.46 37.39 -9.54
CA ASN A 277 7.97 37.86 -8.26
C ASN A 277 9.50 38.04 -8.29
N GLN A 278 9.94 39.30 -8.39
CA GLN A 278 11.37 39.64 -8.44
C GLN A 278 12.19 39.17 -7.22
N ARG A 279 11.60 39.05 -6.02
CA ARG A 279 12.32 38.48 -4.86
C ARG A 279 12.65 37.00 -5.05
N LEU A 280 11.81 36.25 -5.78
CA LEU A 280 12.09 34.85 -6.08
C LEU A 280 13.16 34.70 -7.17
N ASN A 281 13.16 35.57 -8.21
CA ASN A 281 14.26 35.61 -9.19
C ASN A 281 15.62 35.79 -8.48
N GLN A 282 15.70 36.72 -7.53
CA GLN A 282 16.90 37.02 -6.75
C GLN A 282 17.33 35.84 -5.86
N ILE A 283 16.39 35.16 -5.20
CA ILE A 283 16.70 33.97 -4.38
C ILE A 283 17.19 32.81 -5.24
N LYS A 284 16.52 32.54 -6.38
CA LYS A 284 16.93 31.43 -7.27
C LYS A 284 18.27 31.69 -7.96
N SER A 285 18.54 32.92 -8.40
CA SER A 285 19.88 33.29 -8.91
C SER A 285 20.97 33.22 -7.84
N GLY A 286 20.66 33.49 -6.57
CA GLY A 286 21.54 33.18 -5.44
C GLY A 286 21.86 31.69 -5.33
N PHE A 287 20.85 30.81 -5.38
CA PHE A 287 21.06 29.36 -5.34
C PHE A 287 21.76 28.78 -6.59
N TYR A 288 21.53 29.33 -7.78
CA TYR A 288 22.31 28.91 -8.95
C TYR A 288 23.77 29.40 -8.87
N ALA A 289 24.03 30.57 -8.27
CA ALA A 289 25.38 31.06 -8.06
C ALA A 289 26.17 30.23 -7.03
N THR A 290 25.52 29.66 -6.01
CA THR A 290 26.18 28.69 -5.09
C THR A 290 26.45 27.35 -5.76
N VAL A 291 25.53 26.83 -6.60
CA VAL A 291 25.79 25.64 -7.43
C VAL A 291 26.96 25.89 -8.39
N PHE A 292 27.01 27.08 -9.02
CA PHE A 292 28.13 27.48 -9.88
C PHE A 292 29.45 27.57 -9.11
N TRP A 293 29.46 28.12 -7.89
CA TRP A 293 30.64 28.13 -7.03
C TRP A 293 31.12 26.70 -6.69
N VAL A 294 30.22 25.77 -6.38
CA VAL A 294 30.56 24.35 -6.20
C VAL A 294 31.11 23.74 -7.50
N SER A 295 30.54 24.07 -8.67
CA SER A 295 31.05 23.61 -9.98
C SER A 295 32.42 24.20 -10.36
N PHE A 296 32.75 25.40 -9.84
CA PHE A 296 34.08 25.99 -9.99
C PHE A 296 35.08 25.35 -9.02
N MET A 297 34.68 25.14 -7.76
CA MET A 297 35.55 24.51 -6.75
C MET A 297 35.82 23.03 -7.05
N THR A 298 34.92 22.29 -7.68
CA THR A 298 35.23 20.94 -8.20
C THR A 298 36.30 20.98 -9.29
N LEU A 299 36.26 21.96 -10.19
CA LEU A 299 37.27 22.14 -11.23
C LEU A 299 38.63 22.52 -10.62
N VAL A 300 38.64 23.42 -9.63
CA VAL A 300 39.85 23.75 -8.84
C VAL A 300 40.39 22.53 -8.08
N ASN A 301 39.52 21.74 -7.45
CA ASN A 301 39.92 20.53 -6.71
C ASN A 301 40.49 19.45 -7.66
N MET A 302 39.94 19.30 -8.86
CA MET A 302 40.50 18.44 -9.91
C MET A 302 41.86 18.93 -10.42
N GLY A 303 42.13 20.24 -10.37
CA GLY A 303 43.42 20.83 -10.73
C GLY A 303 44.49 20.75 -9.63
N ILE A 304 44.09 20.70 -8.35
CA ILE A 304 45.01 20.55 -7.20
C ILE A 304 45.32 19.07 -6.94
N ASN A 305 44.30 18.19 -7.03
CA ASN A 305 44.43 16.74 -6.90
C ASN A 305 45.17 16.26 -5.62
N ASP A 306 44.86 16.88 -4.48
CA ASP A 306 45.38 16.53 -3.15
C ASP A 306 44.23 16.04 -2.26
N GLU A 307 44.30 14.76 -1.84
CA GLU A 307 43.32 14.14 -0.95
C GLU A 307 43.64 14.31 0.55
N THR A 308 44.82 14.84 0.89
CA THR A 308 45.23 15.05 2.29
C THR A 308 44.71 16.38 2.84
N SER A 309 44.67 17.43 2.00
CA SER A 309 44.31 18.78 2.44
C SER A 309 42.79 19.02 2.46
N PRO A 310 42.20 19.38 3.62
CA PRO A 310 40.80 19.82 3.70
C PRO A 310 40.59 21.27 3.19
N ALA A 311 41.63 21.96 2.73
CA ALA A 311 41.58 23.39 2.38
C ALA A 311 40.55 23.70 1.27
N THR A 312 40.48 22.86 0.22
CA THR A 312 39.49 23.02 -0.87
C THR A 312 38.05 22.90 -0.35
N CYS A 313 37.82 21.98 0.58
CA CYS A 313 36.52 21.78 1.23
C CYS A 313 36.12 23.01 2.05
N TYR A 314 37.02 23.54 2.89
CA TYR A 314 36.76 24.77 3.67
C TYR A 314 36.52 25.99 2.77
N VAL A 315 37.33 26.21 1.73
CA VAL A 315 37.12 27.30 0.76
C VAL A 315 35.78 27.16 0.02
N THR A 316 35.35 25.93 -0.26
CA THR A 316 34.04 25.65 -0.87
C THR A 316 32.90 26.06 0.08
N ILE A 317 32.94 25.58 1.33
CA ILE A 317 31.91 25.87 2.36
C ILE A 317 31.83 27.37 2.64
N VAL A 318 32.96 28.04 2.87
CA VAL A 318 33.00 29.50 3.12
C VAL A 318 32.52 30.27 1.90
N GLY A 319 32.96 29.89 0.70
CA GLY A 319 32.59 30.57 -0.54
C GLY A 319 31.11 30.43 -0.92
N VAL A 320 30.42 29.35 -0.51
CA VAL A 320 28.95 29.24 -0.66
C VAL A 320 28.22 30.39 0.05
N PHE A 321 28.71 30.85 1.21
CA PHE A 321 28.12 31.98 1.93
C PHE A 321 28.25 33.30 1.16
N PHE A 322 29.32 33.49 0.37
CA PHE A 322 29.54 34.68 -0.44
C PHE A 322 28.91 34.59 -1.85
N ALA A 323 28.87 33.40 -2.44
CA ALA A 323 28.31 33.17 -3.77
C ALA A 323 26.79 33.43 -3.84
N PHE A 324 26.04 33.13 -2.76
CA PHE A 324 24.60 33.42 -2.71
C PHE A 324 24.30 34.94 -2.81
N PRO A 325 24.92 35.83 -2.00
CA PRO A 325 24.93 37.27 -2.22
C PRO A 325 25.32 37.66 -3.65
N VAL A 326 26.42 37.13 -4.21
CA VAL A 326 26.87 37.50 -5.57
C VAL A 326 25.79 37.22 -6.61
N GLY A 327 25.15 36.06 -6.61
CA GLY A 327 24.02 35.76 -7.52
C GLY A 327 22.80 36.66 -7.29
N TYR A 328 22.41 36.83 -6.03
CA TYR A 328 21.28 37.67 -5.60
C TYR A 328 21.45 39.13 -6.03
N PHE A 329 22.64 39.70 -5.81
CA PHE A 329 22.98 41.07 -6.21
C PHE A 329 23.18 41.20 -7.72
N SER A 330 23.75 40.21 -8.41
CA SER A 330 23.90 40.24 -9.88
C SER A 330 22.54 40.30 -10.59
N ASN A 331 21.57 39.50 -10.15
CA ASN A 331 20.19 39.58 -10.65
C ASN A 331 19.54 40.94 -10.33
N ARG A 332 19.77 41.48 -9.11
CA ARG A 332 19.31 42.83 -8.72
C ARG A 332 19.94 43.94 -9.55
N LEU A 333 21.21 43.82 -9.94
CA LEU A 333 21.95 44.77 -10.76
C LEU A 333 21.52 44.70 -12.22
N PHE A 334 21.37 43.51 -12.80
CA PHE A 334 20.86 43.34 -14.16
C PHE A 334 19.42 43.85 -14.29
N TYR A 335 18.55 43.54 -13.32
CA TYR A 335 17.20 44.12 -13.27
C TYR A 335 17.24 45.65 -13.14
N LYS A 336 18.11 46.23 -12.30
CA LYS A 336 18.33 47.68 -12.23
C LYS A 336 18.83 48.27 -13.55
N PHE A 337 19.72 47.59 -14.28
CA PHE A 337 20.24 48.02 -15.58
C PHE A 337 19.14 48.07 -16.64
N LEU A 338 18.33 47.01 -16.77
CA LEU A 338 17.15 47.02 -17.65
C LEU A 338 16.18 48.16 -17.26
N CYS A 339 15.90 48.34 -15.96
CA CYS A 339 15.07 49.46 -15.48
C CYS A 339 15.68 50.83 -15.78
N SER A 340 17.00 50.98 -15.68
CA SER A 340 17.70 52.23 -16.02
C SER A 340 17.55 52.58 -17.49
N LYS A 341 17.55 51.58 -18.39
CA LYS A 341 17.21 51.79 -19.81
C LYS A 341 15.75 52.22 -19.99
N ILE A 342 14.79 51.67 -19.25
CA ILE A 342 13.40 52.18 -19.26
C ILE A 342 13.34 53.66 -18.84
N ASN A 343 14.11 54.07 -17.83
CA ASN A 343 14.14 55.48 -17.40
C ASN A 343 14.77 56.44 -18.45
N GLN A 344 15.55 55.91 -19.41
CA GLN A 344 16.04 56.66 -20.58
C GLN A 344 14.98 56.75 -21.69
N LEU A 345 13.92 55.93 -21.66
CA LEU A 345 12.75 56.04 -22.54
C LEU A 345 11.75 57.08 -21.98
N ARG A 346 12.00 58.37 -22.22
CA ARG A 346 10.92 59.37 -22.22
C ARG A 346 10.05 59.20 -23.47
N ILE A 347 9.16 58.20 -23.44
CA ILE A 347 8.04 58.10 -24.38
C ILE A 347 7.12 59.30 -24.11
N PRO A 348 6.82 60.17 -25.08
CA PRO A 348 5.89 61.27 -24.87
C PRO A 348 4.47 60.72 -24.67
N SER A 349 3.87 60.94 -23.51
CA SER A 349 2.45 60.71 -23.27
C SER A 349 1.63 61.82 -23.92
N THR A 350 1.41 61.70 -25.23
CA THR A 350 0.53 62.61 -25.99
C THR A 350 -0.95 62.29 -25.73
N LEU A 351 -1.39 62.51 -24.49
CA LEU A 351 -2.81 62.64 -24.14
C LEU A 351 -3.12 64.13 -23.93
N SER A 352 -3.02 64.88 -25.02
CA SER A 352 -3.41 66.29 -25.12
C SER A 352 -4.38 66.42 -26.29
N THR A 353 -5.63 66.73 -25.96
CA THR A 353 -6.77 67.00 -26.84
C THR A 353 -6.40 67.55 -28.23
N MET A 354 -6.76 66.80 -29.28
CA MET A 354 -6.75 67.31 -30.66
C MET A 354 -8.11 67.93 -30.98
N ASP A 355 -8.36 69.13 -30.46
CA ASP A 355 -9.48 69.95 -30.91
C ASP A 355 -9.09 70.76 -32.17
N LEU A 356 -9.86 70.56 -33.23
CA LEU A 356 -9.80 71.22 -34.54
C LEU A 356 -11.26 71.31 -35.03
N HIS A 357 -11.89 72.46 -35.28
CA HIS A 357 -11.62 73.88 -34.98
C HIS A 357 -12.78 74.37 -34.06
N GLU A 358 -12.90 75.60 -33.53
CA GLU A 358 -12.87 76.92 -34.19
C GLU A 358 -13.05 78.06 -33.14
N ASN A 359 -12.66 79.30 -33.49
CA ASN A 359 -12.81 80.57 -32.74
C ASN A 359 -11.73 80.99 -31.69
N LYS A 360 -10.76 81.76 -32.20
CA LYS A 360 -10.40 83.14 -31.78
C LYS A 360 -9.88 83.49 -30.36
N ASP A 361 -8.66 84.04 -30.39
CA ASP A 361 -8.15 85.24 -29.69
C ASP A 361 -7.41 85.14 -28.32
N LYS A 362 -6.11 85.53 -28.36
CA LYS A 362 -5.21 86.03 -27.27
C LYS A 362 -4.69 85.02 -26.21
N GLU A 363 -3.50 85.15 -25.60
CA GLU A 363 -2.24 85.92 -25.84
C GLU A 363 -1.08 85.32 -24.99
N ASN A 364 0.18 85.34 -25.49
CA ASN A 364 1.52 85.35 -24.80
C ASN A 364 1.83 84.26 -23.70
N ASP A 365 3.05 83.79 -23.37
CA ASP A 365 4.47 83.95 -23.79
C ASP A 365 5.21 82.62 -23.39
N LYS A 366 6.07 81.96 -24.20
CA LYS A 366 7.55 82.09 -24.44
C LYS A 366 8.53 81.33 -23.51
N TYR A 367 9.65 80.89 -24.13
CA TYR A 367 10.84 80.17 -23.63
C TYR A 367 10.60 78.73 -23.12
N GLU A 368 11.20 77.62 -23.58
CA GLU A 368 12.46 77.23 -24.28
C GLU A 368 13.61 76.69 -23.40
N THR A 369 14.01 75.44 -23.66
CA THR A 369 15.39 74.92 -23.49
C THR A 369 15.52 73.54 -24.18
N HIS A 370 16.72 73.19 -24.66
CA HIS A 370 16.96 72.05 -25.56
C HIS A 370 17.40 70.76 -24.86
N THR A 371 16.77 69.62 -25.16
CA THR A 371 17.41 68.28 -25.16
C THR A 371 16.79 67.37 -26.22
N SER A 372 17.64 66.57 -26.88
CA SER A 372 17.36 65.45 -27.82
C SER A 372 15.89 65.16 -28.18
N ARG A 373 15.31 65.90 -29.14
CA ARG A 373 13.96 65.64 -29.68
C ARG A 373 13.93 64.40 -30.56
N VAL A 374 12.98 63.49 -30.28
CA VAL A 374 12.47 62.52 -31.26
C VAL A 374 11.63 63.28 -32.28
N THR A 375 11.95 63.17 -33.57
CA THR A 375 11.25 63.86 -34.67
C THR A 375 10.00 63.08 -35.11
N TRP A 376 8.82 63.67 -34.95
CA TRP A 376 7.55 63.09 -35.38
C TRP A 376 6.97 63.84 -36.59
N GLY A 377 6.62 63.12 -37.66
CA GLY A 377 5.96 63.70 -38.84
C GLY A 377 4.48 64.03 -38.61
N ARG A 378 4.01 65.15 -39.17
CA ARG A 378 2.62 65.62 -39.08
C ARG A 378 1.69 64.86 -40.06
N GLN A 379 1.07 63.77 -39.60
CA GLN A 379 -0.18 63.21 -40.14
C GLN A 379 -0.88 62.34 -39.07
N PRO A 380 -2.23 62.23 -39.08
CA PRO A 380 -2.99 61.54 -38.02
C PRO A 380 -2.83 60.01 -38.05
N VAL A 381 -3.30 59.34 -37.00
CA VAL A 381 -2.91 57.96 -36.65
C VAL A 381 -3.90 56.93 -37.16
N THR A 382 -3.45 56.02 -38.04
CA THR A 382 -4.17 54.79 -38.41
C THR A 382 -3.37 53.54 -38.02
N LEU A 383 -4.08 52.48 -37.65
CA LEU A 383 -3.50 51.27 -37.05
C LEU A 383 -2.64 50.51 -38.06
N GLY A 384 -1.30 50.64 -37.94
CA GLY A 384 -0.31 49.95 -38.78
C GLY A 384 0.62 50.85 -39.59
N SER A 385 0.40 52.18 -39.61
CA SER A 385 1.24 53.10 -40.41
C SER A 385 2.48 53.60 -39.67
N LYS A 386 3.65 53.06 -40.08
CA LYS A 386 5.03 53.62 -40.13
C LYS A 386 5.58 54.62 -39.08
N ARG A 387 4.90 54.97 -37.98
CA ARG A 387 5.49 55.74 -36.86
C ARG A 387 6.51 54.87 -36.10
N GLN A 388 7.75 54.86 -36.58
CA GLN A 388 8.87 54.18 -35.97
C GLN A 388 9.24 54.85 -34.64
N ILE A 389 8.91 54.20 -33.53
CA ILE A 389 9.49 54.54 -32.23
C ILE A 389 10.87 53.89 -32.20
N ILE A 390 11.87 54.62 -32.71
CA ILE A 390 13.25 54.12 -32.80
C ILE A 390 13.85 54.08 -31.39
N LEU A 391 14.09 52.87 -30.91
CA LEU A 391 14.66 52.60 -29.60
C LEU A 391 16.06 52.02 -29.82
N PRO A 392 17.15 52.82 -29.71
CA PRO A 392 18.50 52.36 -30.05
C PRO A 392 18.97 51.15 -29.21
N PHE A 393 18.33 50.90 -28.06
CA PHE A 393 18.51 49.66 -27.30
C PHE A 393 18.11 48.40 -28.09
N PHE A 394 16.94 48.38 -28.75
CA PHE A 394 16.47 47.23 -29.52
C PHE A 394 17.16 47.09 -30.88
N GLY A 395 17.85 48.13 -31.36
CA GLY A 395 18.77 48.04 -32.51
C GLY A 395 20.12 47.40 -32.20
N SER A 396 20.42 47.08 -30.93
CA SER A 396 21.69 46.44 -30.55
C SER A 396 21.67 44.91 -30.76
N LYS A 397 22.79 44.33 -31.18
CA LYS A 397 22.94 42.88 -31.42
C LYS A 397 22.62 41.98 -30.21
N PHE A 398 22.52 42.54 -29.01
CA PHE A 398 22.30 41.82 -27.76
C PHE A 398 20.87 41.95 -27.21
N ALA A 399 19.94 42.56 -27.96
CA ALA A 399 18.55 42.71 -27.54
C ALA A 399 17.69 41.49 -27.92
N PHE A 400 17.02 40.87 -26.93
CA PHE A 400 16.16 39.71 -27.13
C PHE A 400 14.66 40.06 -26.95
N PRO A 401 13.73 39.33 -27.59
CA PRO A 401 12.29 39.62 -27.51
C PRO A 401 11.72 39.62 -26.08
N PHE A 402 12.22 38.74 -25.20
CA PHE A 402 11.75 38.61 -23.83
C PHE A 402 12.13 39.81 -22.93
N PHE A 403 13.10 40.65 -23.32
CA PHE A 403 13.38 41.89 -22.60
C PHE A 403 12.20 42.87 -22.63
N VAL A 404 11.40 42.87 -23.70
CA VAL A 404 10.20 43.72 -23.83
C VAL A 404 9.19 43.39 -22.72
N GLU A 405 8.99 42.10 -22.47
CA GLU A 405 8.07 41.57 -21.45
C GLU A 405 8.58 41.91 -20.03
N ILE A 406 9.87 41.67 -19.75
CA ILE A 406 10.50 42.03 -18.46
C ILE A 406 10.40 43.54 -18.19
N MET A 407 10.63 44.38 -19.21
CA MET A 407 10.49 45.83 -19.09
C MET A 407 9.03 46.24 -18.83
N ALA A 408 8.06 45.61 -19.49
CA ALA A 408 6.63 45.83 -19.22
C ALA A 408 6.25 45.45 -17.78
N ARG A 409 6.83 44.37 -17.20
CA ARG A 409 6.61 44.02 -15.79
C ARG A 409 7.05 45.15 -14.83
N LYS A 410 8.14 45.87 -15.09
CA LYS A 410 8.52 47.03 -14.24
C LYS A 410 7.58 48.21 -14.44
N LEU A 411 7.18 48.54 -15.67
CA LEU A 411 6.26 49.65 -15.93
C LEU A 411 4.94 49.46 -15.17
N LEU A 412 4.32 48.28 -15.30
CA LEU A 412 3.06 47.95 -14.64
C LEU A 412 3.19 47.90 -13.11
N ARG A 413 4.33 47.43 -12.59
CA ARG A 413 4.60 47.46 -11.14
C ARG A 413 4.86 48.88 -10.62
N GLY A 414 5.32 49.81 -11.47
CA GLY A 414 5.54 51.22 -11.10
C GLY A 414 4.28 51.92 -10.61
N SER A 415 3.10 51.48 -11.06
CA SER A 415 1.79 52.01 -10.66
C SER A 415 1.50 51.99 -9.15
N ASN A 416 2.29 51.25 -8.35
CA ASN A 416 2.10 51.15 -6.90
C ASN A 416 3.20 51.87 -6.08
N GLU A 417 4.24 52.43 -6.72
CA GLU A 417 5.44 52.98 -6.04
C GLU A 417 5.46 54.53 -6.10
N GLY A 418 4.34 55.17 -5.70
CA GLY A 418 4.27 56.53 -5.15
C GLY A 418 4.54 57.76 -6.03
N VAL A 419 5.09 57.60 -7.25
CA VAL A 419 5.58 58.73 -8.06
C VAL A 419 4.71 58.98 -9.30
N SER A 420 3.70 59.85 -9.12
CA SER A 420 3.12 60.77 -10.11
C SER A 420 2.72 60.29 -11.53
N SER A 421 2.65 58.98 -11.82
CA SER A 421 2.07 58.44 -13.07
C SER A 421 0.82 57.62 -12.79
N SER A 422 -0.26 57.86 -13.54
CA SER A 422 -1.54 57.17 -13.33
C SER A 422 -1.46 55.68 -13.72
N PRO A 423 -2.33 54.81 -13.16
CA PRO A 423 -2.38 53.40 -13.56
C PRO A 423 -2.63 53.23 -15.05
N ILE A 424 -3.51 54.07 -15.63
CA ILE A 424 -3.83 54.11 -17.07
C ILE A 424 -2.57 54.44 -17.88
N GLU A 425 -1.83 55.50 -17.52
CA GLU A 425 -0.60 55.87 -18.22
C GLU A 425 0.46 54.75 -18.13
N SER A 426 0.54 54.03 -17.01
CA SER A 426 1.45 52.86 -16.88
C SER A 426 1.09 51.72 -17.85
N ILE A 427 -0.21 51.49 -18.08
CA ILE A 427 -0.75 50.48 -19.00
C ILE A 427 -0.55 50.93 -20.45
N GLU A 428 -0.72 52.22 -20.77
CA GLU A 428 -0.45 52.78 -22.11
C GLU A 428 1.05 52.73 -22.44
N ARG A 429 1.93 53.15 -21.52
CA ARG A 429 3.40 53.02 -21.67
C ARG A 429 3.79 51.56 -21.91
N ALA A 430 3.18 50.60 -21.20
CA ALA A 430 3.41 49.17 -21.42
C ALA A 430 2.85 48.66 -22.77
N ASN A 431 1.66 49.11 -23.19
CA ASN A 431 1.11 48.79 -24.50
C ASN A 431 2.02 49.30 -25.63
N ASN A 432 2.49 50.54 -25.52
CA ASN A 432 3.35 51.18 -26.51
C ASN A 432 4.71 50.45 -26.58
N LEU A 433 5.27 50.05 -25.42
CA LEU A 433 6.47 49.21 -25.36
C LEU A 433 6.28 47.84 -26.05
N TYR A 434 5.15 47.15 -25.82
CA TYR A 434 4.84 45.91 -26.54
C TYR A 434 4.71 46.13 -28.04
N GLN A 435 4.00 47.18 -28.47
CA GLN A 435 3.85 47.52 -29.89
C GLN A 435 5.20 47.86 -30.54
N CYS A 436 6.11 48.54 -29.83
CA CYS A 436 7.49 48.74 -30.28
C CYS A 436 8.22 47.40 -30.43
N GLY A 437 8.21 46.55 -29.40
CA GLY A 437 8.86 45.24 -29.44
C GLY A 437 8.37 44.36 -30.59
N LEU A 438 7.08 44.39 -30.90
CA LEU A 438 6.46 43.67 -32.01
C LEU A 438 6.84 44.22 -33.40
N GLN A 439 7.38 45.45 -33.50
CA GLN A 439 8.00 45.95 -34.73
C GLN A 439 9.41 45.37 -34.97
N TYR A 440 10.22 45.24 -33.92
CA TYR A 440 11.57 44.66 -34.01
C TYR A 440 11.56 43.12 -34.08
N PHE A 441 10.62 42.47 -33.41
CA PHE A 441 10.54 41.00 -33.30
C PHE A 441 9.17 40.45 -33.78
N PRO A 442 8.73 40.74 -35.01
CA PRO A 442 7.37 40.44 -35.48
C PRO A 442 7.04 38.94 -35.51
N ASN A 443 8.06 38.09 -35.68
CA ASN A 443 7.94 36.63 -35.78
C ASN A 443 8.05 35.92 -34.41
N SER A 444 8.17 36.65 -33.29
CA SER A 444 8.33 36.04 -31.97
C SER A 444 6.99 35.57 -31.39
N ASP A 445 6.79 34.25 -31.39
CA ASP A 445 5.70 33.53 -30.73
C ASP A 445 5.56 33.93 -29.25
N ILE A 446 6.68 33.98 -28.50
CA ILE A 446 6.74 34.41 -27.10
C ILE A 446 6.18 35.83 -26.95
N LEU A 447 6.58 36.76 -27.81
CA LEU A 447 6.20 38.16 -27.67
C LEU A 447 4.73 38.39 -28.02
N TRP A 448 4.20 37.67 -29.03
CA TRP A 448 2.76 37.65 -29.29
C TRP A 448 1.98 36.99 -28.14
N MET A 449 2.47 35.91 -27.54
CA MET A 449 1.85 35.28 -26.36
C MET A 449 1.83 36.23 -25.15
N ALA A 450 2.94 36.92 -24.88
CA ALA A 450 3.04 37.93 -23.82
C ALA A 450 2.08 39.11 -24.05
N TYR A 451 1.96 39.60 -25.30
CA TYR A 451 1.01 40.65 -25.65
C TYR A 451 -0.45 40.18 -25.52
N CYS A 452 -0.78 38.96 -25.97
CA CYS A 452 -2.10 38.35 -25.74
C CYS A 452 -2.42 38.28 -24.24
N ASN A 453 -1.46 37.85 -23.42
CA ASN A 453 -1.63 37.77 -21.98
C ASN A 453 -1.88 39.16 -21.36
N PHE A 454 -1.09 40.17 -21.72
CA PHE A 454 -1.27 41.57 -21.31
C PHE A 454 -2.66 42.11 -21.70
N LEU A 455 -3.13 41.83 -22.92
CA LEU A 455 -4.46 42.24 -23.39
C LEU A 455 -5.59 41.60 -22.55
N PHE A 456 -5.51 40.30 -22.27
CA PHE A 456 -6.54 39.61 -21.48
C PHE A 456 -6.51 39.90 -19.97
N THR A 457 -5.33 40.11 -19.37
CA THR A 457 -5.19 40.16 -17.90
C THR A 457 -4.96 41.55 -17.33
N VAL A 458 -4.32 42.45 -18.08
CA VAL A 458 -3.97 43.81 -17.61
C VAL A 458 -4.89 44.84 -18.25
N ARG A 459 -4.90 44.90 -19.59
CA ARG A 459 -5.68 45.90 -20.35
C ARG A 459 -7.16 45.54 -20.46
N LYS A 460 -7.54 44.27 -20.24
CA LYS A 460 -8.91 43.71 -20.29
C LYS A 460 -9.63 43.78 -21.65
N ASP A 461 -9.00 44.30 -22.70
CA ASP A 461 -9.54 44.36 -24.07
C ASP A 461 -9.68 42.97 -24.72
N ARG A 462 -10.72 42.22 -24.32
CA ARG A 462 -10.99 40.85 -24.77
C ARG A 462 -11.00 40.72 -26.29
N HIS A 463 -11.61 41.66 -27.02
CA HIS A 463 -11.71 41.63 -28.48
C HIS A 463 -10.34 41.71 -29.16
N ILE A 464 -9.47 42.63 -28.72
CA ILE A 464 -8.10 42.77 -29.25
C ILE A 464 -7.26 41.55 -28.82
N GLY A 465 -7.46 41.04 -27.61
CA GLY A 465 -6.84 39.80 -27.13
C GLY A 465 -7.14 38.59 -28.01
N TYR A 466 -8.40 38.38 -28.40
CA TYR A 466 -8.78 37.30 -29.32
C TYR A 466 -8.24 37.52 -30.74
N ALA A 467 -8.17 38.75 -31.24
CA ALA A 467 -7.55 39.04 -32.54
C ALA A 467 -6.04 38.76 -32.55
N ALA A 468 -5.33 39.09 -31.46
CA ALA A 468 -3.91 38.75 -31.29
C ALA A 468 -3.70 37.24 -31.13
N LEU A 469 -4.60 36.53 -30.44
CA LEU A 469 -4.57 35.07 -30.28
C LEU A 469 -4.86 34.33 -31.58
N GLU A 470 -5.74 34.85 -32.43
CA GLU A 470 -5.96 34.33 -33.79
C GLU A 470 -4.75 34.58 -34.70
N LYS A 471 -4.01 35.68 -34.52
CA LYS A 471 -2.71 35.85 -35.18
C LYS A 471 -1.67 34.84 -34.67
N LEU A 472 -1.59 34.63 -33.35
CA LEU A 472 -0.71 33.64 -32.72
C LEU A 472 -0.94 32.23 -33.30
N ARG A 473 -2.23 31.84 -33.48
CA ARG A 473 -2.65 30.57 -34.08
C ARG A 473 -2.14 30.37 -35.52
N ARG A 474 -1.89 31.44 -36.28
CA ARG A 474 -1.43 31.40 -37.69
C ARG A 474 0.09 31.29 -37.85
N MET A 475 0.88 31.46 -36.79
CA MET A 475 2.35 31.46 -36.87
C MET A 475 2.99 30.08 -36.65
N ASN A 476 2.24 28.98 -36.84
CA ASN A 476 2.64 27.60 -36.50
C ASN A 476 3.29 27.48 -35.09
N PRO A 477 2.56 27.87 -34.02
CA PRO A 477 3.09 27.96 -32.67
C PRO A 477 3.65 26.63 -32.13
N SER A 478 4.70 26.75 -31.31
CA SER A 478 5.29 25.65 -30.54
C SER A 478 4.30 25.04 -29.53
N PHE A 479 4.65 23.88 -28.98
CA PHE A 479 3.74 23.08 -28.14
C PHE A 479 3.20 23.82 -26.91
N ASP A 480 4.06 24.56 -26.20
CA ASP A 480 3.72 25.43 -25.08
C ASP A 480 2.73 26.55 -25.48
N VAL A 481 2.89 27.12 -26.67
CA VAL A 481 2.04 28.20 -27.19
C VAL A 481 0.72 27.66 -27.75
N ARG A 482 0.70 26.46 -28.35
CA ARG A 482 -0.54 25.73 -28.68
C ARG A 482 -1.36 25.41 -27.45
N PHE A 483 -0.70 24.97 -26.37
CA PHE A 483 -1.38 24.73 -25.10
C PHE A 483 -1.94 26.02 -24.49
N PHE A 484 -1.21 27.15 -24.55
CA PHE A 484 -1.73 28.47 -24.14
C PHE A 484 -3.01 28.86 -24.91
N ILE A 485 -3.07 28.62 -26.22
CA ILE A 485 -4.27 28.85 -27.04
C ILE A 485 -5.44 27.99 -26.51
N TYR A 486 -5.22 26.69 -26.29
CA TYR A 486 -6.24 25.79 -25.74
C TYR A 486 -6.74 26.23 -24.35
N GLN A 487 -5.84 26.68 -23.46
CA GLN A 487 -6.20 27.19 -22.14
C GLN A 487 -7.10 28.43 -22.23
N ARG A 488 -6.86 29.33 -23.20
CA ARG A 488 -7.70 30.53 -23.45
C ARG A 488 -9.05 30.19 -24.09
N ASP A 489 -9.08 29.24 -25.02
CA ASP A 489 -10.33 28.75 -25.61
C ASP A 489 -11.21 28.09 -24.52
N LYS A 490 -10.63 27.35 -23.56
CA LYS A 490 -11.36 26.79 -22.39
C LYS A 490 -11.69 27.81 -21.29
N GLU A 491 -10.95 28.90 -21.14
CA GLU A 491 -11.35 30.03 -20.30
C GLU A 491 -12.60 30.74 -20.83
N ARG A 492 -12.74 30.86 -22.15
CA ARG A 492 -13.92 31.45 -22.79
C ARG A 492 -15.19 30.65 -22.47
N GLU A 493 -15.12 29.33 -22.55
CA GLU A 493 -16.20 28.39 -22.22
C GLU A 493 -16.67 28.56 -20.75
N GLN A 494 -15.72 28.67 -19.80
CA GLN A 494 -16.02 28.90 -18.38
C GLN A 494 -16.69 30.25 -18.08
N ILE A 495 -16.51 31.25 -18.94
CA ILE A 495 -17.11 32.58 -18.83
C ILE A 495 -18.50 32.65 -19.48
N MET A 496 -18.88 31.66 -20.30
CA MET A 496 -20.23 31.57 -20.87
C MET A 496 -21.18 30.77 -19.97
N ASP A 497 -20.66 29.79 -19.21
CA ASP A 497 -21.43 28.98 -18.27
C ASP A 497 -21.62 29.63 -16.88
N SER A 498 -21.01 30.80 -16.62
CA SER A 498 -21.02 31.43 -15.28
C SER A 498 -22.37 32.04 -14.88
N ASP A 499 -23.28 32.28 -15.82
CA ASP A 499 -24.57 32.95 -15.60
C ASP A 499 -25.50 32.14 -14.68
N LEU A 500 -25.23 30.85 -14.50
CA LEU A 500 -25.91 29.96 -13.55
C LEU A 500 -25.70 30.32 -12.06
N ARG A 501 -24.86 31.30 -11.72
CA ARG A 501 -24.25 31.42 -10.37
C ARG A 501 -24.65 32.63 -9.53
N GLY A 502 -25.40 33.58 -10.06
CA GLY A 502 -25.88 34.76 -9.31
C GLY A 502 -24.85 35.88 -9.12
N PRO A 503 -25.25 37.05 -8.57
CA PRO A 503 -24.51 38.31 -8.71
C PRO A 503 -23.33 38.48 -7.75
N GLU A 504 -23.35 37.86 -6.56
CA GLU A 504 -22.41 38.14 -5.48
C GLU A 504 -20.99 37.59 -5.70
N HIS A 505 -20.75 36.87 -6.80
CA HIS A 505 -19.47 36.25 -7.14
C HIS A 505 -18.93 36.77 -8.49
N THR A 506 -18.78 38.09 -8.60
CA THR A 506 -18.11 38.79 -9.72
C THR A 506 -16.61 38.43 -9.90
N GLY A 507 -16.03 37.65 -8.98
CA GLY A 507 -14.70 37.08 -9.12
C GLY A 507 -14.67 35.88 -10.08
N LYS A 508 -13.69 35.84 -10.99
CA LYS A 508 -13.41 34.67 -11.87
C LYS A 508 -13.53 33.36 -11.08
N ILE A 509 -14.20 32.35 -11.62
CA ILE A 509 -14.22 30.98 -11.08
C ILE A 509 -12.78 30.49 -10.89
N GLN A 510 -12.29 30.47 -9.65
CA GLN A 510 -10.89 30.11 -9.37
C GLN A 510 -10.65 28.61 -9.50
N ASP A 511 -11.62 27.78 -9.08
CA ASP A 511 -11.58 26.33 -9.22
C ASP A 511 -12.55 25.80 -10.28
N PHE A 512 -11.97 25.36 -11.40
CA PHE A 512 -12.66 24.57 -12.42
C PHE A 512 -13.36 23.34 -11.81
N VAL A 513 -12.76 22.75 -10.78
CA VAL A 513 -13.30 21.61 -10.01
C VAL A 513 -14.65 21.94 -9.41
N SER A 514 -14.79 23.08 -8.70
CA SER A 514 -16.05 23.45 -8.03
C SER A 514 -17.15 23.83 -9.02
N TYR A 515 -16.80 24.32 -10.21
CA TYR A 515 -17.76 24.51 -11.31
C TYR A 515 -18.22 23.17 -11.90
N MET A 516 -17.29 22.24 -12.17
CA MET A 516 -17.63 20.87 -12.63
C MET A 516 -18.48 20.13 -11.60
N GLU A 517 -18.20 20.33 -10.31
CA GLU A 517 -18.93 19.74 -9.18
C GLU A 517 -20.37 20.28 -9.09
N PHE A 518 -20.56 21.60 -9.16
CA PHE A 518 -21.90 22.19 -9.22
C PHE A 518 -22.70 21.70 -10.43
N LYS A 519 -22.11 21.73 -11.64
CA LYS A 519 -22.77 21.26 -12.86
C LYS A 519 -23.13 19.77 -12.77
N LYS A 520 -22.27 18.93 -12.19
CA LYS A 520 -22.53 17.51 -11.94
C LYS A 520 -23.65 17.28 -10.92
N LEU A 521 -23.64 17.99 -9.80
CA LEU A 521 -24.67 17.85 -8.75
C LEU A 521 -26.04 18.31 -9.24
N TYR A 522 -26.11 19.37 -10.06
CA TYR A 522 -27.37 19.91 -10.58
C TYR A 522 -28.10 18.90 -11.48
N TYR A 523 -27.40 18.33 -12.47
CA TYR A 523 -27.97 17.26 -13.29
C TYR A 523 -28.24 15.97 -12.48
N GLY A 524 -27.44 15.70 -11.45
CA GLY A 524 -27.66 14.58 -10.51
C GLY A 524 -28.99 14.70 -9.75
N ALA A 525 -29.23 15.84 -9.11
CA ALA A 525 -30.46 16.12 -8.34
C ALA A 525 -31.71 15.95 -9.22
N LYS A 526 -31.72 16.61 -10.39
CA LYS A 526 -32.83 16.57 -11.35
C LYS A 526 -33.10 15.15 -11.88
N ARG A 527 -32.04 14.35 -12.13
CA ARG A 527 -32.18 12.94 -12.53
C ARG A 527 -32.75 12.05 -11.41
N HIS A 528 -32.36 12.27 -10.16
CA HIS A 528 -32.86 11.50 -9.02
C HIS A 528 -34.31 11.85 -8.66
N HIS A 529 -34.69 13.13 -8.74
CA HIS A 529 -36.06 13.61 -8.56
C HIS A 529 -37.03 12.89 -9.52
N VAL A 530 -36.75 12.90 -10.83
CA VAL A 530 -37.57 12.22 -11.86
C VAL A 530 -37.66 10.71 -11.64
N LYS A 531 -36.55 10.03 -11.31
CA LYS A 531 -36.57 8.58 -11.00
C LYS A 531 -37.48 8.29 -9.79
N CYS A 532 -37.44 9.11 -8.73
CA CYS A 532 -38.26 8.89 -7.53
C CYS A 532 -39.76 8.96 -7.83
N LEU A 533 -40.22 10.02 -8.52
CA LEU A 533 -41.62 10.17 -8.93
C LEU A 533 -42.10 9.01 -9.83
N THR A 534 -41.22 8.53 -10.72
CA THR A 534 -41.48 7.38 -11.59
C THR A 534 -41.67 6.08 -10.79
N TYR A 535 -40.86 5.84 -9.76
CA TYR A 535 -41.01 4.66 -8.90
C TYR A 535 -42.25 4.74 -8.00
N ILE A 536 -42.60 5.92 -7.48
CA ILE A 536 -43.83 6.13 -6.70
C ILE A 536 -45.06 5.77 -7.55
N LYS A 537 -45.11 6.19 -8.82
CA LYS A 537 -46.21 5.80 -9.73
C LYS A 537 -46.28 4.29 -9.95
N LYS A 538 -45.13 3.62 -10.17
CA LYS A 538 -45.07 2.15 -10.34
C LYS A 538 -45.54 1.40 -9.08
N PHE A 539 -45.19 1.88 -7.89
CA PHE A 539 -45.60 1.27 -6.61
C PHE A 539 -47.13 1.26 -6.44
N TRP A 540 -47.81 2.38 -6.71
CA TRP A 540 -49.28 2.44 -6.65
C TRP A 540 -49.97 1.63 -7.77
N GLY A 541 -49.33 1.52 -8.94
CA GLY A 541 -49.80 0.65 -10.02
C GLY A 541 -49.89 -0.82 -9.62
N LEU A 542 -48.86 -1.37 -8.95
CA LEU A 542 -48.86 -2.78 -8.55
C LEU A 542 -49.99 -3.16 -7.56
N LEU A 543 -50.44 -2.22 -6.73
CA LEU A 543 -51.52 -2.44 -5.76
C LEU A 543 -52.92 -2.51 -6.38
N LEU A 544 -53.06 -2.22 -7.69
CA LEU A 544 -54.32 -2.39 -8.42
C LEU A 544 -54.61 -3.87 -8.78
N HIS A 545 -53.57 -4.71 -8.89
CA HIS A 545 -53.75 -6.11 -9.27
C HIS A 545 -54.42 -6.94 -8.16
N GLU A 546 -55.12 -8.00 -8.57
CA GLU A 546 -55.85 -8.91 -7.68
C GLU A 546 -54.92 -9.82 -6.87
N THR A 547 -53.80 -10.24 -7.47
CA THR A 547 -52.66 -10.86 -6.77
C THR A 547 -51.51 -9.87 -6.68
N VAL A 548 -50.96 -9.68 -5.48
CA VAL A 548 -49.85 -8.75 -5.23
C VAL A 548 -48.58 -9.55 -4.92
N ASP A 549 -47.53 -9.39 -5.72
CA ASP A 549 -46.22 -9.93 -5.39
C ASP A 549 -45.48 -9.04 -4.38
N LEU A 550 -45.26 -9.60 -3.18
CA LEU A 550 -44.53 -8.96 -2.09
C LEU A 550 -43.07 -8.67 -2.47
N HIS A 551 -42.47 -9.39 -3.43
CA HIS A 551 -41.09 -9.17 -3.85
C HIS A 551 -40.96 -7.92 -4.73
N ARG A 552 -41.70 -7.84 -5.85
CA ARG A 552 -41.79 -6.64 -6.71
C ARG A 552 -42.20 -5.39 -5.91
N LEU A 553 -43.12 -5.50 -4.95
CA LEU A 553 -43.49 -4.40 -4.04
C LEU A 553 -42.34 -3.98 -3.10
N SER A 554 -41.61 -4.94 -2.54
CA SER A 554 -40.49 -4.71 -1.63
C SER A 554 -39.21 -4.21 -2.31
N ASP A 555 -39.05 -4.39 -3.62
CA ASP A 555 -37.95 -3.79 -4.38
C ASP A 555 -38.24 -2.32 -4.71
N LEU A 556 -39.44 -2.04 -5.26
CA LEU A 556 -39.86 -0.67 -5.59
C LEU A 556 -39.81 0.28 -4.40
N SER A 557 -40.20 -0.15 -3.19
CA SER A 557 -40.10 0.71 -1.99
C SER A 557 -38.65 1.09 -1.64
N GLY A 558 -37.69 0.18 -1.88
CA GLY A 558 -36.27 0.47 -1.73
C GLY A 558 -35.73 1.39 -2.82
N ARG A 559 -36.17 1.21 -4.07
CA ARG A 559 -35.83 2.11 -5.19
C ARG A 559 -36.34 3.54 -4.96
N ILE A 560 -37.52 3.70 -4.35
CA ILE A 560 -38.05 5.01 -3.91
C ILE A 560 -37.10 5.63 -2.88
N ALA A 561 -36.93 5.02 -1.70
CA ALA A 561 -36.13 5.61 -0.63
C ALA A 561 -34.64 5.86 -1.01
N THR A 562 -34.05 5.01 -1.86
CA THR A 562 -32.68 5.21 -2.34
C THR A 562 -32.55 6.28 -3.43
N THR A 563 -33.64 6.69 -4.11
CA THR A 563 -33.63 7.86 -5.01
C THR A 563 -34.07 9.14 -4.32
N GLU A 564 -35.01 9.07 -3.38
CA GLU A 564 -35.39 10.15 -2.45
C GLU A 564 -34.16 10.71 -1.71
N ASN A 565 -33.41 9.86 -0.99
CA ASN A 565 -32.23 10.26 -0.24
C ASN A 565 -31.15 10.89 -1.15
N LYS A 566 -30.91 10.31 -2.35
CA LYS A 566 -29.92 10.82 -3.31
C LYS A 566 -30.34 12.16 -3.93
N ALA A 567 -31.63 12.38 -4.15
CA ALA A 567 -32.15 13.66 -4.62
C ALA A 567 -31.96 14.73 -3.54
N ASN A 568 -32.41 14.46 -2.31
CA ASN A 568 -32.32 15.41 -1.19
C ASN A 568 -30.85 15.78 -0.89
N GLU A 569 -29.95 14.80 -0.75
CA GLU A 569 -28.52 15.04 -0.56
C GLU A 569 -27.90 15.87 -1.70
N SER A 570 -28.35 15.68 -2.94
CA SER A 570 -27.86 16.46 -4.08
C SER A 570 -28.33 17.92 -4.03
N TYR A 571 -29.59 18.17 -3.65
CA TYR A 571 -30.12 19.53 -3.49
C TYR A 571 -29.50 20.28 -2.29
N GLU A 572 -29.34 19.62 -1.14
CA GLU A 572 -28.64 20.17 0.02
C GLU A 572 -27.20 20.58 -0.33
N ARG A 573 -26.45 19.71 -1.04
CA ARG A 573 -25.10 20.02 -1.53
C ARG A 573 -25.07 21.18 -2.54
N LEU A 574 -26.10 21.34 -3.37
CA LEU A 574 -26.19 22.47 -4.32
C LEU A 574 -26.42 23.81 -3.61
N LEU A 575 -27.29 23.83 -2.60
CA LEU A 575 -27.51 25.03 -1.78
C LEU A 575 -26.30 25.34 -0.89
N ALA A 576 -25.57 24.32 -0.41
CA ALA A 576 -24.30 24.53 0.27
C ALA A 576 -23.19 25.09 -0.65
N LEU A 577 -23.23 24.81 -1.96
CA LEU A 577 -22.27 25.33 -2.94
C LEU A 577 -22.59 26.74 -3.46
N ASN A 578 -23.87 27.06 -3.65
CA ASN A 578 -24.36 28.37 -4.11
C ASN A 578 -25.73 28.69 -3.45
N PRO A 579 -25.75 29.23 -2.21
CA PRO A 579 -27.00 29.43 -1.44
C PRO A 579 -28.05 30.31 -2.12
N ASN A 580 -27.62 31.17 -3.05
CA ASN A 580 -28.45 32.19 -3.70
C ASN A 580 -28.71 31.87 -5.19
N SER A 581 -28.52 30.61 -5.61
CA SER A 581 -28.87 30.15 -6.96
C SER A 581 -30.37 29.91 -7.11
N VAL A 582 -31.10 30.92 -7.61
CA VAL A 582 -32.56 30.92 -7.84
C VAL A 582 -33.06 29.64 -8.54
N ARG A 583 -32.36 29.16 -9.58
CA ARG A 583 -32.74 27.93 -10.32
C ARG A 583 -32.74 26.68 -9.43
N VAL A 584 -31.81 26.60 -8.48
CA VAL A 584 -31.72 25.48 -7.51
C VAL A 584 -32.82 25.57 -6.47
N LEU A 585 -33.11 26.78 -5.96
CA LEU A 585 -34.17 27.00 -4.96
C LEU A 585 -35.55 26.55 -5.49
N ARG A 586 -35.89 26.91 -6.73
CA ARG A 586 -37.14 26.47 -7.38
C ARG A 586 -37.19 24.97 -7.67
N ASP A 587 -36.11 24.39 -8.21
CA ASP A 587 -36.08 22.95 -8.49
C ASP A 587 -36.11 22.09 -7.19
N TYR A 588 -35.66 22.61 -6.03
CA TYR A 588 -35.70 21.91 -4.75
C TYR A 588 -37.05 22.04 -4.02
N SER A 589 -37.70 23.22 -4.05
CA SER A 589 -39.02 23.38 -3.44
C SER A 589 -40.05 22.42 -4.05
N GLN A 590 -40.01 22.23 -5.38
CA GLN A 590 -40.86 21.27 -6.06
C GLN A 590 -40.62 19.82 -5.59
N PHE A 591 -39.37 19.45 -5.31
CA PHE A 591 -39.03 18.11 -4.78
C PHE A 591 -39.61 17.87 -3.39
N LEU A 592 -39.53 18.85 -2.49
CA LEU A 592 -40.08 18.73 -1.13
C LEU A 592 -41.60 18.61 -1.13
N GLU A 593 -42.30 19.33 -2.02
CA GLU A 593 -43.76 19.23 -2.14
C GLU A 593 -44.22 17.91 -2.78
N GLU A 594 -43.61 17.47 -3.89
CA GLU A 594 -44.09 16.30 -4.64
C GLU A 594 -43.65 14.95 -4.05
N VAL A 595 -42.43 14.86 -3.52
CA VAL A 595 -41.85 13.60 -3.03
C VAL A 595 -41.95 13.51 -1.50
N VAL A 596 -41.33 14.44 -0.78
CA VAL A 596 -41.22 14.41 0.70
C VAL A 596 -42.56 14.75 1.37
N ARG A 597 -43.42 15.51 0.68
CA ARG A 597 -44.68 16.10 1.16
C ARG A 597 -44.52 17.12 2.29
N ASP A 598 -43.34 17.73 2.40
CA ASP A 598 -43.11 18.88 3.27
C ASP A 598 -43.50 20.18 2.55
N LYS A 599 -44.70 20.66 2.86
CA LYS A 599 -45.24 21.92 2.31
C LYS A 599 -44.58 23.16 2.92
N GLU A 600 -44.14 23.09 4.18
CA GLU A 600 -43.65 24.26 4.90
C GLU A 600 -42.25 24.64 4.41
N SER A 601 -41.36 23.64 4.29
CA SER A 601 -40.02 23.84 3.73
C SER A 601 -40.07 24.21 2.24
N SER A 602 -41.01 23.67 1.46
CA SER A 602 -41.23 24.09 0.06
C SER A 602 -41.54 25.59 -0.03
N TYR A 603 -42.50 26.09 0.75
CA TYR A 603 -42.90 27.50 0.74
C TYR A 603 -41.76 28.44 1.16
N LYS A 604 -41.00 28.07 2.21
CA LYS A 604 -39.81 28.81 2.67
C LYS A 604 -38.77 28.99 1.56
N LEU A 605 -38.53 27.96 0.73
CA LEU A 605 -37.59 28.01 -0.40
C LEU A 605 -38.08 28.85 -1.58
N GLN A 606 -39.38 28.81 -1.89
CA GLN A 606 -39.98 29.61 -2.97
C GLN A 606 -39.84 31.11 -2.69
N LYS A 607 -40.23 31.55 -1.48
CA LYS A 607 -40.09 32.95 -1.04
C LYS A 607 -38.64 33.44 -1.08
N LYS A 608 -37.66 32.57 -0.79
CA LYS A 608 -36.23 32.92 -0.92
C LYS A 608 -35.82 33.14 -2.38
N ALA A 609 -36.32 32.33 -3.32
CA ALA A 609 -36.00 32.47 -4.73
C ALA A 609 -36.47 33.82 -5.30
N GLU A 610 -37.69 34.22 -4.94
CA GLU A 610 -38.32 35.49 -5.36
C GLU A 610 -37.53 36.70 -4.86
N ALA A 611 -37.20 36.74 -3.56
CA ALA A 611 -36.44 37.84 -2.96
C ALA A 611 -35.08 38.09 -3.64
N ILE A 612 -34.43 37.05 -4.18
CA ILE A 612 -33.14 37.17 -4.86
C ILE A 612 -33.29 37.72 -6.30
N GLU A 613 -34.38 37.39 -7.00
CA GLU A 613 -34.71 38.00 -8.31
C GLU A 613 -35.04 39.50 -8.16
N ASP A 614 -35.73 39.85 -7.07
CA ASP A 614 -36.03 41.22 -6.66
C ASP A 614 -34.78 42.06 -6.38
N ILE A 615 -33.73 41.46 -5.81
CA ILE A 615 -32.43 42.12 -5.59
C ILE A 615 -31.67 42.25 -6.92
N MET A 616 -31.66 41.20 -7.76
CA MET A 616 -30.98 41.23 -9.06
C MET A 616 -31.54 42.31 -10.00
N SER A 617 -32.86 42.44 -10.09
CA SER A 617 -33.51 43.46 -10.94
C SER A 617 -33.18 44.89 -10.49
N LYS A 618 -33.13 45.16 -9.18
CA LYS A 618 -32.76 46.47 -8.62
C LYS A 618 -31.27 46.80 -8.86
N SER A 619 -30.38 45.80 -8.86
CA SER A 619 -28.92 45.99 -8.95
C SER A 619 -28.38 46.51 -10.30
N GLN A 620 -29.18 46.53 -11.36
CA GLN A 620 -28.71 46.89 -12.72
C GLN A 620 -28.81 48.38 -13.07
N THR A 621 -29.27 49.24 -12.14
CA THR A 621 -29.75 50.60 -12.49
C THR A 621 -28.96 51.78 -11.90
N THR A 622 -28.14 51.60 -10.86
CA THR A 622 -27.42 52.71 -10.21
C THR A 622 -26.02 52.34 -9.68
N ASP A 623 -25.02 53.17 -10.02
CA ASP A 623 -23.72 53.19 -9.34
C ASP A 623 -23.88 53.83 -7.95
N PHE A 624 -23.85 53.03 -6.87
CA PHE A 624 -23.87 53.55 -5.49
C PHE A 624 -22.73 53.00 -4.61
N LYS A 625 -22.30 53.81 -3.64
CA LYS A 625 -21.08 53.57 -2.87
C LYS A 625 -21.26 52.51 -1.78
N THR A 626 -20.20 51.77 -1.51
CA THR A 626 -20.13 50.63 -0.58
C THR A 626 -20.15 51.06 0.90
N ILE A 627 -21.22 51.75 1.34
CA ILE A 627 -21.40 52.22 2.72
C ILE A 627 -22.78 51.80 3.26
N ASP A 628 -23.86 52.05 2.53
CA ASP A 628 -25.23 51.94 3.07
C ASP A 628 -25.78 50.52 3.23
N ILE A 629 -25.08 49.50 2.74
CA ILE A 629 -25.42 48.08 3.00
C ILE A 629 -25.34 47.76 4.51
N LYS A 630 -24.58 48.54 5.29
CA LYS A 630 -24.52 48.41 6.76
C LYS A 630 -25.69 49.08 7.51
N ASN A 631 -26.47 49.91 6.84
CA ASN A 631 -27.56 50.68 7.47
C ASN A 631 -28.93 50.01 7.28
N LEU A 632 -28.94 48.75 6.81
CA LEU A 632 -30.12 47.91 6.60
C LEU A 632 -30.12 46.66 7.51
N GLU A 633 -29.20 46.57 8.47
CA GLU A 633 -29.16 45.48 9.47
C GLU A 633 -30.13 45.70 10.66
N ASP A 634 -30.83 46.85 10.72
CA ASP A 634 -31.56 47.35 11.90
C ASP A 634 -33.11 47.38 11.81
N SER A 635 -33.75 47.03 10.69
CA SER A 635 -35.22 47.25 10.50
C SER A 635 -36.13 46.01 10.55
N ASP A 636 -35.69 44.85 10.07
CA ASP A 636 -36.60 43.72 9.74
C ASP A 636 -36.66 42.67 10.88
N THR A 637 -36.87 43.15 12.10
CA THR A 637 -36.64 42.43 13.37
C THR A 637 -37.56 41.25 13.69
N GLU A 638 -38.61 40.97 12.92
CA GLU A 638 -39.57 39.88 13.22
C GLU A 638 -39.32 38.58 12.45
N VAL A 639 -38.81 38.65 11.22
CA VAL A 639 -38.57 37.44 10.38
C VAL A 639 -37.23 36.78 10.73
N ASP A 640 -36.23 37.60 11.02
CA ASP A 640 -34.86 37.13 11.24
C ASP A 640 -34.65 36.54 12.65
N GLN A 641 -35.52 36.86 13.63
CA GLN A 641 -35.54 36.16 14.92
C GLN A 641 -36.02 34.70 14.80
N VAL A 642 -37.00 34.43 13.92
CA VAL A 642 -37.47 33.06 13.65
C VAL A 642 -36.40 32.24 12.91
N LEU A 643 -35.64 32.88 12.01
CA LEU A 643 -34.53 32.24 11.28
C LEU A 643 -33.23 32.09 12.11
N LYS A 644 -33.04 32.89 13.17
CA LYS A 644 -31.87 32.81 14.06
C LYS A 644 -32.08 31.97 15.32
N GLN A 645 -33.30 31.49 15.61
CA GLN A 645 -33.58 30.58 16.75
C GLN A 645 -33.63 29.08 16.41
N GLU A 646 -33.55 28.66 15.14
CA GLU A 646 -33.42 27.23 14.77
C GLU A 646 -32.12 26.90 13.99
N PRO A 647 -30.96 26.78 14.66
CA PRO A 647 -29.70 26.36 14.02
C PRO A 647 -29.63 24.85 13.68
N ASN A 648 -30.76 24.12 13.74
CA ASN A 648 -30.80 22.65 13.86
C ASN A 648 -31.48 21.90 12.70
N ALA A 649 -32.02 22.61 11.70
CA ALA A 649 -32.44 22.03 10.42
C ALA A 649 -31.43 22.41 9.32
N ILE A 650 -30.89 21.52 8.49
CA ILE A 650 -31.21 20.10 8.26
C ILE A 650 -29.90 19.28 8.42
N GLN A 651 -29.80 18.45 9.46
CA GLN A 651 -28.66 17.51 9.67
C GLN A 651 -29.14 16.10 10.04
N LEU A 652 -30.01 15.51 9.20
CA LEU A 652 -30.62 14.19 9.43
C LEU A 652 -29.63 12.99 9.36
N ALA A 653 -28.32 13.26 9.25
CA ALA A 653 -27.24 12.27 9.24
C ALA A 653 -26.24 12.42 10.42
N LYS A 654 -26.51 13.32 11.39
CA LYS A 654 -25.58 13.61 12.50
C LYS A 654 -26.17 13.50 13.91
N ILE A 655 -27.49 13.55 14.04
CA ILE A 655 -28.21 13.53 15.33
C ILE A 655 -28.00 12.22 16.12
N ASP A 656 -27.68 11.11 15.44
CA ASP A 656 -27.38 9.81 16.06
C ASP A 656 -26.05 9.74 16.84
N ALA A 657 -25.20 10.78 16.79
CA ALA A 657 -23.86 10.75 17.40
C ALA A 657 -23.76 11.51 18.74
N ASP A 658 -24.52 12.59 18.90
CA ASP A 658 -24.31 13.57 19.98
C ASP A 658 -25.27 13.40 21.18
N ILE A 659 -26.26 12.49 21.09
CA ILE A 659 -27.26 12.24 22.13
C ILE A 659 -26.78 11.28 23.24
N GLU A 660 -25.82 10.38 22.97
CA GLU A 660 -25.34 9.38 23.95
C GLU A 660 -24.27 9.91 24.95
N LYS A 661 -23.96 11.21 24.99
CA LYS A 661 -22.77 11.74 25.70
C LYS A 661 -22.94 12.89 26.71
N SER A 662 -24.14 13.46 26.91
CA SER A 662 -24.34 14.60 27.84
C SER A 662 -25.37 14.34 28.94
N GLY A 663 -25.41 13.14 29.50
CA GLY A 663 -26.32 12.78 30.58
C GLY A 663 -25.73 13.03 31.99
N SER A 664 -25.76 14.26 32.50
CA SER A 664 -25.81 14.54 33.96
C SER A 664 -25.96 16.03 34.32
N LYS A 665 -26.80 16.31 35.33
CA LYS A 665 -26.91 17.54 36.17
C LYS A 665 -27.42 18.85 35.50
N SER A 666 -28.16 19.75 36.19
CA SER A 666 -29.25 19.61 37.20
C SER A 666 -29.76 21.00 37.66
N GLY A 667 -31.08 21.16 37.82
CA GLY A 667 -31.75 22.33 38.44
C GLY A 667 -31.86 23.53 37.50
N SER A 668 -32.85 24.43 37.56
CA SER A 668 -34.02 24.69 38.41
C SER A 668 -34.45 26.14 38.04
N SER A 669 -35.69 26.65 38.12
CA SER A 669 -36.96 26.15 38.68
C SER A 669 -38.13 27.07 38.27
N LYS A 670 -39.36 26.53 38.16
CA LYS A 670 -40.68 27.22 38.34
C LYS A 670 -40.97 28.41 37.39
N SER A 671 -42.19 28.82 37.07
CA SER A 671 -43.58 28.28 37.12
C SER A 671 -44.39 29.17 36.12
N LYS A 672 -45.62 28.92 35.67
CA LYS A 672 -46.79 28.38 36.36
C LYS A 672 -47.94 28.14 35.35
N ASP A 673 -48.77 27.13 35.61
CA ASP A 673 -50.25 27.01 35.53
C ASP A 673 -51.02 28.18 34.82
N ASP A 674 -52.11 27.98 34.04
CA ASP A 674 -52.92 26.77 33.77
C ASP A 674 -53.94 26.93 32.59
N SER A 675 -54.77 25.88 32.35
CA SER A 675 -56.14 25.86 31.74
C SER A 675 -56.41 25.46 30.26
N SER A 676 -57.47 24.63 30.10
CA SER A 676 -58.26 24.23 28.90
C SER A 676 -57.52 23.93 27.59
N GLU A 677 -57.28 22.68 27.18
CA GLU A 677 -58.23 21.59 26.82
C GLU A 677 -59.05 21.79 25.53
N SER A 678 -58.49 21.34 24.39
CA SER A 678 -59.24 20.60 23.36
C SER A 678 -58.28 19.80 22.44
N SER A 679 -58.75 18.67 21.88
CA SER A 679 -58.04 17.83 20.88
C SER A 679 -56.71 17.13 21.30
N SER A 680 -56.72 16.44 22.44
CA SER A 680 -55.57 15.71 23.03
C SER A 680 -55.06 14.45 22.28
N SER A 681 -55.37 14.26 21.00
CA SER A 681 -55.15 12.99 20.27
C SER A 681 -53.85 12.87 19.46
N SER A 682 -53.13 13.97 19.18
CA SER A 682 -52.03 13.99 18.21
C SER A 682 -50.65 13.61 18.78
N LYS A 683 -50.33 14.03 20.00
CA LYS A 683 -48.95 13.97 20.55
C LYS A 683 -48.44 12.55 20.84
N GLY A 684 -49.32 11.58 21.10
CA GLY A 684 -48.92 10.19 21.36
C GLY A 684 -48.33 9.44 20.15
N ARG A 685 -48.53 9.95 18.92
CA ARG A 685 -48.15 9.25 17.67
C ARG A 685 -46.66 9.34 17.31
N SER A 686 -45.91 10.31 17.84
CA SER A 686 -44.50 10.53 17.47
C SER A 686 -43.53 9.56 18.15
N ASN A 687 -43.70 9.31 19.45
CA ASN A 687 -42.73 8.57 20.26
C ASN A 687 -42.62 7.07 19.87
N LYS A 688 -43.75 6.41 19.58
CA LYS A 688 -43.77 5.00 19.09
C LYS A 688 -42.96 4.78 17.81
N TYR A 689 -42.71 5.82 17.02
CA TYR A 689 -41.91 5.73 15.79
C TYR A 689 -40.40 5.84 16.06
N LYS A 690 -39.99 6.46 17.18
CA LYS A 690 -38.57 6.59 17.59
C LYS A 690 -38.05 5.33 18.28
N GLU A 691 -38.84 4.72 19.17
CA GLU A 691 -38.45 3.50 19.90
C GLU A 691 -38.21 2.28 18.99
N PHE A 692 -38.75 2.30 17.76
CA PHE A 692 -38.57 1.23 16.78
C PHE A 692 -37.26 1.31 15.97
N GLN A 693 -36.44 2.37 16.13
CA GLN A 693 -35.17 2.56 15.40
C GLN A 693 -34.01 1.71 15.99
N GLN A 694 -34.13 0.38 16.03
CA GLN A 694 -33.12 -0.53 16.64
C GLN A 694 -31.84 -0.76 15.79
N SER A 695 -31.24 0.32 15.27
CA SER A 695 -29.96 0.32 14.53
C SER A 695 -28.81 -0.36 15.29
N ASN A 696 -28.82 -0.26 16.63
CA ASN A 696 -27.79 -0.76 17.53
C ASN A 696 -27.55 -2.29 17.43
N ALA A 697 -28.50 -3.10 16.98
CA ALA A 697 -28.28 -4.54 16.82
C ALA A 697 -27.31 -4.86 15.66
N ILE A 698 -27.44 -4.16 14.52
CA ILE A 698 -26.63 -4.39 13.32
C ILE A 698 -25.20 -3.86 13.53
N ASN A 699 -25.06 -2.71 14.20
CA ASN A 699 -23.74 -2.15 14.50
C ASN A 699 -22.94 -3.01 15.49
N LYS A 700 -23.59 -3.57 16.52
CA LYS A 700 -22.95 -4.52 17.46
C LYS A 700 -22.43 -5.79 16.74
N LEU A 701 -23.19 -6.33 15.79
CA LEU A 701 -22.76 -7.47 14.99
C LEU A 701 -21.53 -7.14 14.11
N SER A 702 -21.48 -5.94 13.54
CA SER A 702 -20.32 -5.47 12.76
C SER A 702 -19.04 -5.37 13.60
N TRP A 703 -19.15 -4.90 14.84
CA TRP A 703 -18.00 -4.81 15.76
C TRP A 703 -17.51 -6.19 16.22
N LEU A 704 -18.41 -7.13 16.48
CA LEU A 704 -18.05 -8.50 16.82
C LEU A 704 -17.23 -9.17 15.70
N MET A 705 -17.62 -8.99 14.44
CA MET A 705 -16.90 -9.52 13.27
C MET A 705 -15.48 -8.94 13.10
N ILE A 706 -15.28 -7.68 13.50
CA ILE A 706 -13.95 -7.04 13.52
C ILE A 706 -13.12 -7.59 14.68
N GLY A 707 -13.72 -7.75 15.86
CA GLY A 707 -13.05 -8.31 17.04
C GLY A 707 -12.55 -9.74 16.80
N THR A 708 -13.37 -10.64 16.24
CA THR A 708 -12.96 -12.03 16.01
C THR A 708 -11.83 -12.15 15.00
N THR A 709 -11.85 -11.36 13.92
CA THR A 709 -10.75 -11.34 12.93
C THR A 709 -9.46 -10.76 13.51
N ALA A 710 -9.53 -9.70 14.33
CA ALA A 710 -8.37 -9.17 15.04
C ALA A 710 -7.75 -10.19 16.02
N CYS A 711 -8.56 -10.91 16.80
CA CYS A 711 -8.07 -11.95 17.72
C CYS A 711 -7.35 -13.08 16.98
N CYS A 712 -7.81 -13.48 15.79
CA CYS A 712 -7.13 -14.51 14.98
C CYS A 712 -5.73 -14.07 14.53
N VAL A 713 -5.57 -12.80 14.12
CA VAL A 713 -4.27 -12.23 13.73
C VAL A 713 -3.33 -12.12 14.94
N ILE A 714 -3.85 -11.70 16.10
CA ILE A 714 -3.06 -11.64 17.35
C ILE A 714 -2.55 -13.03 17.75
N TYR A 715 -3.40 -14.07 17.64
CA TYR A 715 -2.99 -15.44 17.92
C TYR A 715 -1.85 -15.92 17.00
N LEU A 716 -1.91 -15.65 15.69
CA LEU A 716 -0.82 -15.98 14.76
C LEU A 716 0.51 -15.26 15.11
N ILE A 717 0.44 -14.03 15.61
CA ILE A 717 1.62 -13.27 16.07
C ILE A 717 2.20 -13.88 17.35
N ILE A 718 1.36 -14.34 18.29
CA ILE A 718 1.83 -15.04 19.50
C ILE A 718 2.53 -16.35 19.12
N VAL A 719 1.95 -17.13 18.21
CA VAL A 719 2.55 -18.39 17.69
C VAL A 719 3.93 -18.14 17.05
N LEU A 720 4.08 -17.07 16.26
CA LEU A 720 5.38 -16.64 15.70
C LEU A 720 6.44 -16.37 16.80
N VAL A 721 6.06 -15.69 17.88
CA VAL A 721 6.98 -15.37 19.00
C VAL A 721 7.37 -16.62 19.77
N VAL A 722 6.40 -17.50 20.07
CA VAL A 722 6.65 -18.77 20.78
C VAL A 722 7.62 -19.66 20.00
N PHE A 723 7.41 -19.82 18.69
CA PHE A 723 8.31 -20.61 17.85
C PHE A 723 9.73 -20.01 17.75
N ARG A 724 9.87 -18.68 17.70
CA ARG A 724 11.20 -18.05 17.73
C ARG A 724 11.91 -18.26 19.07
N GLY A 725 11.18 -18.23 20.19
CA GLY A 725 11.73 -18.55 21.50
C GLY A 725 12.17 -20.02 21.61
N LEU A 726 11.36 -20.93 21.07
CA LEU A 726 11.69 -22.36 20.99
C LEU A 726 12.96 -22.60 20.14
N ALA A 727 13.10 -21.92 19.00
CA ALA A 727 14.27 -22.05 18.13
C ALA A 727 15.60 -21.74 18.85
N VAL A 728 15.65 -20.67 19.66
CA VAL A 728 16.83 -20.29 20.47
C VAL A 728 17.09 -21.29 21.59
N LYS A 729 16.04 -21.87 22.20
CA LYS A 729 16.24 -22.97 23.17
C LYS A 729 16.90 -24.19 22.52
N HIS A 730 16.60 -24.51 21.27
CA HIS A 730 17.25 -25.63 20.56
C HIS A 730 18.73 -25.41 20.26
N THR A 731 19.13 -24.23 19.77
CA THR A 731 20.54 -23.95 19.46
C THR A 731 21.43 -24.11 20.70
N ASN A 732 20.95 -23.62 21.85
CA ASN A 732 21.66 -23.72 23.11
C ASN A 732 21.61 -25.15 23.66
N ALA A 733 20.51 -25.88 23.46
CA ALA A 733 20.40 -27.26 23.88
C ALA A 733 21.35 -28.21 23.12
N TYR A 734 21.58 -28.02 21.82
CA TYR A 734 22.57 -28.80 21.07
C TYR A 734 23.99 -28.63 21.61
N GLN A 735 24.35 -27.43 22.09
CA GLN A 735 25.65 -27.18 22.72
C GLN A 735 25.74 -27.82 24.11
N GLY A 736 24.65 -27.83 24.89
CA GLY A 736 24.57 -28.58 26.15
C GLY A 736 24.69 -30.10 25.98
N ILE A 737 24.14 -30.66 24.89
CA ILE A 737 24.27 -32.10 24.57
C ILE A 737 25.74 -32.49 24.33
N LEU A 738 26.53 -31.58 23.74
CA LEU A 738 27.97 -31.78 23.53
C LEU A 738 28.75 -31.61 24.85
N SER A 739 28.50 -30.54 25.61
CA SER A 739 29.22 -30.28 26.88
C SER A 739 29.10 -31.44 27.87
N ILE A 740 27.91 -32.06 27.97
CA ILE A 740 27.69 -33.22 28.84
C ILE A 740 28.58 -34.40 28.43
N THR A 741 28.79 -34.66 27.12
CA THR A 741 29.72 -35.71 26.68
C THR A 741 31.16 -35.32 26.87
N ASP A 742 31.54 -34.06 26.57
CA ASP A 742 32.91 -33.57 26.76
C ASP A 742 33.36 -33.81 28.20
N CYS A 743 32.50 -33.54 29.19
CA CYS A 743 32.74 -33.82 30.61
C CYS A 743 33.13 -35.29 30.90
N ALA A 744 32.52 -36.24 30.19
CA ALA A 744 32.88 -37.66 30.27
C ALA A 744 34.18 -37.97 29.51
N THR A 745 34.45 -37.32 28.38
CA THR A 745 35.71 -37.51 27.64
C THR A 745 36.92 -37.00 28.42
N GLU A 746 36.78 -35.87 29.13
CA GLU A 746 37.82 -35.35 30.04
C GLU A 746 38.06 -36.34 31.19
N ALA A 747 36.98 -36.87 31.83
CA ALA A 747 37.10 -37.85 32.91
C ALA A 747 37.88 -39.12 32.52
N VAL A 748 37.62 -39.65 31.32
CA VAL A 748 38.36 -40.80 30.77
C VAL A 748 39.82 -40.41 30.44
N SER A 749 40.03 -39.23 29.86
CA SER A 749 41.37 -38.73 29.51
C SER A 749 42.26 -38.52 30.74
N ILE A 750 41.71 -37.98 31.83
CA ILE A 750 42.39 -37.85 33.13
C ILE A 750 42.87 -39.21 33.65
N ALA A 751 42.05 -40.25 33.53
CA ALA A 751 42.42 -41.60 33.98
C ALA A 751 43.42 -42.31 33.06
N ILE A 752 43.36 -42.09 31.74
CA ILE A 752 44.42 -42.52 30.80
C ILE A 752 45.76 -41.86 31.19
N ASN A 753 45.75 -40.55 31.44
CA ASN A 753 46.92 -39.81 31.86
C ASN A 753 47.47 -40.30 33.22
N LEU A 754 46.61 -40.57 34.22
CA LEU A 754 47.03 -41.14 35.50
C LEU A 754 47.58 -42.58 35.38
N ASN A 755 47.01 -43.41 34.50
CA ASN A 755 47.55 -44.74 34.20
C ASN A 755 48.94 -44.63 33.55
N THR A 756 49.11 -43.74 32.56
CA THR A 756 50.44 -43.52 31.93
C THR A 756 51.45 -42.90 32.89
N MET A 757 51.06 -42.01 33.81
CA MET A 757 51.93 -41.57 34.91
C MET A 757 52.40 -42.74 35.78
N GLN A 758 51.49 -43.65 36.13
CA GLN A 758 51.83 -44.84 36.91
C GLN A 758 52.75 -45.78 36.12
N ALA A 759 52.54 -45.96 34.83
CA ALA A 759 53.43 -46.73 33.96
C ALA A 759 54.84 -46.12 33.88
N TYR A 760 54.97 -44.80 33.71
CA TYR A 760 56.26 -44.11 33.75
C TYR A 760 56.95 -44.24 35.12
N ALA A 761 56.19 -44.17 36.22
CA ALA A 761 56.72 -44.36 37.57
C ALA A 761 57.19 -45.80 37.84
N LEU A 762 56.47 -46.81 37.35
CA LEU A 762 56.86 -48.23 37.46
C LEU A 762 58.07 -48.57 36.56
N GLY A 763 58.20 -47.92 35.40
CA GLY A 763 59.38 -48.04 34.54
C GLY A 763 60.63 -47.32 35.06
N ALA A 764 60.47 -46.39 36.02
CA ALA A 764 61.52 -45.55 36.59
C ALA A 764 62.44 -46.36 37.54
N GLY A 765 63.42 -47.03 36.95
CA GLY A 765 64.34 -47.95 37.66
C GLY A 765 64.55 -49.29 36.95
N LEU A 766 63.72 -49.62 35.95
CA LEU A 766 63.90 -50.81 35.09
C LEU A 766 64.66 -50.47 33.81
N SER A 767 64.14 -49.49 33.06
CA SER A 767 64.66 -49.09 31.74
C SER A 767 64.61 -47.59 31.48
N PHE A 768 63.90 -46.82 32.31
CA PHE A 768 63.73 -45.38 32.16
C PHE A 768 64.38 -44.63 33.33
N PRO A 769 65.15 -43.55 33.11
CA PRO A 769 65.76 -42.78 34.18
C PRO A 769 64.70 -41.96 34.93
N ILE A 770 64.82 -41.88 36.25
CA ILE A 770 63.82 -41.24 37.14
C ILE A 770 63.57 -39.77 36.75
N GLU A 771 64.61 -39.05 36.30
CA GLU A 771 64.49 -37.65 35.86
C GLU A 771 63.58 -37.49 34.64
N ALA A 772 63.65 -38.40 33.65
CA ALA A 772 62.75 -38.40 32.51
C ALA A 772 61.33 -38.84 32.88
N ALA A 773 61.18 -39.76 33.87
CA ALA A 773 59.88 -40.10 34.42
C ALA A 773 59.21 -38.89 35.08
N VAL A 774 59.97 -38.11 35.88
CA VAL A 774 59.51 -36.85 36.48
C VAL A 774 59.09 -35.84 35.39
N GLU A 775 59.86 -35.69 34.31
CA GLU A 775 59.52 -34.79 33.21
C GLU A 775 58.20 -35.18 32.52
N GLN A 776 58.05 -36.45 32.09
CA GLN A 776 56.82 -36.93 31.43
C GLN A 776 55.60 -36.84 32.35
N ILE A 777 55.76 -37.19 33.63
CA ILE A 777 54.69 -37.06 34.63
C ILE A 777 54.30 -35.59 34.82
N ASN A 778 55.24 -34.65 34.82
CA ASN A 778 54.93 -33.21 34.95
C ASN A 778 54.18 -32.65 33.72
N ILE A 779 54.50 -33.12 32.51
CA ILE A 779 53.76 -32.75 31.28
C ILE A 779 52.30 -33.24 31.38
N LEU A 780 52.10 -34.50 31.72
CA LEU A 780 50.77 -35.09 31.90
C LEU A 780 49.98 -34.43 33.04
N LYS A 781 50.67 -33.99 34.12
CA LYS A 781 50.03 -33.28 35.24
C LYS A 781 49.46 -31.93 34.82
N ALA A 782 50.19 -31.16 34.00
CA ALA A 782 49.71 -29.88 33.49
C ALA A 782 48.49 -30.06 32.54
N GLN A 783 48.47 -31.14 31.75
CA GLN A 783 47.30 -31.50 30.95
C GLN A 783 46.09 -31.89 31.82
N ASN A 784 46.32 -32.71 32.86
CA ASN A 784 45.29 -33.11 33.82
C ASN A 784 44.73 -31.93 34.62
N ASP A 785 45.57 -30.97 35.06
CA ASP A 785 45.10 -29.79 35.79
C ASP A 785 44.18 -28.93 34.91
N ARG A 786 44.47 -28.79 33.61
CA ARG A 786 43.57 -28.13 32.65
C ARG A 786 42.28 -28.93 32.44
N SER A 787 42.37 -30.24 32.25
CA SER A 787 41.22 -31.14 32.10
C SER A 787 40.31 -31.13 33.34
N LEU A 788 40.88 -31.04 34.55
CA LEU A 788 40.17 -30.86 35.82
C LEU A 788 39.39 -29.53 35.86
N ILE A 789 39.98 -28.43 35.38
CA ILE A 789 39.30 -27.12 35.32
C ILE A 789 38.17 -27.16 34.29
N ILE A 790 38.41 -27.70 33.10
CA ILE A 790 37.39 -27.89 32.04
C ILE A 790 36.23 -28.75 32.57
N MET A 791 36.53 -29.95 33.09
CA MET A 791 35.54 -30.88 33.64
C MET A 791 34.74 -30.25 34.78
N LYS A 792 35.40 -29.52 35.70
CA LYS A 792 34.72 -28.82 36.79
C LYS A 792 33.79 -27.72 36.28
N ASN A 793 34.27 -26.85 35.41
CA ASN A 793 33.48 -25.75 34.86
C ASN A 793 32.28 -26.27 34.05
N ILE A 794 32.42 -27.38 33.34
CA ILE A 794 31.31 -28.05 32.64
C ILE A 794 30.33 -28.69 33.64
N HIS A 795 30.82 -29.43 34.65
CA HIS A 795 29.98 -30.04 35.70
C HIS A 795 29.13 -28.99 36.44
N ASP A 796 29.76 -27.89 36.87
CA ASP A 796 29.09 -26.77 37.52
C ASP A 796 28.12 -26.07 36.55
N ALA A 797 28.48 -25.83 35.29
CA ALA A 797 27.57 -25.22 34.30
C ALA A 797 26.30 -26.05 34.04
N ILE A 798 26.44 -27.38 33.94
CA ILE A 798 25.31 -28.30 33.74
C ILE A 798 24.43 -28.31 34.99
N TYR A 799 25.00 -28.38 36.20
CA TYR A 799 24.25 -28.46 37.45
C TYR A 799 23.56 -27.14 37.83
N TRP A 800 24.20 -26.00 37.59
CA TRP A 800 23.62 -24.68 37.89
C TRP A 800 22.66 -24.18 36.81
N GLY A 801 22.71 -24.74 35.59
CA GLY A 801 21.76 -24.43 34.52
C GLY A 801 22.17 -23.23 33.68
N GLU A 802 23.40 -23.25 33.18
CA GLU A 802 23.93 -22.23 32.28
C GLU A 802 23.05 -22.06 31.03
N GLY A 803 22.57 -20.84 30.81
CA GLY A 803 21.70 -20.47 29.69
C GLY A 803 22.42 -20.34 28.35
N ASN A 804 23.73 -20.09 28.34
CA ASN A 804 24.58 -20.01 27.16
C ASN A 804 25.74 -21.03 27.23
N PRO A 805 25.49 -22.33 27.02
CA PRO A 805 26.52 -23.37 27.04
C PRO A 805 27.51 -23.32 25.84
N ALA A 806 27.46 -22.28 24.99
CA ALA A 806 28.31 -22.14 23.81
C ALA A 806 29.82 -22.26 24.09
N ALA A 807 30.28 -21.73 25.22
CA ALA A 807 31.68 -21.76 25.63
C ALA A 807 32.12 -23.08 26.29
N TYR A 808 31.18 -23.85 26.84
CA TYR A 808 31.47 -24.94 27.77
C TYR A 808 31.76 -26.26 27.03
N VAL A 809 32.91 -26.35 26.37
CA VAL A 809 33.35 -27.55 25.62
C VAL A 809 34.83 -27.83 25.83
N GLY A 810 35.23 -29.08 25.58
CA GLY A 810 36.63 -29.53 25.64
C GLY A 810 37.50 -28.90 24.54
N ASP A 811 38.81 -28.96 24.73
CA ASP A 811 39.80 -28.23 23.92
C ASP A 811 39.73 -28.52 22.42
N ASN A 812 39.40 -29.75 22.03
CA ASN A 812 39.28 -30.15 20.63
C ASN A 812 38.09 -29.47 19.94
N LEU A 813 36.93 -29.48 20.60
CA LEU A 813 35.70 -28.88 20.10
C LEU A 813 35.72 -27.34 20.18
N SER A 814 36.45 -26.78 21.15
CA SER A 814 36.77 -25.36 21.22
C SER A 814 37.53 -24.89 19.97
N LYS A 815 38.64 -25.56 19.62
CA LYS A 815 39.46 -25.24 18.42
C LYS A 815 38.68 -25.40 17.11
N LEU A 816 37.73 -26.34 17.02
CA LEU A 816 36.88 -26.52 15.85
C LEU A 816 35.86 -25.38 15.68
N LYS A 817 35.22 -24.94 16.76
CA LYS A 817 34.32 -23.78 16.77
C LYS A 817 35.03 -22.49 16.36
N ASP A 818 36.19 -22.22 16.95
CA ASP A 818 37.00 -21.02 16.71
C ASP A 818 37.45 -20.95 15.23
N ARG A 819 37.86 -22.10 14.66
CA ARG A 819 38.19 -22.24 13.23
C ARG A 819 37.02 -21.95 12.27
N ASN A 820 35.77 -22.15 12.70
CA ASN A 820 34.56 -21.81 11.93
C ASN A 820 33.98 -20.42 12.29
N GLY A 821 34.67 -19.62 13.11
CA GLY A 821 34.23 -18.27 13.48
C GLY A 821 33.08 -18.24 14.49
N ILE A 822 32.97 -19.26 15.35
CA ILE A 822 32.06 -19.29 16.50
C ILE A 822 32.88 -18.91 17.73
N ASP A 823 32.61 -17.74 18.33
CA ASP A 823 33.33 -17.26 19.53
C ASP A 823 33.27 -18.27 20.68
N VAL A 824 34.42 -18.68 21.21
CA VAL A 824 34.55 -19.55 22.39
C VAL A 824 35.42 -18.87 23.44
N PHE A 825 35.05 -18.98 24.72
CA PHE A 825 35.89 -18.56 25.84
C PHE A 825 36.73 -19.74 26.33
N ASP A 826 37.99 -19.52 26.70
CA ASP A 826 38.80 -20.58 27.33
C ASP A 826 38.25 -20.91 28.73
N ILE A 827 37.51 -22.01 28.84
CA ILE A 827 37.02 -22.52 30.12
C ILE A 827 38.06 -23.34 30.90
N GLY A 828 39.26 -23.56 30.35
CA GLY A 828 40.36 -24.29 31.00
C GLY A 828 41.34 -23.41 31.77
N SER A 829 41.24 -22.07 31.69
CA SER A 829 42.19 -21.15 32.35
C SER A 829 41.89 -20.90 33.83
N THR A 830 40.62 -20.94 34.23
CA THR A 830 40.15 -20.51 35.55
C THR A 830 38.88 -21.25 35.95
N ILE A 831 38.80 -21.74 37.19
CA ILE A 831 37.54 -22.26 37.77
C ILE A 831 36.59 -21.08 37.99
N PHE A 832 35.38 -21.16 37.46
CA PHE A 832 34.36 -20.13 37.62
C PHE A 832 33.65 -20.21 38.98
N THR A 833 33.26 -19.07 39.53
CA THR A 833 32.46 -18.99 40.76
C THR A 833 30.96 -19.06 40.47
N PHE A 834 30.18 -19.45 41.48
CA PHE A 834 28.71 -19.58 41.39
C PHE A 834 28.00 -18.36 40.80
N ASP A 835 28.50 -17.15 41.08
CA ASP A 835 27.91 -15.89 40.61
C ASP A 835 28.16 -15.60 39.12
N GLN A 836 29.09 -16.32 38.47
CA GLN A 836 29.43 -16.14 37.06
C GLN A 836 28.51 -16.95 36.12
N PHE A 837 27.80 -17.97 36.63
CA PHE A 837 26.88 -18.78 35.82
C PHE A 837 25.52 -18.09 35.65
N ASN A 838 25.06 -18.00 34.41
CA ASN A 838 23.75 -17.48 34.02
C ASN A 838 22.69 -18.59 34.14
N ARG A 839 22.22 -18.78 35.38
CA ARG A 839 21.27 -19.80 35.84
C ARG A 839 19.84 -19.61 35.29
N SER A 840 19.68 -19.71 33.97
CA SER A 840 18.43 -19.46 33.25
C SER A 840 17.94 -20.64 32.39
N ASN A 841 18.65 -21.77 32.40
CA ASN A 841 18.30 -22.94 31.62
C ASN A 841 17.25 -23.83 32.32
N THR A 842 16.01 -23.74 31.87
CA THR A 842 14.86 -24.49 32.42
C THR A 842 14.92 -26.02 32.17
N VAL A 843 15.93 -26.54 31.46
CA VAL A 843 16.04 -27.98 31.16
C VAL A 843 16.23 -28.84 32.43
N LEU A 844 16.86 -28.27 33.47
CA LEU A 844 17.04 -28.88 34.80
C LEU A 844 15.73 -29.14 35.56
N GLU A 845 14.63 -28.47 35.21
CA GLU A 845 13.34 -28.63 35.88
C GLU A 845 12.67 -29.99 35.57
N ASN A 846 13.21 -30.77 34.62
CA ASN A 846 12.70 -32.11 34.35
C ASN A 846 12.97 -33.05 35.53
N LYS A 847 11.90 -33.73 35.98
CA LYS A 847 11.94 -34.77 36.99
C LYS A 847 13.11 -35.77 36.80
N ARG A 848 13.42 -36.21 35.56
CA ARG A 848 14.55 -37.14 35.30
C ARG A 848 15.89 -36.54 35.72
N MET A 849 16.16 -35.28 35.38
CA MET A 849 17.38 -34.56 35.78
C MET A 849 17.44 -34.41 37.31
N ILE A 850 16.33 -34.01 37.94
CA ILE A 850 16.22 -33.88 39.40
C ILE A 850 16.48 -35.22 40.08
N GLN A 851 15.93 -36.33 39.57
CA GLN A 851 16.16 -37.67 40.13
C GLN A 851 17.63 -38.09 40.01
N ILE A 852 18.27 -37.93 38.84
CA ILE A 852 19.70 -38.26 38.65
C ILE A 852 20.62 -37.47 39.61
N TYR A 853 20.29 -36.21 39.89
CA TYR A 853 21.06 -35.37 40.82
C TYR A 853 20.72 -35.53 42.31
N SER A 854 19.55 -36.08 42.66
CA SER A 854 19.14 -36.26 44.07
C SER A 854 19.20 -37.70 44.55
N GLU A 855 18.66 -38.65 43.78
CA GLU A 855 18.62 -40.09 44.08
C GLU A 855 19.99 -40.74 43.76
N PRO A 856 20.49 -41.66 44.62
CA PRO A 856 21.74 -42.37 44.36
C PRO A 856 21.54 -43.37 43.21
N SER A 857 22.12 -43.05 42.05
CA SER A 857 21.76 -43.61 40.75
C SER A 857 22.89 -44.41 40.07
N VAL A 858 24.14 -44.29 40.56
CA VAL A 858 25.29 -45.05 40.06
C VAL A 858 26.14 -45.60 41.21
N ASN A 859 26.66 -46.81 40.99
CA ASN A 859 27.54 -47.54 41.90
C ASN A 859 28.99 -47.22 41.56
N MET A 860 29.73 -46.60 42.48
CA MET A 860 31.16 -46.34 42.33
C MET A 860 31.98 -47.28 43.22
N SER A 861 33.05 -47.82 42.65
CA SER A 861 33.99 -48.72 43.34
C SER A 861 35.04 -47.91 44.10
N ILE A 862 35.11 -48.10 45.41
CA ILE A 862 36.09 -47.47 46.31
C ILE A 862 37.05 -48.55 46.81
N LEU A 863 38.35 -48.27 46.77
CA LEU A 863 39.36 -49.10 47.42
C LEU A 863 39.42 -48.70 48.92
N VAL A 864 39.09 -49.63 49.82
CA VAL A 864 39.23 -49.42 51.26
C VAL A 864 40.42 -50.22 51.77
N ALA A 865 41.32 -49.54 52.48
CA ALA A 865 42.40 -50.16 53.26
C ALA A 865 42.06 -50.02 54.75
N PRO A 866 41.51 -51.06 55.42
CA PRO A 866 41.22 -51.00 56.84
C PRO A 866 42.51 -50.79 57.66
N LYS A 867 42.48 -49.87 58.63
CA LYS A 867 43.65 -49.59 59.48
C LYS A 867 44.04 -50.84 60.27
N GLY A 868 45.22 -51.40 59.95
CA GLY A 868 45.76 -52.60 60.57
C GLY A 868 45.71 -53.87 59.70
N THR A 869 45.22 -53.80 58.46
CA THR A 869 45.23 -54.94 57.52
C THR A 869 45.95 -54.61 56.23
N ASN A 870 46.86 -55.48 55.77
CA ASN A 870 47.53 -55.36 54.47
C ASN A 870 46.61 -55.75 53.28
N THR A 871 45.36 -56.12 53.54
CA THR A 871 44.35 -56.47 52.54
C THR A 871 43.52 -55.24 52.17
N THR A 872 43.66 -54.74 50.95
CA THR A 872 42.72 -53.79 50.35
C THR A 872 41.46 -54.53 49.88
N THR A 873 40.28 -53.96 50.10
CA THR A 873 39.01 -54.52 49.62
C THR A 873 38.22 -53.47 48.83
N HIS A 874 37.63 -53.91 47.71
CA HIS A 874 36.80 -53.07 46.86
C HIS A 874 35.36 -53.05 47.41
N TYR A 875 34.83 -51.87 47.69
CA TYR A 875 33.43 -51.67 48.06
C TYR A 875 32.70 -50.86 47.00
N SER A 876 31.51 -51.31 46.62
CA SER A 876 30.59 -50.53 45.78
C SER A 876 29.73 -49.63 46.66
N GLN A 877 29.91 -48.31 46.57
CA GLN A 877 29.05 -47.32 47.23
C GLN A 877 28.18 -46.60 46.18
N THR A 878 26.92 -46.33 46.53
CA THR A 878 26.00 -45.62 45.65
C THR A 878 26.12 -44.10 45.80
N TYR A 879 26.08 -43.37 44.69
CA TYR A 879 26.17 -41.91 44.62
C TYR A 879 25.10 -41.34 43.70
N ASN A 880 24.66 -40.11 43.99
CA ASN A 880 23.93 -39.29 43.02
C ASN A 880 24.93 -38.52 42.13
N ALA A 881 24.49 -38.02 40.98
CA ALA A 881 25.40 -37.47 39.98
C ALA A 881 26.25 -36.27 40.47
N TRP A 882 25.68 -35.41 41.33
CA TRP A 882 26.40 -34.26 41.91
C TRP A 882 27.53 -34.71 42.84
N LYS A 883 27.23 -35.61 43.78
CA LYS A 883 28.23 -36.13 44.71
C LYS A 883 29.27 -36.99 43.99
N ALA A 884 28.87 -37.72 42.95
CA ALA A 884 29.79 -38.53 42.15
C ALA A 884 30.79 -37.68 41.37
N GLY A 885 30.31 -36.67 40.63
CA GLY A 885 31.19 -35.78 39.87
C GLY A 885 32.15 -35.00 40.76
N ASN A 886 31.67 -34.43 41.87
CA ASN A 886 32.55 -33.72 42.80
C ASN A 886 33.54 -34.67 43.51
N ALA A 887 33.13 -35.85 43.98
CA ALA A 887 34.07 -36.80 44.59
C ALA A 887 35.13 -37.29 43.60
N PHE A 888 34.77 -37.49 42.33
CA PHE A 888 35.72 -37.82 41.27
C PHE A 888 36.71 -36.69 41.02
N ILE A 889 36.24 -35.44 40.92
CA ILE A 889 37.10 -34.26 40.75
C ILE A 889 38.02 -34.07 41.97
N GLU A 890 37.52 -34.25 43.20
CA GLU A 890 38.31 -34.15 44.43
C GLU A 890 39.42 -35.21 44.49
N SER A 891 39.10 -36.49 44.31
CA SER A 891 40.10 -37.57 44.27
C SER A 891 41.04 -37.45 43.07
N ALA A 892 40.60 -36.91 41.91
CA ALA A 892 41.49 -36.65 40.78
C ALA A 892 42.47 -35.50 41.04
N ILE A 893 42.03 -34.44 41.74
CA ILE A 893 42.91 -33.36 42.21
C ILE A 893 43.94 -33.87 43.23
N ILE A 894 43.60 -34.89 44.03
CA ILE A 894 44.53 -35.57 44.95
C ILE A 894 45.49 -36.47 44.16
N ALA A 895 44.98 -37.32 43.26
CA ALA A 895 45.76 -38.23 42.44
C ALA A 895 46.77 -37.49 41.54
N ASN A 896 46.41 -36.35 40.95
CA ASN A 896 47.31 -35.54 40.12
C ASN A 896 48.47 -34.92 40.93
N LYS A 897 48.36 -34.85 42.26
CA LYS A 897 49.39 -34.27 43.16
C LYS A 897 50.37 -35.31 43.72
N LEU A 898 50.14 -36.60 43.51
CA LEU A 898 51.00 -37.69 43.98
C LEU A 898 52.44 -37.56 43.44
N SER A 899 53.44 -37.91 44.26
CA SER A 899 54.84 -37.97 43.82
C SER A 899 55.11 -39.24 43.00
N VAL A 900 56.25 -39.29 42.29
CA VAL A 900 56.64 -40.48 41.52
C VAL A 900 56.75 -41.72 42.44
N TYR A 901 57.20 -41.55 43.68
CA TYR A 901 57.26 -42.62 44.68
C TYR A 901 55.88 -43.09 45.16
N ASP A 902 54.89 -42.20 45.17
CA ASP A 902 53.50 -42.56 45.49
C ASP A 902 52.84 -43.32 44.34
N PHE A 903 53.16 -42.98 43.08
CA PHE A 903 52.72 -43.74 41.89
C PHE A 903 53.31 -45.15 41.83
N ILE A 904 54.57 -45.36 42.23
CA ILE A 904 55.17 -46.70 42.36
C ILE A 904 54.35 -47.57 43.33
N ASN A 905 53.90 -47.01 44.46
CA ASN A 905 53.01 -47.67 45.42
C ASN A 905 51.51 -47.52 45.07
N GLY A 906 51.19 -47.01 43.88
CA GLY A 906 49.89 -46.49 43.49
C GLY A 906 48.76 -47.52 43.48
N SER A 907 49.10 -48.82 43.39
CA SER A 907 48.16 -49.93 43.54
C SER A 907 47.42 -49.93 44.89
N THR A 908 48.03 -49.36 45.94
CA THR A 908 47.43 -49.24 47.29
C THR A 908 46.79 -47.88 47.56
N ASN A 909 46.95 -46.91 46.66
CA ASN A 909 46.46 -45.55 46.88
C ASN A 909 44.95 -45.46 46.58
N PRO A 910 44.11 -45.09 47.56
CA PRO A 910 42.65 -45.16 47.41
C PRO A 910 42.11 -44.13 46.42
N ASP A 911 42.64 -42.91 46.38
CA ASP A 911 42.20 -41.86 45.45
C ASP A 911 42.59 -42.18 44.01
N LEU A 912 43.83 -42.65 43.79
CA LEU A 912 44.30 -43.05 42.45
C LEU A 912 43.48 -44.22 41.89
N LYS A 913 43.31 -45.31 42.65
CA LYS A 913 42.47 -46.44 42.20
C LYS A 913 40.98 -46.05 42.14
N PHE A 914 40.47 -45.13 42.96
CA PHE A 914 39.10 -44.62 42.81
C PHE A 914 38.90 -43.89 41.47
N VAL A 915 39.85 -43.05 41.05
CA VAL A 915 39.76 -42.38 39.73
C VAL A 915 39.88 -43.41 38.60
N ILE A 916 40.91 -44.26 38.62
CA ILE A 916 41.17 -45.27 37.58
C ILE A 916 39.98 -46.25 37.42
N LEU A 917 39.40 -46.76 38.50
CA LEU A 917 38.32 -47.76 38.43
C LEU A 917 36.96 -47.17 38.01
N ASN A 918 36.69 -45.89 38.29
CA ASN A 918 35.39 -45.27 38.02
C ASN A 918 35.34 -44.48 36.69
N ALA A 919 36.48 -43.96 36.21
CA ALA A 919 36.56 -43.17 34.99
C ALA A 919 36.11 -43.88 33.69
N PRO A 920 36.38 -45.17 33.42
CA PRO A 920 36.07 -45.77 32.13
C PRO A 920 34.60 -46.24 32.00
N SER A 921 33.90 -46.52 33.10
CA SER A 921 32.51 -46.98 33.06
C SER A 921 31.54 -46.11 33.86
N ASN A 922 31.87 -45.79 35.12
CA ASN A 922 30.87 -45.29 36.07
C ASN A 922 30.61 -43.78 35.90
N ILE A 923 31.66 -42.99 35.61
CA ILE A 923 31.50 -41.57 35.29
C ILE A 923 30.87 -41.33 33.90
N PRO A 924 31.26 -42.05 32.83
CA PRO A 924 30.56 -42.06 31.55
C PRO A 924 29.08 -42.41 31.66
N ASP A 925 28.71 -43.46 32.39
CA ASP A 925 27.31 -43.85 32.62
C ASP A 925 26.48 -42.73 33.26
N ILE A 926 27.04 -42.02 34.25
CA ILE A 926 26.38 -40.83 34.85
C ILE A 926 26.12 -39.75 33.79
N TYR A 927 27.14 -39.35 33.03
CA TYR A 927 26.99 -38.27 32.07
C TYR A 927 26.14 -38.66 30.86
N LEU A 928 26.16 -39.92 30.41
CA LEU A 928 25.25 -40.41 29.37
C LEU A 928 23.79 -40.43 29.86
N LYS A 929 23.53 -40.81 31.12
CA LYS A 929 22.21 -40.68 31.75
C LYS A 929 21.74 -39.22 31.85
N ILE A 930 22.65 -38.29 32.20
CA ILE A 930 22.37 -36.85 32.17
C ILE A 930 22.06 -36.38 30.74
N GLN A 931 22.85 -36.79 29.75
CA GLN A 931 22.66 -36.41 28.35
C GLN A 931 21.31 -36.89 27.84
N GLN A 932 20.94 -38.15 28.12
CA GLN A 932 19.65 -38.70 27.76
C GLN A 932 18.50 -37.92 28.43
N ALA A 933 18.57 -37.67 29.73
CA ALA A 933 17.55 -36.89 30.45
C ALA A 933 17.46 -35.42 29.97
N TYR A 934 18.56 -34.84 29.50
CA TYR A 934 18.61 -33.51 28.89
C TYR A 934 17.93 -33.50 27.51
N ILE A 935 18.18 -34.52 26.67
CA ILE A 935 17.52 -34.70 25.37
C ILE A 935 16.02 -35.00 25.55
N ASP A 936 15.66 -35.89 26.49
CA ASP A 936 14.27 -36.16 26.86
C ASP A 936 13.54 -34.87 27.26
N SER A 937 14.15 -34.06 28.13
CA SER A 937 13.64 -32.76 28.54
C SER A 937 13.46 -31.79 27.37
N LEU A 938 14.39 -31.78 26.41
CA LEU A 938 14.26 -30.99 25.19
C LEU A 938 13.03 -31.42 24.37
N VAL A 939 12.85 -32.73 24.16
CA VAL A 939 11.73 -33.30 23.40
C VAL A 939 10.40 -33.09 24.12
N ASP A 940 10.32 -33.32 25.42
CA ASP A 940 9.15 -33.04 26.26
C ASP A 940 8.75 -31.55 26.15
N ASN A 941 9.72 -30.63 26.20
CA ASN A 941 9.47 -29.20 26.05
C ASN A 941 8.97 -28.82 24.64
N ILE A 942 9.46 -29.46 23.57
CA ILE A 942 8.88 -29.31 22.22
C ILE A 942 7.42 -29.76 22.23
N MET A 943 7.16 -31.00 22.66
CA MET A 943 5.84 -31.61 22.54
C MET A 943 4.80 -30.91 23.41
N ASN A 944 5.17 -30.45 24.61
CA ASN A 944 4.31 -29.62 25.44
C ASN A 944 4.04 -28.24 24.80
N THR A 945 5.02 -27.62 24.13
CA THR A 945 4.83 -26.36 23.39
C THR A 945 3.90 -26.55 22.18
N LEU A 946 4.10 -27.61 21.40
CA LEU A 946 3.24 -27.94 20.26
C LEU A 946 1.81 -28.30 20.69
N ASN A 947 1.66 -29.10 21.75
CA ASN A 947 0.35 -29.49 22.29
C ASN A 947 -0.39 -28.29 22.88
N THR A 948 0.27 -27.38 23.60
CA THR A 948 -0.39 -26.16 24.12
C THR A 948 -0.82 -25.23 22.99
N ILE A 949 -0.02 -25.05 21.93
CA ILE A 949 -0.44 -24.33 20.71
C ILE A 949 -1.71 -24.97 20.11
N LEU A 950 -1.74 -26.31 19.98
CA LEU A 950 -2.87 -27.07 19.45
C LEU A 950 -4.14 -26.94 20.32
N TYR A 951 -4.03 -27.09 21.63
CA TYR A 951 -5.16 -26.98 22.56
C TYR A 951 -5.73 -25.56 22.61
N VAL A 952 -4.87 -24.53 22.60
CA VAL A 952 -5.32 -23.13 22.52
C VAL A 952 -6.01 -22.86 21.18
N TRP A 953 -5.53 -23.42 20.07
CA TRP A 953 -6.22 -23.33 18.78
C TRP A 953 -7.62 -23.96 18.82
N LEU A 954 -7.73 -25.19 19.34
CA LEU A 954 -9.01 -25.90 19.47
C LEU A 954 -10.00 -25.15 20.38
N ALA A 955 -9.52 -24.55 21.47
CA ALA A 955 -10.33 -23.73 22.36
C ALA A 955 -10.84 -22.44 21.67
N ILE A 956 -9.98 -21.73 20.96
CA ILE A 956 -10.35 -20.53 20.17
C ILE A 956 -11.37 -20.90 19.09
N PHE A 957 -11.14 -22.00 18.35
CA PHE A 957 -12.05 -22.50 17.33
C PHE A 957 -13.44 -22.82 17.91
N GLY A 958 -13.50 -23.58 19.01
CA GLY A 958 -14.75 -23.92 19.69
C GLY A 958 -15.51 -22.69 20.19
N PHE A 959 -14.81 -21.74 20.83
CA PHE A 959 -15.39 -20.49 21.32
C PHE A 959 -15.99 -19.63 20.20
N LEU A 960 -15.29 -19.50 19.07
CA LEU A 960 -15.77 -18.76 17.90
C LEU A 960 -17.00 -19.43 17.24
N VAL A 961 -17.04 -20.77 17.20
CA VAL A 961 -18.21 -21.53 16.72
C VAL A 961 -19.42 -21.32 17.64
N VAL A 962 -19.24 -21.33 18.96
CA VAL A 962 -20.31 -21.03 19.92
C VAL A 962 -20.84 -19.60 19.77
N ILE A 963 -19.96 -18.61 19.65
CA ILE A 963 -20.34 -17.21 19.35
C ILE A 963 -21.17 -17.12 18.06
N GLY A 964 -20.72 -17.80 17.00
CA GLY A 964 -21.42 -17.87 15.72
C GLY A 964 -22.80 -18.50 15.83
N ALA A 965 -22.97 -19.54 16.64
CA ALA A 965 -24.25 -20.21 16.85
C ALA A 965 -25.23 -19.37 17.70
N VAL A 966 -24.75 -18.77 18.79
CA VAL A 966 -25.58 -18.09 19.80
C VAL A 966 -26.03 -16.70 19.37
N LEU A 967 -25.15 -15.86 18.81
CA LEU A 967 -25.47 -14.45 18.57
C LEU A 967 -26.00 -14.18 17.15
N PHE A 968 -25.46 -14.85 16.13
CA PHE A 968 -25.83 -14.59 14.73
C PHE A 968 -27.27 -15.08 14.40
N ARG A 969 -27.60 -16.28 14.86
CA ARG A 969 -28.87 -16.97 14.55
C ARG A 969 -30.14 -16.22 15.04
N PRO A 970 -30.23 -15.68 16.26
CA PRO A 970 -31.42 -14.94 16.70
C PRO A 970 -31.57 -13.57 16.03
N ILE A 971 -30.47 -12.84 15.76
CA ILE A 971 -30.51 -11.50 15.14
C ILE A 971 -31.12 -11.59 13.73
N VAL A 972 -30.64 -12.51 12.89
CA VAL A 972 -31.18 -12.74 11.54
C VAL A 972 -32.66 -13.15 11.59
N ARG A 973 -33.05 -13.97 12.58
CA ARG A 973 -34.45 -14.36 12.79
C ARG A 973 -35.35 -13.18 13.16
N LYS A 974 -34.92 -12.25 14.03
CA LYS A 974 -35.76 -11.10 14.43
C LYS A 974 -36.09 -10.21 13.23
N ILE A 975 -35.07 -9.76 12.49
CA ILE A 975 -35.21 -8.87 11.32
C ILE A 975 -36.18 -9.46 10.28
N SER A 976 -36.18 -10.78 10.10
CA SER A 976 -37.07 -11.45 9.14
C SER A 976 -38.56 -11.37 9.49
N ARG A 977 -38.96 -11.27 10.77
CA ARG A 977 -40.38 -11.21 11.17
C ARG A 977 -41.01 -9.84 10.93
N GLU A 978 -40.29 -8.76 11.25
CA GLU A 978 -40.80 -7.38 11.13
C GLU A 978 -41.07 -7.01 9.66
N LYS A 979 -40.29 -7.56 8.72
CA LYS A 979 -40.56 -7.45 7.28
C LYS A 979 -41.87 -8.12 6.84
N ILE A 980 -42.30 -9.19 7.50
CA ILE A 980 -43.58 -9.87 7.17
C ILE A 980 -44.75 -8.98 7.62
N ARG A 981 -44.74 -8.56 8.89
CA ARG A 981 -45.83 -7.75 9.49
C ARG A 981 -46.10 -6.46 8.73
N THR A 982 -45.04 -5.79 8.25
CA THR A 982 -45.14 -4.55 7.46
C THR A 982 -45.70 -4.76 6.06
N LEU A 983 -45.44 -5.91 5.40
CA LEU A 983 -45.97 -6.20 4.07
C LEU A 983 -47.46 -6.60 4.08
N VAL A 984 -47.92 -7.29 5.13
CA VAL A 984 -49.35 -7.66 5.28
C VAL A 984 -50.24 -6.42 5.33
N LEU A 985 -49.84 -5.36 6.06
CA LEU A 985 -50.62 -4.13 6.21
C LEU A 985 -50.97 -3.47 4.85
N PHE A 986 -50.03 -3.46 3.89
CA PHE A 986 -50.25 -2.86 2.56
C PHE A 986 -51.21 -3.65 1.67
N SER A 987 -51.42 -4.95 1.93
CA SER A 987 -52.36 -5.77 1.13
C SER A 987 -53.83 -5.40 1.36
N LEU A 988 -54.13 -4.77 2.51
CA LEU A 988 -55.47 -4.45 3.00
C LEU A 988 -55.97 -3.06 2.55
N ALA A 989 -55.22 -2.35 1.69
CA ALA A 989 -55.55 -1.01 1.24
C ALA A 989 -56.86 -0.92 0.42
N PRO A 990 -57.78 0.03 0.72
CA PRO A 990 -59.00 0.28 -0.06
C PRO A 990 -58.71 0.63 -1.53
N ARG A 991 -59.50 0.08 -2.47
CA ARG A 991 -59.26 0.23 -3.92
C ARG A 991 -59.26 1.70 -4.38
N ASP A 992 -60.18 2.52 -3.89
CA ASP A 992 -60.38 3.90 -4.36
C ASP A 992 -59.17 4.80 -4.10
N VAL A 993 -58.53 4.61 -2.95
CA VAL A 993 -57.30 5.32 -2.55
C VAL A 993 -56.14 4.95 -3.46
N VAL A 994 -56.02 3.67 -3.84
CA VAL A 994 -54.99 3.18 -4.77
C VAL A 994 -55.21 3.75 -6.18
N ILE A 995 -56.46 3.75 -6.67
CA ILE A 995 -56.82 4.32 -7.98
C ILE A 995 -56.44 5.81 -8.06
N LYS A 996 -56.81 6.59 -7.05
CA LYS A 996 -56.51 8.03 -6.96
C LYS A 996 -55.01 8.36 -6.93
N LEU A 997 -54.18 7.48 -6.36
CA LEU A 997 -52.73 7.66 -6.30
C LEU A 997 -52.00 7.18 -7.56
N SER A 998 -52.51 6.14 -8.24
CA SER A 998 -51.92 5.59 -9.47
C SER A 998 -52.00 6.54 -10.69
N THR A 999 -52.99 7.44 -10.71
CA THR A 999 -53.38 8.26 -11.88
C THR A 999 -52.76 9.66 -11.92
N LYS A 1000 -52.06 10.11 -10.87
CA LYS A 1000 -51.47 11.46 -10.80
C LYS A 1000 -50.40 11.67 -11.90
N LYS A 1001 -50.52 12.74 -12.69
CA LYS A 1001 -49.51 13.17 -13.68
C LYS A 1001 -48.33 13.89 -13.00
N ILE A 1002 -47.13 13.68 -13.54
CA ILE A 1002 -45.89 14.37 -13.16
C ILE A 1002 -45.76 15.66 -13.98
N LYS A 1003 -45.24 16.75 -13.39
CA LYS A 1003 -44.85 18.00 -14.06
C LYS A 1003 -43.45 18.43 -13.57
N MET A 1004 -42.68 19.16 -14.37
CA MET A 1004 -41.50 19.93 -13.92
C MET A 1004 -41.36 21.18 -14.80
N VAL A 1005 -40.87 22.28 -14.23
CA VAL A 1005 -41.14 23.65 -14.75
C VAL A 1005 -39.91 24.32 -15.40
N SER A 1006 -38.84 23.57 -15.72
CA SER A 1006 -37.53 24.17 -16.06
C SER A 1006 -36.74 23.49 -17.21
N LEU A 1007 -37.33 23.34 -18.41
CA LEU A 1007 -36.75 22.54 -19.52
C LEU A 1007 -36.48 23.26 -20.88
N ASP A 1008 -36.80 24.54 -21.06
CA ASP A 1008 -36.79 25.17 -22.40
C ASP A 1008 -35.45 25.81 -22.86
N SER A 1009 -34.32 25.57 -22.17
CA SER A 1009 -33.01 26.09 -22.63
C SER A 1009 -32.38 25.19 -23.70
N GLY A 1010 -32.33 25.69 -24.93
CA GLY A 1010 -32.02 24.90 -26.14
C GLY A 1010 -30.66 24.20 -26.19
N SER A 1011 -29.67 24.59 -25.39
CA SER A 1011 -28.34 23.95 -25.35
C SER A 1011 -28.22 22.77 -24.38
N GLU A 1012 -29.20 22.56 -23.50
CA GLU A 1012 -29.17 21.44 -22.54
C GLU A 1012 -29.72 20.13 -23.15
N ARG A 1013 -30.37 20.21 -24.31
CA ARG A 1013 -31.09 19.10 -24.96
C ARG A 1013 -30.16 18.00 -25.49
N ASP A 1014 -29.04 18.38 -26.07
CA ASP A 1014 -28.07 17.46 -26.69
C ASP A 1014 -27.28 16.65 -25.64
N ASN A 1015 -27.05 17.23 -24.46
CA ASN A 1015 -26.28 16.59 -23.38
C ASN A 1015 -27.09 15.58 -22.56
N LEU A 1016 -28.42 15.49 -22.76
CA LEU A 1016 -29.31 14.60 -22.02
C LEU A 1016 -29.60 13.28 -22.76
N PHE A 1017 -29.27 13.20 -24.05
CA PHE A 1017 -29.56 12.03 -24.91
C PHE A 1017 -28.42 11.01 -25.00
N ASP A 1018 -27.19 11.37 -24.62
CA ASP A 1018 -25.97 10.55 -24.82
C ASP A 1018 -25.47 9.84 -23.54
N THR A 1019 -26.37 9.12 -22.85
CA THR A 1019 -25.96 7.94 -22.07
C THR A 1019 -26.96 6.81 -22.24
N THR A 1020 -26.63 5.87 -23.13
CA THR A 1020 -27.21 4.52 -23.10
C THR A 1020 -26.93 3.82 -21.78
N ASP A 1021 -27.74 2.80 -21.52
CA ASP A 1021 -27.85 1.99 -20.31
C ASP A 1021 -26.53 1.48 -19.70
N ASP A 1022 -26.46 1.50 -18.36
CA ASP A 1022 -25.47 0.81 -17.51
C ASP A 1022 -25.89 0.94 -16.02
N ASP A 1023 -27.01 0.33 -15.60
CA ASP A 1023 -27.30 0.04 -14.15
C ASP A 1023 -28.54 -0.86 -13.90
N ASP A 1024 -29.51 -0.93 -14.82
CA ASP A 1024 -30.79 -1.68 -14.64
C ASP A 1024 -30.79 -3.04 -15.40
N GLY A 1025 -29.61 -3.64 -15.62
CA GLY A 1025 -29.41 -4.84 -16.46
C GLY A 1025 -29.51 -6.19 -15.73
N ARG A 1026 -30.69 -6.58 -15.24
CA ARG A 1026 -31.08 -7.98 -14.89
C ARG A 1026 -32.57 -8.09 -14.50
N ASP A 1027 -33.10 -9.32 -14.61
CA ASP A 1027 -34.39 -9.81 -14.09
C ASP A 1027 -35.68 -9.41 -14.85
N ASP A 1028 -35.74 -9.86 -16.11
CA ASP A 1028 -36.82 -10.64 -16.76
C ASP A 1028 -38.29 -10.14 -16.85
N HIS A 1029 -38.71 -9.98 -18.11
CA HIS A 1029 -40.00 -10.31 -18.74
C HIS A 1029 -41.33 -10.23 -17.95
N GLU A 1030 -42.24 -9.39 -18.45
CA GLU A 1030 -43.65 -9.75 -18.69
C GLU A 1030 -44.27 -8.80 -19.73
N HIS A 1031 -44.81 -9.35 -20.83
CA HIS A 1031 -45.58 -8.60 -21.84
C HIS A 1031 -47.08 -8.66 -21.51
N LEU A 1032 -47.79 -7.55 -21.71
CA LEU A 1032 -49.25 -7.52 -21.86
C LEU A 1032 -49.65 -6.49 -22.92
N HIS A 1033 -50.78 -6.73 -23.58
CA HIS A 1033 -51.12 -6.21 -24.92
C HIS A 1033 -52.39 -5.34 -24.90
N HIS A 1034 -52.54 -4.46 -25.91
CA HIS A 1034 -53.78 -3.78 -26.31
C HIS A 1034 -54.41 -2.77 -25.30
N ASP A 1035 -55.12 -1.71 -25.70
CA ASP A 1035 -55.36 -1.17 -27.05
C ASP A 1035 -55.75 0.33 -27.07
N SER A 1036 -55.93 0.84 -28.30
CA SER A 1036 -56.71 2.03 -28.70
C SER A 1036 -56.13 3.44 -28.50
N ASP A 1037 -55.84 4.10 -29.62
CA ASP A 1037 -55.80 5.55 -29.78
C ASP A 1037 -57.19 6.18 -29.72
N ASN A 1038 -57.25 7.48 -29.41
CA ASN A 1038 -57.80 8.46 -30.38
C ASN A 1038 -57.50 9.91 -29.95
N THR A 1039 -57.08 10.73 -30.91
CA THR A 1039 -56.91 12.19 -30.78
C THR A 1039 -57.83 12.92 -31.76
N PRO A 1040 -58.19 14.19 -31.50
CA PRO A 1040 -58.83 15.03 -32.51
C PRO A 1040 -57.98 16.28 -32.84
N THR A 1041 -57.30 16.26 -33.99
CA THR A 1041 -57.15 17.42 -34.89
C THR A 1041 -57.13 16.88 -36.32
N GLY A 1042 -57.90 17.47 -37.23
CA GLY A 1042 -58.24 16.86 -38.52
C GLY A 1042 -57.53 17.48 -39.72
N GLU A 1043 -57.58 16.73 -40.83
CA GLU A 1043 -57.76 17.19 -42.23
C GLU A 1043 -56.83 18.30 -42.81
N ARG A 1044 -56.28 18.18 -44.04
CA ARG A 1044 -56.21 17.08 -45.03
C ARG A 1044 -55.27 17.54 -46.18
N LYS A 1045 -54.78 16.59 -47.00
CA LYS A 1045 -54.25 16.78 -48.38
C LYS A 1045 -52.94 17.59 -48.55
N LYS A 1046 -52.15 17.42 -49.62
CA LYS A 1046 -51.81 16.23 -50.45
C LYS A 1046 -50.65 16.62 -51.40
N ASN A 1047 -49.99 15.62 -51.99
CA ASN A 1047 -49.12 15.68 -53.19
C ASN A 1047 -47.73 16.34 -53.03
N ASP A 1048 -46.71 15.99 -53.84
CA ASP A 1048 -46.26 14.72 -54.45
C ASP A 1048 -44.85 14.97 -55.09
N ASP A 1049 -44.26 13.96 -55.74
CA ASP A 1049 -43.13 14.00 -56.72
C ASP A 1049 -41.71 14.35 -56.21
N ILE A 1050 -40.78 13.38 -56.08
CA ILE A 1050 -39.99 12.68 -57.13
C ILE A 1050 -38.79 13.49 -57.66
N VAL A 1051 -37.57 13.05 -57.31
CA VAL A 1051 -36.47 12.74 -58.26
C VAL A 1051 -35.73 11.51 -57.70
N SER A 1052 -35.39 10.57 -58.57
CA SER A 1052 -34.71 9.30 -58.26
C SER A 1052 -33.22 9.30 -58.69
N ILE A 1053 -32.55 8.15 -58.50
CA ILE A 1053 -31.30 7.64 -59.12
C ILE A 1053 -30.11 7.49 -58.15
N ASN A 1054 -29.29 6.41 -58.19
CA ASN A 1054 -29.53 4.96 -58.36
C ASN A 1054 -28.18 4.23 -58.07
N VAL A 1055 -28.17 2.88 -58.12
CA VAL A 1055 -27.02 2.03 -58.53
C VAL A 1055 -25.83 1.86 -57.54
N THR A 1056 -25.84 0.68 -56.92
CA THR A 1056 -24.72 -0.26 -56.57
C THR A 1056 -23.58 0.15 -55.61
N ASP A 1057 -23.46 -0.62 -54.52
CA ASP A 1057 -22.52 -1.76 -54.36
C ASP A 1057 -21.21 -1.76 -55.20
N PRO A 1058 -20.07 -2.27 -54.68
CA PRO A 1058 -20.00 -3.69 -54.33
C PRO A 1058 -19.25 -4.06 -53.02
N THR A 1059 -19.90 -4.91 -52.23
CA THR A 1059 -19.41 -6.18 -51.64
C THR A 1059 -18.07 -6.25 -50.88
N GLY A 1060 -18.12 -6.97 -49.75
CA GLY A 1060 -16.99 -7.75 -49.25
C GLY A 1060 -16.21 -7.11 -48.09
N ALA A 1061 -16.01 -7.77 -46.95
CA ALA A 1061 -16.57 -9.04 -46.47
C ALA A 1061 -16.65 -8.96 -44.92
N THR A 1062 -17.54 -9.63 -44.16
CA THR A 1062 -17.92 -11.06 -44.14
C THR A 1062 -16.71 -12.00 -44.05
N LEU A 1063 -16.74 -13.15 -43.38
CA LEU A 1063 -17.78 -13.83 -42.60
C LEU A 1063 -17.07 -14.79 -41.61
N SER A 1064 -17.84 -15.45 -40.73
CA SER A 1064 -17.51 -16.74 -40.09
C SER A 1064 -16.33 -16.72 -39.08
N LEU A 1065 -16.15 -17.74 -38.22
CA LEU A 1065 -16.95 -18.96 -37.99
C LEU A 1065 -17.72 -18.83 -36.64
N SER A 1066 -18.90 -19.44 -36.40
CA SER A 1066 -19.44 -20.76 -36.76
C SER A 1066 -18.74 -21.92 -36.03
N PRO A 1067 -19.34 -23.13 -35.94
CA PRO A 1067 -20.78 -23.50 -36.01
C PRO A 1067 -21.19 -24.45 -34.85
N SER A 1068 -22.32 -25.15 -35.04
CA SER A 1068 -22.54 -26.58 -34.67
C SER A 1068 -22.60 -26.97 -33.17
N ASN A 1069 -23.46 -27.85 -32.66
CA ASN A 1069 -24.57 -28.74 -33.07
C ASN A 1069 -24.49 -29.97 -32.10
N PRO A 1070 -25.42 -30.94 -32.05
CA PRO A 1070 -26.89 -30.83 -32.06
C PRO A 1070 -27.51 -31.86 -31.05
N ARG A 1071 -28.74 -32.33 -31.33
CA ARG A 1071 -29.57 -33.37 -30.65
C ARG A 1071 -30.35 -32.81 -29.44
N LYS A 1072 -31.65 -33.05 -29.26
CA LYS A 1072 -32.76 -33.74 -30.00
C LYS A 1072 -34.09 -33.11 -29.48
N HIS A 1073 -35.31 -33.23 -30.04
CA HIS A 1073 -35.89 -34.09 -31.09
C HIS A 1073 -37.16 -33.41 -31.70
N SER A 1074 -37.28 -33.40 -33.03
CA SER A 1074 -38.46 -33.72 -33.88
C SER A 1074 -39.92 -33.47 -33.41
N GLN A 1075 -40.84 -32.89 -34.21
CA GLN A 1075 -41.39 -33.31 -35.55
C GLN A 1075 -42.24 -34.61 -35.48
N SER A 1076 -43.25 -34.89 -36.34
CA SER A 1076 -43.78 -34.24 -37.57
C SER A 1076 -45.33 -33.99 -37.44
N SER A 1077 -46.29 -34.08 -38.38
CA SER A 1077 -46.39 -34.43 -39.84
C SER A 1077 -47.76 -33.97 -40.42
N ASP A 1078 -47.93 -34.06 -41.75
CA ASP A 1078 -49.13 -33.68 -42.53
C ASP A 1078 -50.28 -34.73 -42.59
N ASN A 1079 -51.37 -34.34 -43.29
CA ASN A 1079 -52.48 -35.09 -43.91
C ASN A 1079 -52.79 -36.59 -43.60
N GLU A 1080 -54.11 -36.83 -43.49
CA GLU A 1080 -54.87 -38.08 -43.76
C GLU A 1080 -54.78 -39.28 -42.79
N ALA A 1081 -55.88 -40.05 -42.83
CA ALA A 1081 -56.07 -41.44 -42.42
C ALA A 1081 -55.84 -41.88 -40.95
N GLU A 1082 -56.98 -42.14 -40.29
CA GLU A 1082 -57.26 -43.35 -39.49
C GLU A 1082 -56.74 -43.58 -38.03
N ASN A 1083 -57.72 -43.97 -37.21
CA ASN A 1083 -57.70 -45.00 -36.16
C ASN A 1083 -56.96 -44.79 -34.80
N ARG A 1084 -57.80 -44.43 -33.81
CA ARG A 1084 -57.91 -44.98 -32.44
C ARG A 1084 -56.80 -44.63 -31.43
N SER A 1085 -57.03 -43.88 -30.34
CA SER A 1085 -58.13 -43.84 -29.33
C SER A 1085 -58.06 -44.91 -28.22
N SER A 1086 -57.31 -44.61 -27.15
CA SER A 1086 -57.64 -44.98 -25.76
C SER A 1086 -56.84 -44.06 -24.81
N ASN A 1087 -57.25 -43.76 -23.56
CA ASN A 1087 -58.40 -44.29 -22.82
C ASN A 1087 -58.83 -43.29 -21.72
N LYS A 1088 -60.14 -43.05 -21.57
CA LYS A 1088 -60.82 -42.42 -20.41
C LYS A 1088 -60.43 -40.96 -20.08
N SER A 1089 -61.32 -40.13 -19.56
CA SER A 1089 -62.78 -40.20 -19.38
C SER A 1089 -63.21 -38.79 -18.97
N ASN A 1090 -64.38 -38.24 -19.23
CA ASN A 1090 -65.64 -38.62 -19.86
C ASN A 1090 -66.48 -37.33 -19.67
N ASN A 1091 -67.64 -37.23 -20.32
CA ASN A 1091 -68.72 -36.32 -19.91
C ASN A 1091 -68.39 -34.81 -20.04
N GLN A 1092 -69.32 -33.91 -20.29
CA GLN A 1092 -70.68 -33.86 -20.83
C GLN A 1092 -71.07 -32.37 -20.67
N PHE A 1093 -72.05 -31.87 -21.42
CA PHE A 1093 -72.95 -30.77 -21.02
C PHE A 1093 -72.37 -29.42 -20.53
N GLY A 1094 -72.82 -28.33 -21.16
CA GLY A 1094 -72.93 -27.02 -20.50
C GLY A 1094 -72.28 -25.85 -21.23
N ASP A 1095 -73.12 -25.08 -21.95
CA ASP A 1095 -73.35 -23.64 -21.71
C ASP A 1095 -72.19 -22.80 -21.13
N ARG A 1096 -71.72 -21.69 -21.74
CA ARG A 1096 -72.28 -20.87 -22.84
C ARG A 1096 -71.20 -20.14 -23.67
N ARG A 1097 -71.61 -19.76 -24.88
CA ARG A 1097 -71.04 -18.79 -25.85
C ARG A 1097 -72.23 -17.88 -26.31
N PRO A 1098 -72.13 -16.95 -27.29
CA PRO A 1098 -71.03 -16.56 -28.18
C PRO A 1098 -70.66 -15.05 -27.99
N LEU A 1099 -69.95 -14.26 -28.82
CA LEU A 1099 -69.44 -14.30 -30.22
C LEU A 1099 -70.43 -13.97 -31.37
N MET A 1100 -70.13 -12.92 -32.16
CA MET A 1100 -70.64 -12.70 -33.54
C MET A 1100 -72.19 -12.52 -33.70
N ASP A 1101 -72.77 -12.04 -34.82
CA ASP A 1101 -72.19 -11.43 -36.03
C ASP A 1101 -73.13 -10.36 -36.67
N SER A 1102 -72.74 -9.88 -37.84
CA SER A 1102 -73.40 -8.99 -38.79
C SER A 1102 -74.72 -9.50 -39.44
N THR A 1103 -75.48 -8.54 -39.99
CA THR A 1103 -76.62 -8.69 -40.93
C THR A 1103 -77.90 -9.38 -40.41
N GLY A 1104 -79.00 -9.27 -41.16
CA GLY A 1104 -80.32 -9.80 -40.79
C GLY A 1104 -80.86 -10.84 -41.79
N VAL A 1105 -82.13 -11.22 -41.60
CA VAL A 1105 -83.00 -12.15 -42.40
C VAL A 1105 -83.28 -13.53 -41.74
N LEU A 1106 -84.51 -13.64 -41.20
CA LEU A 1106 -85.38 -14.83 -40.92
C LEU A 1106 -84.84 -16.11 -40.21
N ALA A 1107 -85.38 -16.43 -39.01
CA ALA A 1107 -86.34 -17.55 -38.76
C ALA A 1107 -86.72 -17.82 -37.26
N SER A 1108 -88.00 -18.22 -37.04
CA SER A 1108 -88.60 -18.98 -35.90
C SER A 1108 -88.49 -18.57 -34.39
N THR A 1109 -89.58 -17.95 -33.90
CA THR A 1109 -90.39 -18.26 -32.66
C THR A 1109 -89.91 -18.06 -31.20
N THR A 1110 -90.70 -17.21 -30.48
CA THR A 1110 -91.16 -17.29 -29.05
C THR A 1110 -90.16 -17.10 -27.89
N LEU A 1111 -90.47 -16.41 -26.76
CA LEU A 1111 -91.72 -15.76 -26.28
C LEU A 1111 -91.43 -14.71 -25.15
N ASN A 1112 -92.08 -13.53 -25.19
CA ASN A 1112 -92.40 -12.60 -24.06
C ASN A 1112 -91.27 -12.07 -23.11
N ASN A 1113 -91.30 -10.87 -22.50
CA ASN A 1113 -92.02 -9.57 -22.61
C ASN A 1113 -91.26 -8.59 -21.64
N ARG A 1114 -91.43 -7.26 -21.52
CA ARG A 1114 -92.18 -6.12 -22.12
C ARG A 1114 -91.29 -4.87 -21.82
N LYS A 1115 -91.07 -3.83 -22.63
CA LYS A 1115 -91.96 -2.74 -23.11
C LYS A 1115 -92.77 -2.03 -21.99
N SER A 1116 -92.88 -0.69 -21.94
CA SER A 1116 -92.30 0.37 -22.80
C SER A 1116 -92.57 1.79 -22.26
N ASN A 1117 -91.68 2.73 -22.61
CA ASN A 1117 -91.91 4.12 -23.04
C ASN A 1117 -92.81 5.14 -22.28
N GLU A 1118 -92.32 6.40 -22.27
CA GLU A 1118 -93.05 7.68 -22.47
C GLU A 1118 -94.13 8.08 -21.42
N GLU A 1119 -94.32 9.34 -21.01
CA GLU A 1119 -93.91 10.64 -21.56
C GLU A 1119 -94.01 11.78 -20.49
N LYS A 1120 -93.61 13.01 -20.84
CA LYS A 1120 -94.03 14.32 -20.25
C LYS A 1120 -93.41 14.77 -18.88
N PRO A 1121 -93.52 16.08 -18.51
CA PRO A 1121 -92.53 16.78 -17.66
C PRO A 1121 -93.08 17.36 -16.33
N LYS A 1122 -92.30 18.26 -15.69
CA LYS A 1122 -92.46 18.92 -14.37
C LYS A 1122 -91.87 18.09 -13.20
N SER A 1123 -91.57 18.61 -12.02
CA SER A 1123 -91.08 19.92 -11.50
C SER A 1123 -90.73 19.69 -10.01
N GLU A 1124 -90.34 20.73 -9.24
CA GLU A 1124 -89.85 20.63 -7.84
C GLU A 1124 -88.52 19.82 -7.71
N GLU A 1125 -87.52 20.18 -6.92
CA GLU A 1125 -87.43 20.50 -5.48
C GLU A 1125 -87.53 19.27 -4.54
N GLU A 1126 -86.90 19.40 -3.38
CA GLU A 1126 -86.54 18.31 -2.43
C GLU A 1126 -85.46 17.32 -2.95
N SER A 1127 -84.47 16.88 -2.18
CA SER A 1127 -84.12 17.21 -0.79
C SER A 1127 -82.60 17.38 -0.59
N ARG A 1128 -82.24 18.36 0.24
CA ARG A 1128 -81.01 18.29 1.04
C ARG A 1128 -81.22 17.19 2.07
N ASP A 1129 -80.25 16.27 2.21
CA ASP A 1129 -79.83 15.59 3.46
C ASP A 1129 -79.37 14.13 3.26
N GLU A 1130 -78.15 13.93 2.75
CA GLU A 1130 -77.38 12.69 3.06
C GLU A 1130 -75.89 12.98 3.30
N TYR A 1131 -75.57 14.10 3.95
CA TYR A 1131 -74.20 14.53 4.25
C TYR A 1131 -73.53 13.74 5.40
N ASN A 1132 -73.80 12.43 5.54
CA ASN A 1132 -73.34 11.64 6.69
C ASN A 1132 -73.16 10.10 6.52
N LYS A 1133 -73.19 9.53 5.30
CA LYS A 1133 -72.95 8.08 5.11
C LYS A 1133 -71.47 7.66 5.21
N LYS A 1134 -71.04 7.55 6.47
CA LYS A 1134 -69.86 6.87 7.02
C LYS A 1134 -69.42 5.62 6.22
N TYR A 1135 -68.17 5.59 5.76
CA TYR A 1135 -67.57 4.45 5.05
C TYR A 1135 -67.46 3.20 5.95
N GLY A 1136 -68.38 2.25 5.80
CA GLY A 1136 -68.34 0.95 6.47
C GLY A 1136 -67.50 -0.06 5.69
N TRP A 1137 -66.45 -0.60 6.31
CA TRP A 1137 -65.63 -1.68 5.75
C TRP A 1137 -66.38 -3.02 5.80
N ASP A 1138 -66.39 -3.77 4.69
CA ASP A 1138 -67.22 -4.98 4.54
C ASP A 1138 -66.64 -6.25 5.20
N GLY A 1139 -65.35 -6.21 5.57
CA GLY A 1139 -64.61 -7.32 6.18
C GLY A 1139 -64.32 -8.52 5.28
N LYS A 1140 -64.70 -8.50 4.00
CA LYS A 1140 -64.74 -9.70 3.13
C LYS A 1140 -63.72 -9.66 1.98
N THR A 1141 -63.17 -8.50 1.67
CA THR A 1141 -62.29 -8.27 0.51
C THR A 1141 -60.80 -8.59 0.76
N LYS A 1142 -60.46 -9.85 1.05
CA LYS A 1142 -59.06 -10.33 1.18
C LYS A 1142 -58.38 -10.52 -0.19
N ARG A 1143 -57.12 -10.08 -0.34
CA ARG A 1143 -56.22 -10.43 -1.46
C ARG A 1143 -55.34 -11.64 -1.08
N ASN A 1144 -55.03 -12.53 -2.03
CA ASN A 1144 -54.19 -13.72 -1.79
C ASN A 1144 -52.68 -13.39 -1.76
N LEU A 1145 -51.94 -13.99 -0.81
CA LEU A 1145 -50.51 -13.73 -0.55
C LEU A 1145 -49.64 -14.97 -0.83
N ASN A 1146 -48.57 -14.82 -1.62
CA ASN A 1146 -47.67 -15.94 -1.98
C ASN A 1146 -46.54 -16.13 -0.95
N LYS A 1147 -46.70 -17.09 -0.04
CA LYS A 1147 -45.74 -17.36 1.06
C LYS A 1147 -44.46 -18.13 0.66
N LYS A 1148 -44.36 -18.71 -0.55
CA LYS A 1148 -43.26 -19.64 -0.91
C LYS A 1148 -41.90 -18.95 -1.11
N SER A 1149 -41.88 -17.74 -1.68
CA SER A 1149 -40.65 -17.01 -2.02
C SER A 1149 -39.76 -16.73 -0.80
N LEU A 1150 -40.37 -16.23 0.28
CA LEU A 1150 -39.65 -15.77 1.48
C LEU A 1150 -38.83 -16.88 2.19
N ARG A 1151 -39.36 -18.12 2.22
CA ARG A 1151 -38.68 -19.30 2.81
C ARG A 1151 -37.47 -19.79 1.98
N SER A 1152 -37.25 -19.26 0.76
CA SER A 1152 -36.08 -19.58 -0.06
C SER A 1152 -34.91 -18.62 0.22
N VAL A 1153 -35.17 -17.31 0.26
CA VAL A 1153 -34.18 -16.25 0.49
C VAL A 1153 -33.48 -16.44 1.84
N LEU A 1154 -34.26 -16.74 2.89
CA LEU A 1154 -33.73 -16.92 4.25
C LEU A 1154 -32.74 -18.11 4.35
N ARG A 1155 -32.90 -19.16 3.53
CA ARG A 1155 -31.98 -20.30 3.49
C ARG A 1155 -30.67 -19.98 2.77
N ARG A 1156 -30.71 -19.24 1.66
CA ARG A 1156 -29.50 -18.80 0.93
C ARG A 1156 -28.60 -17.92 1.81
N LEU A 1157 -29.21 -17.01 2.59
CA LEU A 1157 -28.48 -16.11 3.48
C LEU A 1157 -27.66 -16.88 4.54
N HIS A 1158 -28.26 -17.88 5.20
CA HIS A 1158 -27.55 -18.69 6.20
C HIS A 1158 -26.37 -19.49 5.63
N TRP A 1159 -26.50 -20.07 4.42
CA TRP A 1159 -25.41 -20.85 3.80
C TRP A 1159 -24.18 -20.01 3.47
N SER A 1160 -24.35 -18.76 3.02
CA SER A 1160 -23.23 -17.87 2.66
C SER A 1160 -22.27 -17.61 3.83
N TYR A 1161 -22.80 -17.49 5.05
CA TYR A 1161 -22.03 -17.22 6.27
C TYR A 1161 -21.23 -18.46 6.74
N VAL A 1162 -21.80 -19.66 6.64
CA VAL A 1162 -21.13 -20.92 7.03
C VAL A 1162 -19.89 -21.16 6.16
N LEU A 1163 -19.98 -20.90 4.85
CA LEU A 1163 -18.86 -21.07 3.93
C LEU A 1163 -17.71 -20.08 4.23
N ALA A 1164 -18.03 -18.82 4.55
CA ALA A 1164 -17.02 -17.81 4.90
C ALA A 1164 -16.26 -18.17 6.19
N ILE A 1165 -16.93 -18.77 7.18
CA ILE A 1165 -16.31 -19.28 8.41
C ILE A 1165 -15.37 -20.46 8.10
N PHE A 1166 -15.80 -21.41 7.27
CA PHE A 1166 -15.00 -22.59 6.94
C PHE A 1166 -13.66 -22.23 6.27
N LEU A 1167 -13.69 -21.32 5.30
CA LEU A 1167 -12.47 -20.85 4.62
C LEU A 1167 -11.50 -20.12 5.56
N LEU A 1168 -12.02 -19.29 6.48
CA LEU A 1168 -11.19 -18.57 7.45
C LEU A 1168 -10.38 -19.54 8.34
N PHE A 1169 -11.01 -20.61 8.80
CA PHE A 1169 -10.34 -21.59 9.66
C PHE A 1169 -9.40 -22.53 8.90
N GLY A 1170 -9.74 -22.92 7.67
CA GLY A 1170 -8.93 -23.84 6.86
C GLY A 1170 -7.52 -23.35 6.53
N PHE A 1171 -7.33 -22.04 6.34
CA PHE A 1171 -5.98 -21.48 6.12
C PHE A 1171 -5.14 -21.44 7.41
N ILE A 1172 -5.77 -21.21 8.57
CA ILE A 1172 -5.05 -21.16 9.85
C ILE A 1172 -4.61 -22.57 10.26
N THR A 1173 -5.49 -23.58 10.15
CA THR A 1173 -5.11 -24.98 10.43
C THR A 1173 -3.98 -25.47 9.53
N MET A 1174 -4.02 -25.16 8.24
CA MET A 1174 -2.98 -25.56 7.28
C MET A 1174 -1.61 -24.91 7.63
N GLY A 1175 -1.58 -23.61 7.95
CA GLY A 1175 -0.35 -22.93 8.35
C GLY A 1175 0.27 -23.51 9.65
N ILE A 1176 -0.56 -23.79 10.65
CA ILE A 1176 -0.13 -24.43 11.91
C ILE A 1176 0.34 -25.87 11.66
N TRP A 1177 -0.31 -26.61 10.77
CA TRP A 1177 0.08 -27.99 10.44
C TRP A 1177 1.47 -28.07 9.81
N VAL A 1178 1.77 -27.24 8.79
CA VAL A 1178 3.11 -27.17 8.19
C VAL A 1178 4.16 -26.78 9.23
N SER A 1179 3.82 -25.85 10.12
CA SER A 1179 4.68 -25.44 11.24
C SER A 1179 5.01 -26.61 12.18
N PHE A 1180 4.00 -27.40 12.54
CA PHE A 1180 4.14 -28.59 13.39
C PHE A 1180 5.03 -29.65 12.73
N THR A 1181 4.83 -29.96 11.44
CA THR A 1181 5.60 -31.00 10.74
C THR A 1181 7.11 -30.68 10.71
N VAL A 1182 7.49 -29.42 10.47
CA VAL A 1182 8.90 -29.02 10.44
C VAL A 1182 9.55 -29.16 11.82
N VAL A 1183 8.88 -28.67 12.88
CA VAL A 1183 9.40 -28.78 14.26
C VAL A 1183 9.44 -30.24 14.74
N PHE A 1184 8.46 -31.06 14.35
CA PHE A 1184 8.41 -32.48 14.67
C PHE A 1184 9.58 -33.25 14.03
N ASN A 1185 9.86 -33.01 12.74
CA ASN A 1185 10.99 -33.62 12.04
C ASN A 1185 12.34 -33.26 12.69
N ASN A 1186 12.50 -32.00 13.13
CA ASN A 1186 13.72 -31.56 13.81
C ASN A 1186 13.88 -32.11 15.24
N SER A 1187 12.81 -32.64 15.86
CA SER A 1187 12.85 -33.04 17.29
C SER A 1187 13.85 -34.15 17.63
N GLN A 1188 14.19 -35.02 16.67
CA GLN A 1188 15.11 -36.15 16.87
C GLN A 1188 16.59 -35.80 16.73
N SER A 1189 16.92 -34.57 16.28
CA SER A 1189 18.31 -34.12 16.05
C SER A 1189 19.20 -34.16 17.30
N GLY A 1190 18.62 -34.02 18.50
CA GLY A 1190 19.35 -34.12 19.76
C GLY A 1190 19.93 -35.52 20.03
N TYR A 1191 19.15 -36.57 19.76
CA TYR A 1191 19.61 -37.96 19.92
C TYR A 1191 20.70 -38.32 18.91
N THR A 1192 20.58 -37.88 17.65
CA THR A 1192 21.60 -38.14 16.63
C THR A 1192 22.90 -37.40 16.90
N LEU A 1193 22.84 -36.15 17.38
CA LEU A 1193 24.04 -35.44 17.83
C LEU A 1193 24.70 -36.14 19.04
N GLY A 1194 23.92 -36.52 20.05
CA GLY A 1194 24.42 -37.21 21.24
C GLY A 1194 25.02 -38.60 20.96
N LYS A 1195 24.48 -39.34 19.99
CA LYS A 1195 25.11 -40.57 19.48
C LYS A 1195 26.47 -40.32 18.83
N SER A 1196 26.64 -39.21 18.12
CA SER A 1196 27.94 -38.88 17.51
C SER A 1196 28.99 -38.59 18.58
N SER A 1197 28.67 -37.75 19.58
CA SER A 1197 29.61 -37.49 20.68
C SER A 1197 29.89 -38.76 21.49
N THR A 1198 28.91 -39.64 21.67
CA THR A 1198 29.10 -40.93 22.35
C THR A 1198 30.09 -41.86 21.62
N ARG A 1199 30.22 -41.80 20.28
CA ARG A 1199 31.30 -42.52 19.57
C ARG A 1199 32.68 -42.01 19.99
N ALA A 1200 32.84 -40.68 20.06
CA ALA A 1200 34.08 -40.04 20.48
C ALA A 1200 34.46 -40.39 21.93
N LEU A 1201 33.47 -40.55 22.81
CA LEU A 1201 33.64 -41.07 24.17
C LEU A 1201 34.02 -42.55 24.19
N ASN A 1202 33.28 -43.41 23.50
CA ASN A 1202 33.53 -44.86 23.50
C ASN A 1202 34.93 -45.20 22.95
N SER A 1203 35.42 -44.48 21.94
CA SER A 1203 36.79 -44.66 21.43
C SER A 1203 37.86 -44.45 22.52
N ARG A 1204 37.68 -43.44 23.39
CA ARG A 1204 38.55 -43.14 24.53
C ARG A 1204 38.43 -44.20 25.63
N ILE A 1205 37.23 -44.71 25.92
CA ILE A 1205 37.00 -45.80 26.88
C ILE A 1205 37.70 -47.08 26.43
N ILE A 1206 37.61 -47.43 25.15
CA ILE A 1206 38.33 -48.58 24.58
C ILE A 1206 39.85 -48.39 24.74
N ASN A 1207 40.37 -47.19 24.45
CA ASN A 1207 41.79 -46.90 24.60
C ASN A 1207 42.27 -46.97 26.07
N PHE A 1208 41.42 -46.62 27.04
CA PHE A 1208 41.72 -46.86 28.46
C PHE A 1208 41.90 -48.36 28.75
N TYR A 1209 41.00 -49.22 28.27
CA TYR A 1209 41.11 -50.67 28.50
C TYR A 1209 42.28 -51.31 27.73
N VAL A 1210 42.58 -50.83 26.52
CA VAL A 1210 43.80 -51.20 25.78
C VAL A 1210 45.06 -50.79 26.55
N ALA A 1211 45.04 -49.66 27.28
CA ALA A 1211 46.13 -49.28 28.17
C ALA A 1211 46.22 -50.18 29.42
N GLU A 1212 45.10 -50.47 30.07
CA GLU A 1212 45.02 -51.33 31.26
C GLU A 1212 45.60 -52.74 30.99
N LEU A 1213 45.32 -53.34 29.82
CA LEU A 1213 45.84 -54.64 29.41
C LEU A 1213 47.36 -54.79 29.51
N TYR A 1214 48.15 -53.74 29.19
CA TYR A 1214 49.62 -53.81 29.20
C TYR A 1214 50.27 -53.11 30.39
N THR A 1215 49.53 -52.33 31.20
CA THR A 1215 50.07 -51.72 32.43
C THR A 1215 49.77 -52.54 33.69
N PHE A 1216 48.68 -53.31 33.73
CA PHE A 1216 48.26 -54.06 34.93
C PHE A 1216 47.89 -55.52 34.61
N ASP A 1217 48.88 -56.40 34.78
CA ASP A 1217 48.71 -57.85 34.63
C ASP A 1217 47.66 -58.39 35.63
N ASN A 1218 46.60 -59.04 35.10
CA ASN A 1218 45.44 -59.66 35.78
C ASN A 1218 44.29 -58.75 36.28
N ASP A 1219 44.33 -57.42 36.16
CA ASP A 1219 43.25 -56.52 36.64
C ASP A 1219 42.25 -56.10 35.52
N ALA A 1220 42.63 -56.25 34.24
CA ALA A 1220 41.92 -55.69 33.09
C ALA A 1220 40.54 -56.32 32.81
N ASN A 1221 39.50 -55.49 32.63
CA ASN A 1221 38.14 -55.97 32.41
C ASN A 1221 37.79 -56.09 30.90
N GLU A 1222 38.23 -57.20 30.30
CA GLU A 1222 37.99 -57.56 28.89
C GLU A 1222 36.52 -57.41 28.47
N GLN A 1223 35.57 -57.82 29.34
CA GLN A 1223 34.14 -57.73 29.04
C GLN A 1223 33.69 -56.28 28.86
N LYS A 1224 34.01 -55.38 29.81
CA LYS A 1224 33.68 -53.94 29.68
C LYS A 1224 34.33 -53.31 28.45
N ALA A 1225 35.53 -53.78 28.07
CA ALA A 1225 36.22 -53.30 26.89
C ALA A 1225 35.51 -53.73 25.60
N MET A 1226 35.05 -54.98 25.52
CA MET A 1226 34.21 -55.50 24.44
C MET A 1226 32.85 -54.78 24.39
N ASP A 1227 32.22 -54.51 25.53
CA ASP A 1227 30.97 -53.72 25.62
C ASP A 1227 31.18 -52.28 25.09
N ALA A 1228 32.35 -51.68 25.32
CA ALA A 1228 32.69 -50.38 24.75
C ALA A 1228 32.91 -50.44 23.22
N VAL A 1229 33.49 -51.52 22.69
CA VAL A 1229 33.65 -51.75 21.24
C VAL A 1229 32.28 -51.96 20.57
N THR A 1230 31.40 -52.79 21.14
CA THR A 1230 30.05 -53.00 20.57
C THR A 1230 29.26 -51.69 20.59
N HIS A 1231 29.24 -50.95 21.69
CA HIS A 1231 28.58 -49.64 21.75
C HIS A 1231 29.21 -48.59 20.81
N LEU A 1232 30.52 -48.65 20.50
CA LEU A 1232 31.12 -47.81 19.46
C LEU A 1232 30.55 -48.18 18.08
N GLN A 1233 30.49 -49.47 17.74
CA GLN A 1233 29.94 -49.95 16.46
C GLN A 1233 28.44 -49.67 16.33
N GLU A 1234 27.63 -49.93 17.37
CA GLU A 1234 26.19 -49.65 17.39
C GLU A 1234 25.88 -48.17 17.18
N ASN A 1235 26.58 -47.28 17.90
CA ASN A 1235 26.40 -45.83 17.72
C ASN A 1235 26.93 -45.35 16.37
N HIS A 1236 27.95 -45.99 15.81
CA HIS A 1236 28.45 -45.67 14.47
C HIS A 1236 27.46 -46.08 13.36
N GLN A 1237 26.92 -47.31 13.43
CA GLN A 1237 26.01 -47.85 12.41
C GLN A 1237 24.59 -47.27 12.50
N SER A 1238 24.17 -46.78 13.68
CA SER A 1238 22.82 -46.23 13.89
C SER A 1238 22.72 -44.70 13.79
N LEU A 1239 23.75 -44.04 13.25
CA LEU A 1239 23.69 -42.63 12.85
C LEU A 1239 23.13 -42.47 11.42
N PRO A 1240 22.38 -41.40 11.13
CA PRO A 1240 22.02 -41.06 9.75
C PRO A 1240 23.26 -40.60 8.99
N TYR A 1241 23.53 -41.21 7.83
CA TYR A 1241 24.58 -40.76 6.92
C TYR A 1241 24.25 -39.35 6.39
N LEU A 1242 25.18 -38.40 6.57
CA LEU A 1242 25.07 -37.00 6.12
C LEU A 1242 26.09 -36.72 5.01
N GLU A 1243 25.69 -35.91 4.02
CA GLU A 1243 26.52 -35.60 2.85
C GLU A 1243 27.69 -34.66 3.18
N GLU A 1244 27.53 -33.83 4.20
CA GLU A 1244 28.55 -32.93 4.78
C GLU A 1244 29.66 -33.70 5.51
N VAL A 1245 29.31 -34.86 6.07
CA VAL A 1245 30.24 -35.72 6.84
C VAL A 1245 30.95 -36.73 5.92
N ARG A 1246 30.37 -37.02 4.72
CA ARG A 1246 30.94 -37.92 3.70
C ARG A 1246 32.46 -37.75 3.51
N PRO A 1247 33.02 -36.54 3.31
CA PRO A 1247 34.44 -36.43 2.97
C PRO A 1247 35.37 -36.95 4.06
N LEU A 1248 34.96 -36.83 5.32
CA LEU A 1248 35.72 -37.29 6.49
C LEU A 1248 35.64 -38.82 6.62
N MET A 1249 34.46 -39.40 6.37
CA MET A 1249 34.24 -40.85 6.41
C MET A 1249 34.97 -41.57 5.25
N GLU A 1250 34.92 -41.00 4.04
CA GLU A 1250 35.46 -41.55 2.78
C GLU A 1250 36.84 -40.96 2.39
N GLY A 1251 37.60 -40.40 3.34
CA GLY A 1251 39.01 -40.00 3.19
C GLY A 1251 39.29 -38.75 2.35
N SER A 1252 38.34 -38.30 1.53
CA SER A 1252 38.49 -37.11 0.66
C SER A 1252 38.63 -35.77 1.40
N TYR A 1253 38.44 -35.74 2.73
CA TYR A 1253 38.82 -34.61 3.61
C TYR A 1253 40.35 -34.37 3.64
N GLY A 1254 41.15 -35.41 3.37
CA GLY A 1254 42.59 -35.38 3.64
C GLY A 1254 42.85 -35.44 5.14
N CYS A 1255 43.77 -34.61 5.65
CA CYS A 1255 44.08 -34.62 7.08
C CYS A 1255 43.05 -33.86 7.93
N TRP A 1256 42.47 -34.55 8.91
CA TRP A 1256 41.51 -34.01 9.89
C TRP A 1256 42.10 -33.66 11.25
N MET A 1257 43.43 -33.78 11.43
CA MET A 1257 44.10 -33.33 12.65
C MET A 1257 43.90 -31.81 12.86
N LEU A 1258 43.65 -31.42 14.10
CA LEU A 1258 43.41 -30.03 14.50
C LEU A 1258 44.61 -29.14 14.20
N ASN A 1259 45.81 -29.68 14.47
CA ASN A 1259 47.09 -29.09 14.09
C ASN A 1259 47.66 -29.83 12.86
N LYS A 1260 47.94 -29.08 11.80
CA LYS A 1260 48.36 -29.65 10.51
C LYS A 1260 49.80 -30.15 10.45
N SER A 1261 50.61 -29.88 11.49
CA SER A 1261 51.93 -30.51 11.62
C SER A 1261 51.86 -31.96 12.12
N ASP A 1262 50.76 -32.34 12.76
CA ASP A 1262 50.58 -33.65 13.40
C ASP A 1262 49.92 -34.67 12.43
N CYS A 1263 49.76 -34.28 11.16
CA CYS A 1263 49.30 -35.13 10.08
C CYS A 1263 50.39 -36.15 9.70
N LEU A 1264 50.02 -37.43 9.62
CA LEU A 1264 50.90 -38.48 9.11
C LEU A 1264 51.44 -38.14 7.71
N THR A 1265 52.77 -38.20 7.53
CA THR A 1265 53.40 -38.08 6.21
C THR A 1265 53.31 -39.41 5.45
N ARG A 1266 53.52 -39.34 4.13
CA ARG A 1266 53.53 -40.52 3.23
C ARG A 1266 54.61 -41.56 3.56
N ASP A 1267 55.60 -41.18 4.34
CA ASP A 1267 56.74 -42.02 4.75
C ASP A 1267 56.42 -42.85 6.01
N SER A 1268 55.29 -42.58 6.67
CA SER A 1268 54.83 -43.33 7.84
C SER A 1268 54.11 -44.63 7.44
N ILE A 1269 54.38 -45.70 8.18
CA ILE A 1269 53.84 -47.05 7.93
C ILE A 1269 52.30 -47.05 7.88
N TYR A 1270 51.67 -46.19 8.69
CA TYR A 1270 50.23 -46.09 8.85
C TYR A 1270 49.56 -45.03 7.94
N TYR A 1271 50.27 -44.48 6.95
CA TYR A 1271 49.70 -43.48 6.05
C TYR A 1271 48.59 -44.06 5.15
N SER A 1272 48.78 -45.28 4.63
CA SER A 1272 47.77 -45.99 3.83
C SER A 1272 46.43 -46.01 4.56
N ASP A 1273 46.49 -46.46 5.80
CA ASP A 1273 45.39 -46.75 6.70
C ASP A 1273 44.54 -45.50 6.96
N VAL A 1274 45.17 -44.43 7.43
CA VAL A 1274 44.49 -43.16 7.71
C VAL A 1274 44.00 -42.48 6.42
N SER A 1275 44.66 -42.69 5.27
CA SER A 1275 44.27 -42.05 4.01
C SER A 1275 42.95 -42.56 3.39
N VAL A 1276 42.44 -43.73 3.82
CA VAL A 1276 41.15 -44.27 3.33
C VAL A 1276 39.96 -43.51 3.92
N GLY A 1277 40.09 -42.95 5.12
CA GLY A 1277 39.03 -42.20 5.80
C GLY A 1277 38.63 -42.78 7.15
N LEU A 1278 37.82 -42.00 7.88
CA LEU A 1278 37.46 -42.30 9.26
C LEU A 1278 36.56 -43.55 9.39
N ASP A 1279 35.76 -43.89 8.37
CA ASP A 1279 34.87 -45.07 8.37
C ASP A 1279 35.69 -46.36 8.46
N TRP A 1280 36.64 -46.51 7.53
CA TRP A 1280 37.61 -47.59 7.48
C TRP A 1280 38.46 -47.64 8.76
N LEU A 1281 38.84 -46.48 9.31
CA LEU A 1281 39.66 -46.40 10.52
C LEU A 1281 38.94 -46.94 11.75
N ILE A 1282 37.62 -46.70 11.88
CA ILE A 1282 36.83 -47.22 12.99
C ILE A 1282 36.61 -48.74 12.84
N ASP A 1283 36.41 -49.23 11.62
CA ASP A 1283 36.31 -50.67 11.33
C ASP A 1283 37.61 -51.41 11.69
N GLN A 1284 38.79 -50.90 11.31
CA GLN A 1284 40.06 -51.49 11.75
C GLN A 1284 40.30 -51.33 13.25
N TYR A 1285 39.98 -50.18 13.84
CA TYR A 1285 40.13 -49.97 15.29
C TYR A 1285 39.35 -51.00 16.09
N ALA A 1286 38.09 -51.25 15.71
CA ALA A 1286 37.29 -52.30 16.33
C ALA A 1286 37.89 -53.70 16.12
N LYS A 1287 38.39 -54.02 14.90
CA LYS A 1287 39.03 -55.32 14.61
C LYS A 1287 40.32 -55.55 15.40
N HIS A 1288 41.22 -54.57 15.44
CA HIS A 1288 42.45 -54.66 16.22
C HIS A 1288 42.16 -54.76 17.71
N CYS A 1289 41.18 -54.02 18.25
CA CYS A 1289 40.74 -54.18 19.63
C CYS A 1289 40.20 -55.59 19.92
N VAL A 1290 39.25 -56.09 19.12
CA VAL A 1290 38.70 -57.45 19.31
C VAL A 1290 39.78 -58.52 19.18
N SER A 1291 40.73 -58.37 18.26
CA SER A 1291 41.87 -59.29 18.12
C SER A 1291 42.78 -59.24 19.35
N LEU A 1292 43.08 -58.04 19.87
CA LEU A 1292 43.89 -57.85 21.07
C LEU A 1292 43.24 -58.47 22.31
N PHE A 1293 41.93 -58.28 22.52
CA PHE A 1293 41.17 -58.90 23.63
C PHE A 1293 41.03 -60.43 23.52
N ASN A 1294 41.47 -61.05 22.41
CA ASN A 1294 41.52 -62.51 22.24
C ASN A 1294 42.98 -63.03 22.10
N THR A 1295 43.98 -62.21 22.40
CA THR A 1295 45.41 -62.55 22.29
C THR A 1295 45.98 -63.01 23.64
N ASP A 1296 46.70 -64.14 23.66
CA ASP A 1296 47.34 -64.65 24.88
C ASP A 1296 48.23 -63.59 25.54
N SER A 1297 48.03 -63.33 26.84
CA SER A 1297 48.69 -62.24 27.60
C SER A 1297 50.23 -62.27 27.49
N ALA A 1298 50.82 -63.47 27.43
CA ALA A 1298 52.27 -63.67 27.24
C ALA A 1298 52.82 -63.13 25.90
N THR A 1299 51.96 -62.84 24.92
CA THR A 1299 52.33 -62.30 23.60
C THR A 1299 51.90 -60.84 23.38
N LEU A 1300 51.03 -60.31 24.26
CA LEU A 1300 50.39 -59.00 24.15
C LEU A 1300 51.37 -57.86 23.88
N GLY A 1301 52.44 -57.76 24.68
CA GLY A 1301 53.47 -56.71 24.57
C GLY A 1301 54.31 -56.75 23.28
N THR A 1302 54.15 -57.79 22.46
CA THR A 1302 54.78 -57.94 21.13
C THR A 1302 53.76 -57.97 19.98
N SER A 1303 52.47 -57.79 20.26
CA SER A 1303 51.40 -57.86 19.25
C SER A 1303 51.46 -56.67 18.28
N PRO A 1304 51.38 -56.89 16.95
CA PRO A 1304 51.28 -55.79 15.98
C PRO A 1304 49.98 -54.99 16.15
N GLU A 1305 48.92 -55.60 16.68
CA GLU A 1305 47.65 -54.97 17.03
C GLU A 1305 47.85 -53.86 18.07
N LEU A 1306 48.61 -54.11 19.15
CA LEU A 1306 48.89 -53.10 20.17
C LEU A 1306 49.72 -51.94 19.60
N ALA A 1307 50.71 -52.24 18.76
CA ALA A 1307 51.53 -51.21 18.10
C ALA A 1307 50.69 -50.30 17.18
N TRP A 1308 49.77 -50.88 16.39
CA TRP A 1308 48.83 -50.15 15.55
C TRP A 1308 47.89 -49.27 16.41
N LEU A 1309 47.32 -49.82 17.48
CA LEU A 1309 46.39 -49.13 18.37
C LEU A 1309 47.06 -47.95 19.10
N GLN A 1310 48.28 -48.11 19.60
CA GLN A 1310 49.03 -47.03 20.25
C GLN A 1310 49.36 -45.89 19.28
N ALA A 1311 49.77 -46.22 18.04
CA ALA A 1311 50.18 -45.24 17.04
C ALA A 1311 49.02 -44.42 16.45
N ILE A 1312 47.84 -45.02 16.27
CA ILE A 1312 46.69 -44.41 15.57
C ILE A 1312 45.57 -44.01 16.53
N GLY A 1313 45.22 -44.93 17.45
CA GLY A 1313 44.02 -44.84 18.29
C GLY A 1313 44.02 -43.67 19.25
N SER A 1314 45.20 -43.31 19.77
CA SER A 1314 45.37 -42.28 20.80
C SER A 1314 45.10 -40.84 20.35
N ASN A 1315 45.23 -40.54 19.06
CA ASN A 1315 45.18 -39.15 18.55
C ASN A 1315 44.39 -39.00 17.25
N VAL A 1316 44.70 -39.79 16.22
CA VAL A 1316 44.11 -39.65 14.88
C VAL A 1316 42.62 -40.03 14.89
N MET A 1317 42.29 -41.11 15.60
CA MET A 1317 40.92 -41.58 15.81
C MET A 1317 40.07 -40.58 16.59
N PHE A 1318 40.58 -40.08 17.73
CA PHE A 1318 39.83 -39.15 18.58
C PHE A 1318 39.55 -37.82 17.87
N GLN A 1319 40.57 -37.17 17.29
CA GLN A 1319 40.38 -35.91 16.57
C GLN A 1319 39.47 -36.07 15.34
N GLY A 1320 39.47 -37.25 14.70
CA GLY A 1320 38.52 -37.58 13.63
C GLY A 1320 37.07 -37.65 14.13
N LEU A 1321 36.82 -38.38 15.22
CA LEU A 1321 35.47 -38.51 15.80
C LEU A 1321 34.94 -37.20 16.41
N ASP A 1322 35.82 -36.38 17.00
CA ASP A 1322 35.49 -35.04 17.49
C ASP A 1322 35.11 -34.12 16.30
N THR A 1323 35.89 -34.16 15.20
CA THR A 1323 35.61 -33.41 13.96
C THR A 1323 34.31 -33.86 13.30
N ALA A 1324 34.04 -35.17 13.24
CA ALA A 1324 32.77 -35.71 12.75
C ALA A 1324 31.59 -35.16 13.56
N THR A 1325 31.69 -35.20 14.89
CA THR A 1325 30.66 -34.71 15.81
C THR A 1325 30.42 -33.21 15.65
N PHE A 1326 31.45 -32.41 15.40
CA PHE A 1326 31.31 -31.00 15.05
C PHE A 1326 30.59 -30.78 13.70
N THR A 1327 30.88 -31.58 12.67
CA THR A 1327 30.13 -31.50 11.39
C THR A 1327 28.66 -31.89 11.51
N TYR A 1328 28.31 -32.86 12.36
CA TYR A 1328 26.90 -33.14 12.72
C TYR A 1328 26.24 -31.93 13.42
N PHE A 1329 26.95 -31.25 14.32
CA PHE A 1329 26.46 -30.04 15.00
C PHE A 1329 26.19 -28.89 14.01
N GLU A 1330 27.12 -28.60 13.11
CA GLU A 1330 27.00 -27.54 12.10
C GLU A 1330 25.81 -27.80 11.15
N TYR A 1331 25.63 -29.05 10.70
CA TYR A 1331 24.49 -29.45 9.88
C TYR A 1331 23.14 -29.16 10.57
N TYR A 1332 22.94 -29.64 11.80
CA TYR A 1332 21.66 -29.43 12.51
C TYR A 1332 21.41 -27.96 12.88
N LEU A 1333 22.47 -27.17 13.11
CA LEU A 1333 22.36 -25.72 13.31
C LEU A 1333 21.83 -25.03 12.04
N SER A 1334 22.33 -25.40 10.85
CA SER A 1334 21.88 -24.85 9.57
C SER A 1334 20.41 -25.20 9.25
N LEU A 1335 20.01 -26.45 9.53
CA LEU A 1335 18.64 -26.94 9.32
C LEU A 1335 17.62 -26.20 10.21
N GLN A 1336 18.02 -25.79 11.41
CA GLN A 1336 17.17 -25.06 12.36
C GLN A 1336 16.94 -23.59 11.95
N ASP A 1337 17.95 -22.94 11.36
CA ASP A 1337 17.79 -21.61 10.75
C ASP A 1337 16.90 -21.66 9.50
N TRP A 1338 17.08 -22.67 8.63
CA TRP A 1338 16.18 -22.90 7.50
C TRP A 1338 14.73 -23.12 7.94
N ALA A 1339 14.50 -23.98 8.94
CA ALA A 1339 13.19 -24.24 9.51
C ALA A 1339 12.52 -22.94 10.01
N THR A 1340 13.28 -22.09 10.70
CA THR A 1340 12.82 -20.79 11.22
C THR A 1340 12.41 -19.83 10.08
N LYS A 1341 13.14 -19.83 8.96
CA LYS A 1341 12.82 -19.02 7.76
C LYS A 1341 11.56 -19.50 7.04
N VAL A 1342 11.37 -20.82 6.90
CA VAL A 1342 10.12 -21.39 6.33
C VAL A 1342 8.93 -21.04 7.21
N LEU A 1343 9.04 -21.29 8.51
CA LEU A 1343 8.00 -21.08 9.51
C LEU A 1343 7.50 -19.63 9.58
N THR A 1344 8.42 -18.67 9.59
CA THR A 1344 8.08 -17.24 9.57
C THR A 1344 7.38 -16.81 8.28
N SER A 1345 7.74 -17.39 7.14
CA SER A 1345 7.08 -17.09 5.85
C SER A 1345 5.62 -17.58 5.77
N VAL A 1346 5.34 -18.81 6.23
CA VAL A 1346 3.99 -19.42 6.16
C VAL A 1346 2.99 -18.65 7.02
N LEU A 1347 3.36 -18.31 8.26
CA LEU A 1347 2.49 -17.58 9.19
C LEU A 1347 2.23 -16.14 8.71
N ALA A 1348 3.20 -15.49 8.04
CA ALA A 1348 3.01 -14.18 7.42
C ALA A 1348 1.99 -14.22 6.26
N VAL A 1349 2.03 -15.25 5.40
CA VAL A 1349 1.05 -15.42 4.31
C VAL A 1349 -0.37 -15.62 4.85
N SER A 1350 -0.55 -16.44 5.89
CA SER A 1350 -1.87 -16.65 6.51
C SER A 1350 -2.48 -15.35 7.06
N CYS A 1351 -1.68 -14.47 7.67
CA CYS A 1351 -2.15 -13.16 8.12
C CYS A 1351 -2.71 -12.29 6.97
N VAL A 1352 -2.10 -12.32 5.78
CA VAL A 1352 -2.57 -11.55 4.61
C VAL A 1352 -3.90 -12.11 4.08
N LEU A 1353 -4.04 -13.44 4.01
CA LEU A 1353 -5.26 -14.10 3.52
C LEU A 1353 -6.49 -13.77 4.40
N LEU A 1354 -6.32 -13.66 5.72
CA LEU A 1354 -7.41 -13.29 6.63
C LEU A 1354 -7.97 -11.88 6.34
N VAL A 1355 -7.11 -10.91 6.02
CA VAL A 1355 -7.52 -9.55 5.65
C VAL A 1355 -8.31 -9.54 4.33
N ILE A 1356 -7.90 -10.35 3.36
CA ILE A 1356 -8.60 -10.50 2.07
C ILE A 1356 -10.00 -11.10 2.29
N ILE A 1357 -10.12 -12.17 3.09
CA ILE A 1357 -11.40 -12.80 3.43
C ILE A 1357 -12.39 -11.81 4.07
N TYR A 1358 -11.92 -10.96 4.99
CA TYR A 1358 -12.75 -9.93 5.61
C TYR A 1358 -13.31 -8.91 4.59
N LEU A 1359 -12.45 -8.42 3.69
CA LEU A 1359 -12.83 -7.43 2.69
C LEU A 1359 -13.77 -8.00 1.61
N VAL A 1360 -13.58 -9.26 1.21
CA VAL A 1360 -14.30 -9.89 0.10
C VAL A 1360 -15.63 -10.54 0.54
N LEU A 1361 -15.71 -11.14 1.73
CA LEU A 1361 -16.90 -11.89 2.17
C LEU A 1361 -17.72 -11.17 3.25
N PHE A 1362 -17.11 -10.77 4.37
CA PHE A 1362 -17.87 -10.23 5.51
C PHE A 1362 -18.39 -8.81 5.27
N ARG A 1363 -17.62 -7.95 4.59
CA ARG A 1363 -18.03 -6.57 4.28
C ARG A 1363 -19.30 -6.47 3.40
N PRO A 1364 -19.42 -7.15 2.24
CA PRO A 1364 -20.65 -7.07 1.44
C PRO A 1364 -21.86 -7.73 2.13
N PHE A 1365 -21.66 -8.79 2.91
CA PHE A 1365 -22.73 -9.43 3.69
C PHE A 1365 -23.42 -8.43 4.66
N MET A 1366 -22.62 -7.69 5.43
CA MET A 1366 -23.14 -6.69 6.38
C MET A 1366 -23.86 -5.53 5.70
N ASN A 1367 -23.41 -5.12 4.51
CA ASN A 1367 -24.10 -4.10 3.70
C ASN A 1367 -25.50 -4.59 3.28
N HIS A 1368 -25.64 -5.85 2.87
CA HIS A 1368 -26.93 -6.40 2.43
C HIS A 1368 -27.96 -6.45 3.56
N LEU A 1369 -27.56 -6.84 4.78
CA LEU A 1369 -28.43 -6.78 5.97
C LEU A 1369 -28.91 -5.35 6.27
N ARG A 1370 -28.01 -4.35 6.17
CA ARG A 1370 -28.36 -2.94 6.38
C ARG A 1370 -29.39 -2.45 5.35
N ILE A 1371 -29.24 -2.83 4.08
CA ILE A 1371 -30.19 -2.47 3.01
C ILE A 1371 -31.58 -3.01 3.31
N GLN A 1372 -31.73 -4.29 3.68
CA GLN A 1372 -33.04 -4.89 3.94
C GLN A 1372 -33.84 -4.17 5.05
N HIS A 1373 -33.16 -3.61 6.06
CA HIS A 1373 -33.77 -2.83 7.15
C HIS A 1373 -34.22 -1.41 6.70
N ILE A 1374 -33.66 -0.86 5.62
CA ILE A 1374 -34.09 0.44 5.08
C ILE A 1374 -35.40 0.28 4.29
N HIS A 1375 -35.57 -0.83 3.56
CA HIS A 1375 -36.78 -1.08 2.75
C HIS A 1375 -38.06 -1.21 3.61
N THR A 1376 -37.98 -1.74 4.83
CA THR A 1376 -39.13 -1.88 5.74
C THR A 1376 -39.57 -0.53 6.31
N LEU A 1377 -38.63 0.36 6.64
CA LEU A 1377 -38.90 1.73 7.07
C LEU A 1377 -39.51 2.59 5.95
N ALA A 1378 -39.01 2.42 4.71
CA ALA A 1378 -39.51 3.13 3.53
C ALA A 1378 -41.01 2.85 3.26
N LEU A 1379 -41.43 1.58 3.36
CA LEU A 1379 -42.83 1.19 3.20
C LEU A 1379 -43.75 1.98 4.13
N LEU A 1380 -43.47 2.01 5.44
CA LEU A 1380 -44.32 2.67 6.45
C LEU A 1380 -44.54 4.18 6.20
N ARG A 1381 -43.64 4.86 5.49
CA ARG A 1381 -43.80 6.28 5.14
C ARG A 1381 -44.81 6.51 4.01
N LEU A 1382 -44.91 5.57 3.06
CA LEU A 1382 -45.76 5.70 1.87
C LEU A 1382 -47.27 5.54 2.15
N ALA A 1383 -47.64 4.96 3.30
CA ALA A 1383 -49.06 4.80 3.67
C ALA A 1383 -49.77 6.17 3.81
N PRO A 1384 -50.93 6.38 3.16
CA PRO A 1384 -51.90 7.42 3.50
C PRO A 1384 -52.33 7.31 4.96
N ASP A 1385 -52.73 8.43 5.57
CA ASP A 1385 -53.04 8.45 7.00
C ASP A 1385 -54.18 7.48 7.38
N ASP A 1386 -55.18 7.31 6.50
CA ASP A 1386 -56.29 6.35 6.63
C ASP A 1386 -55.80 4.91 6.87
N ILE A 1387 -54.68 4.52 6.25
CA ILE A 1387 -54.09 3.18 6.36
C ILE A 1387 -53.18 3.07 7.59
N ARG A 1388 -52.61 4.18 8.08
CA ARG A 1388 -51.76 4.26 9.28
C ARG A 1388 -52.53 4.11 10.61
N PHE A 1389 -53.85 3.93 10.58
CA PHE A 1389 -54.68 3.69 11.77
C PHE A 1389 -55.19 2.24 11.87
N MET A 1390 -54.95 1.38 10.87
CA MET A 1390 -55.55 0.05 10.83
C MET A 1390 -54.82 -0.94 11.75
N GLU A 1391 -55.49 -1.42 12.80
CA GLU A 1391 -54.97 -2.48 13.67
C GLU A 1391 -55.30 -3.88 13.12
N VAL A 1392 -54.32 -4.78 13.18
CA VAL A 1392 -54.45 -6.19 12.79
C VAL A 1392 -54.11 -7.03 14.02
N SER A 1393 -55.01 -7.92 14.42
CA SER A 1393 -54.81 -8.76 15.61
C SER A 1393 -53.81 -9.90 15.32
N ASP A 1394 -52.95 -10.21 16.30
CA ASP A 1394 -51.84 -11.15 16.11
C ASP A 1394 -52.28 -12.59 15.79
N LYS A 1395 -53.54 -12.98 16.08
CA LYS A 1395 -54.12 -14.23 15.58
C LYS A 1395 -54.04 -14.35 14.05
N VAL A 1396 -54.23 -13.26 13.31
CA VAL A 1396 -54.16 -13.22 11.83
C VAL A 1396 -52.71 -13.37 11.33
N ILE A 1397 -51.72 -13.36 12.23
CA ILE A 1397 -50.29 -13.51 11.92
C ILE A 1397 -49.77 -14.89 12.37
N ASP A 1398 -50.32 -15.46 13.45
CA ASP A 1398 -49.95 -16.81 13.95
C ASP A 1398 -50.78 -17.95 13.31
N GLU A 1399 -51.92 -17.66 12.66
CA GLU A 1399 -52.69 -18.63 11.85
C GLU A 1399 -52.07 -18.86 10.43
N ASP A 1400 -51.00 -18.14 10.04
CA ASP A 1400 -50.51 -18.00 8.64
C ASP A 1400 -49.01 -18.36 8.40
#